data_AF-A0A7D3X417-F1
#
_entry.id   AF-A0A7D3X417-F1
#
_cell.length_a   1.000
_cell.length_b   1.000
_cell.length_c   1.000
_cell.angle_alpha   90.00
_cell.angle_beta   90.00
_cell.angle_gamma   90.00
#
_symmetry.space_group_name_H-M   'P 1'
#
loop_
_entity.id
_entity.type
_entity.pdbx_description
1 polymer ?
#
loop_
_entity_poly.entity_id
_entity_poly.type
_entity_poly.pdbx_seq_one_letter_code
_entity_poly.pdbx_strand_id
1 'polypeptide(L)'
;MNSKQLRAYVALPALVAAAVGGLATWSQLRYTPLEASSHREAPLIADDPVADNTDLYAFVDPNDATRVTIVANYIPFELPQGGPNYSTFGENVRYEIHVKNNASNTTSDDITYRFTFTRVNEDPTTFFNIRLGAQNLKTTYTCEKIVGGVSTTIVTNGVVPANNVGPRSISGGAGLAKANYETDVRESAITTAGTGEKMLCGPADDPFFADLGAIFDLANIRPTKATDGLSHKNCHSITMSIPITVLQKNGKNAPSTILDPDYVIGVWASASRPAMQTLSNTANPTNSGDWVQVSRLGMPLTNEVITPIGGKDAWNARTPYTESSVTDGYLSNPELGLYLADNSPMNGAAPKPAGQTYYGEAIPNVAALRIQSKSLYGRAGFPANGFDFRNGADGLYPLKGNPALVGTAFDPATYGNYLLPGPGQPRSVDIKPIFHTGVPNQAPYQLATGKTMLAPGSGSAVNPLSAGKPFINNFLPVVGDMLRLNMAVPPTPRNSADFSNQGLLAAAALGLTDGRFNKDASLQNIPNMDGFPNGRRLEDAVDQIELKAVSGVVLAAIGLWYDDFGPTATNPVTPQLGNVLGFTTGVEKNDTTIRARFPFLQTPWSGTSPASGPTNSIVAPDLIVSTAMPVEAGTYNNITITKTGAASFNGPIVVNGALVVQTGGILSTRGVLATNCQAITGAGTFELQAGATLRICATDGIAATGASGAIQLTGSRSFSNDASYEYIGSDAQTSGAGLPSRVRSLTVNNAAGLTLNNGGVAVAQTVALTNGNLTTSSSQLLTLLSTPTAGTALVVNTNGIVSGPATMQRAIDPTFNAGAGYRHYSSPMVNNTLSNLTSNVAGFTPIYNTAYNTAPMPSAVTPFPNVYAYEQSRVTTSGNAGSIDFDKGFFVPLATDAMTPVRGYDLNIPASSTVALMGTLNNGPQSISGLARGPQTQSGWQLLGNPYPSPIDFTEVSGVTAGVTRTNLDDAVYVYQSTGQYVGSYRSYVNGLGGSPLVASMQGFFMRVTTPGSSNGSLALTNAARVTTFATTPSFNRSTADTRPQVRLRLQGSTPLIDETTVYFEQGATAGFDPRFDAFKLPNSSGMSVSSLITNSELSINGLAPLTGAAVTVPLNVQVSGAGSYSLNAIDLLNFNSATPVYLLDTQTGARVDLGKQPVYSFTANTASLTGRFSLLFGAAPLATAPAAVADQVKLFPNPAKGSFTVVVPAELGRTAVTATLFNQLGQQVAQQTLPMTAAGASAQFDVSYLSLGVYTLRLKSGDNQVTKRVVVAQ
;
A
#
# COMPACT_ATOMS: atom_id res chain seq x y z
N MET A 1 -46.93 10.27 -20.63
CA MET A 1 -46.08 10.28 -19.43
C MET A 1 -46.91 10.79 -18.26
N ASN A 2 -47.08 9.97 -17.22
CA ASN A 2 -47.95 10.29 -16.07
C ASN A 2 -47.21 11.14 -15.03
N SER A 3 -47.96 11.85 -14.18
CA SER A 3 -47.53 12.81 -13.15
C SER A 3 -46.45 12.33 -12.15
N LYS A 4 -46.08 11.04 -12.17
CA LYS A 4 -44.89 10.50 -11.47
C LYS A 4 -43.56 10.76 -12.21
N GLN A 5 -43.58 11.09 -13.50
CA GLN A 5 -42.38 11.35 -14.31
C GLN A 5 -41.94 12.82 -14.30
N LEU A 6 -42.78 13.76 -13.85
CA LEU A 6 -42.45 15.19 -13.78
C LEU A 6 -41.67 15.57 -12.50
N ARG A 7 -41.65 14.72 -11.47
CA ARG A 7 -40.89 14.95 -10.22
C ARG A 7 -39.41 14.57 -10.32
N ALA A 8 -39.01 13.81 -11.34
CA ALA A 8 -37.61 13.41 -11.54
C ALA A 8 -36.77 14.46 -12.29
N TYR A 9 -37.40 15.38 -13.05
CA TYR A 9 -36.68 16.36 -13.87
C TYR A 9 -36.55 17.76 -13.24
N VAL A 10 -37.21 18.04 -12.11
CA VAL A 10 -37.10 19.32 -11.39
C VAL A 10 -36.33 19.20 -10.06
N ALA A 11 -36.12 17.98 -9.55
CA ALA A 11 -35.40 17.76 -8.29
C ALA A 11 -33.87 17.61 -8.44
N LEU A 12 -33.36 17.29 -9.64
CA LEU A 12 -31.92 17.11 -9.87
C LEU A 12 -31.12 18.42 -10.06
N PRO A 13 -31.68 19.53 -10.62
CA PRO A 13 -30.96 20.80 -10.65
C PRO A 13 -30.90 21.50 -9.28
N ALA A 14 -31.88 21.25 -8.40
CA ALA A 14 -31.95 21.87 -7.07
C ALA A 14 -30.94 21.26 -6.07
N LEU A 15 -30.61 19.97 -6.20
CA LEU A 15 -29.57 19.33 -5.37
C LEU A 15 -28.15 19.74 -5.81
N VAL A 16 -27.96 20.10 -7.08
CA VAL A 16 -26.68 20.61 -7.59
C VAL A 16 -26.46 22.08 -7.15
N ALA A 17 -27.51 22.90 -7.06
CA ALA A 17 -27.40 24.24 -6.50
C ALA A 17 -27.13 24.25 -4.97
N ALA A 18 -27.67 23.28 -4.22
CA ALA A 18 -27.38 23.12 -2.79
C ALA A 18 -25.99 22.51 -2.52
N ALA A 19 -25.48 21.65 -3.42
CA ALA A 19 -24.13 21.08 -3.29
C ALA A 19 -23.03 22.06 -3.73
N VAL A 20 -23.28 22.92 -4.73
CA VAL A 20 -22.37 24.00 -5.12
C VAL A 20 -22.41 25.16 -4.11
N GLY A 21 -23.56 25.41 -3.46
CA GLY A 21 -23.65 26.29 -2.29
C GLY A 21 -22.95 25.70 -1.05
N GLY A 22 -23.06 24.39 -0.84
CA GLY A 22 -22.40 23.68 0.27
C GLY A 22 -20.86 23.66 0.16
N LEU A 23 -20.33 23.55 -1.04
CA LEU A 23 -18.88 23.59 -1.32
C LEU A 23 -18.30 25.01 -1.30
N ALA A 24 -19.11 26.05 -1.51
CA ALA A 24 -18.70 27.44 -1.29
C ALA A 24 -18.79 27.86 0.20
N THR A 25 -19.64 27.20 1.00
CA THR A 25 -19.71 27.42 2.46
C THR A 25 -18.68 26.62 3.27
N TRP A 26 -18.05 25.60 2.69
CA TRP A 26 -16.90 24.90 3.30
C TRP A 26 -15.55 25.61 3.09
N SER A 27 -15.52 26.70 2.30
CA SER A 27 -14.37 27.62 2.25
C SER A 27 -14.54 28.87 3.13
N GLN A 28 -15.67 29.03 3.84
CA GLN A 28 -15.94 30.21 4.68
C GLN A 28 -15.98 29.93 6.20
N LEU A 29 -15.61 28.74 6.63
CA LEU A 29 -15.30 28.43 8.03
C LEU A 29 -13.82 28.09 8.21
N ARG A 30 -12.93 28.87 7.57
CA ARG A 30 -11.70 29.19 8.27
C ARG A 30 -12.07 30.29 9.24
N TYR A 31 -12.42 29.89 10.46
CA TYR A 31 -12.05 30.71 11.61
C TYR A 31 -10.55 30.98 11.42
N THR A 32 -10.20 32.14 10.88
CA THR A 32 -9.03 32.83 11.40
C THR A 32 -9.48 33.21 12.81
N PRO A 33 -9.04 32.50 13.86
CA PRO A 33 -9.02 33.18 15.15
C PRO A 33 -8.26 34.48 14.88
N LEU A 34 -8.83 35.61 15.30
CA LEU A 34 -7.99 36.74 15.63
C LEU A 34 -6.94 36.16 16.59
N GLU A 35 -5.70 35.98 16.13
CA GLU A 35 -4.58 35.72 17.01
C GLU A 35 -4.39 37.02 17.81
N ALA A 36 -5.11 37.14 18.91
CA ALA A 36 -4.85 38.15 19.93
C ALA A 36 -3.55 37.73 20.63
N SER A 37 -2.56 38.63 20.73
CA SER A 37 -1.23 38.36 21.28
C SER A 37 -0.75 39.50 22.17
N SER A 38 0.36 39.29 22.88
CA SER A 38 1.21 40.37 23.42
C SER A 38 1.80 41.25 22.31
N HIS A 39 1.67 40.79 21.06
CA HIS A 39 2.06 41.45 19.84
C HIS A 39 0.83 42.10 19.21
N ARG A 40 0.95 43.29 18.63
CA ARG A 40 -0.18 44.12 18.17
C ARG A 40 -1.03 44.61 19.35
N GLU A 41 -0.36 44.99 20.41
CA GLU A 41 -0.91 45.27 21.73
C GLU A 41 -1.77 46.54 21.76
N ALA A 42 -1.54 47.49 20.84
CA ALA A 42 -2.30 48.72 20.67
C ALA A 42 -2.91 48.85 19.25
N PRO A 43 -4.05 49.53 19.08
CA PRO A 43 -4.70 49.67 17.77
C PRO A 43 -3.79 50.21 16.65
N LEU A 44 -2.98 51.24 16.90
CA LEU A 44 -2.16 51.84 15.83
C LEU A 44 -0.96 50.97 15.46
N ILE A 45 -0.34 50.30 16.43
CA ILE A 45 0.81 49.43 16.15
C ILE A 45 0.38 48.13 15.49
N ALA A 46 -0.84 47.66 15.77
CA ALA A 46 -1.45 46.51 15.11
C ALA A 46 -1.58 46.68 13.58
N ASP A 47 -1.64 47.93 13.10
CA ASP A 47 -1.67 48.29 11.68
C ASP A 47 -0.26 48.58 11.10
N ASP A 48 0.78 48.62 11.93
CA ASP A 48 2.19 48.84 11.54
C ASP A 48 3.13 47.76 12.12
N PRO A 49 2.99 46.49 11.69
CA PRO A 49 3.70 45.35 12.26
C PRO A 49 5.23 45.45 12.15
N VAL A 50 5.77 46.29 11.25
CA VAL A 50 7.22 46.45 11.09
C VAL A 50 7.82 47.31 12.22
N ALA A 51 7.02 48.14 12.89
CA ALA A 51 7.44 48.91 14.08
C ALA A 51 7.07 48.23 15.40
N ASP A 52 6.31 47.15 15.35
CA ASP A 52 5.77 46.47 16.53
C ASP A 52 6.90 45.84 17.34
N ASN A 53 7.07 46.32 18.57
CA ASN A 53 8.06 45.87 19.53
C ASN A 53 7.39 44.85 20.45
N THR A 54 7.76 43.59 20.28
CA THR A 54 6.96 42.51 20.80
C THR A 54 7.39 42.10 22.21
N ASP A 55 8.70 42.01 22.43
CA ASP A 55 9.27 41.59 23.70
C ASP A 55 10.66 42.18 23.93
N LEU A 56 10.94 42.55 25.19
CA LEU A 56 12.27 42.95 25.64
C LEU A 56 12.77 41.97 26.72
N TYR A 57 14.04 41.59 26.61
CA TYR A 57 14.75 40.78 27.59
C TYR A 57 16.08 41.43 27.97
N ALA A 58 16.46 41.34 29.23
CA ALA A 58 17.74 41.83 29.73
C ALA A 58 18.18 40.95 30.91
N PHE A 59 19.29 40.24 30.77
CA PHE A 59 19.79 39.32 31.79
C PHE A 59 21.32 39.21 31.76
N VAL A 60 21.93 38.91 32.91
CA VAL A 60 23.35 38.56 32.99
C VAL A 60 23.57 37.21 32.31
N ASP A 61 24.57 37.11 31.44
CA ASP A 61 24.84 35.88 30.68
C ASP A 61 25.18 34.73 31.65
N PRO A 62 24.45 33.59 31.60
CA PRO A 62 24.65 32.47 32.51
C PRO A 62 26.00 31.75 32.33
N ASN A 63 26.69 31.98 31.21
CA ASN A 63 28.00 31.41 30.90
C ASN A 63 29.16 32.42 31.04
N ASP A 64 28.84 33.71 31.14
CA ASP A 64 29.82 34.79 31.30
C ASP A 64 29.23 35.94 32.13
N ALA A 65 29.40 35.85 33.44
CA ALA A 65 28.88 36.84 34.39
C ALA A 65 29.47 38.25 34.21
N THR A 66 30.43 38.46 33.31
CA THR A 66 30.96 39.79 32.96
C THR A 66 30.15 40.50 31.87
N ARG A 67 29.08 39.86 31.37
CA ARG A 67 28.30 40.35 30.23
C ARG A 67 26.80 40.34 30.51
N VAL A 68 26.10 41.29 29.90
CA VAL A 68 24.64 41.36 29.85
C VAL A 68 24.18 41.06 28.44
N THR A 69 23.17 40.20 28.31
CA THR A 69 22.45 39.99 27.06
C THR A 69 21.18 40.82 27.07
N ILE A 70 20.98 41.62 26.03
CA ILE A 70 19.74 42.36 25.76
C ILE A 70 19.15 41.83 24.45
N VAL A 71 17.85 41.54 24.44
CA VAL A 71 17.12 41.13 23.25
C VAL A 71 15.89 42.01 23.10
N ALA A 72 15.79 42.75 22.01
CA ALA A 72 14.57 43.45 21.61
C ALA A 72 13.98 42.75 20.38
N ASN A 73 12.81 42.15 20.53
CA ASN A 73 12.08 41.50 19.46
C ASN A 73 11.14 42.49 18.79
N TYR A 74 11.04 42.35 17.48
CA TYR A 74 10.19 43.14 16.60
C TYR A 74 9.57 42.24 15.56
N ILE A 75 8.53 42.74 14.91
CA ILE A 75 7.85 42.08 13.79
C ILE A 75 7.23 40.75 14.23
N PRO A 76 5.96 40.77 14.63
CA PRO A 76 5.33 39.62 15.23
C PRO A 76 4.85 38.58 14.21
N PHE A 77 4.59 37.37 14.70
CA PHE A 77 3.82 36.33 14.00
C PHE A 77 4.36 35.96 12.61
N GLU A 78 5.67 35.97 12.42
CA GLU A 78 6.24 35.66 11.12
C GLU A 78 6.05 34.18 10.81
N LEU A 79 5.23 33.90 9.81
CA LEU A 79 5.06 32.53 9.33
C LEU A 79 6.36 32.06 8.66
N PRO A 80 6.91 30.88 9.04
CA PRO A 80 8.14 30.36 8.45
C PRO A 80 8.07 30.24 6.91
N GLN A 81 6.88 29.98 6.39
CA GLN A 81 6.53 29.83 4.98
C GLN A 81 5.93 31.12 4.35
N GLY A 82 6.11 32.27 4.97
CA GLY A 82 5.54 33.56 4.53
C GLY A 82 6.12 34.17 3.24
N GLY A 83 6.79 33.38 2.41
CA GLY A 83 7.34 33.85 1.13
C GLY A 83 6.25 34.23 0.10
N PRO A 84 6.63 34.81 -1.05
CA PRO A 84 8.00 35.01 -1.55
C PRO A 84 8.75 36.21 -0.95
N ASN A 85 8.03 37.16 -0.34
CA ASN A 85 8.61 38.32 0.34
C ASN A 85 8.54 38.08 1.86
N TYR A 86 9.66 37.68 2.43
CA TYR A 86 9.76 37.42 3.87
C TYR A 86 9.85 38.73 4.66
N SER A 87 9.42 38.71 5.91
CA SER A 87 9.60 39.82 6.85
C SER A 87 11.07 40.21 6.98
N THR A 88 11.30 41.52 7.18
CA THR A 88 12.63 42.08 7.46
C THR A 88 12.48 43.48 8.06
N PHE A 89 13.50 43.94 8.80
CA PHE A 89 13.54 45.28 9.40
C PHE A 89 13.29 46.40 8.39
N GLY A 90 12.54 47.40 8.82
CA GLY A 90 12.15 48.59 8.06
C GLY A 90 13.27 49.57 7.76
N GLU A 91 13.33 50.13 6.55
CA GLU A 91 14.30 51.19 6.18
C GLU A 91 13.84 52.58 6.65
N ASN A 92 12.53 52.77 6.84
CA ASN A 92 11.91 54.00 7.34
C ASN A 92 11.56 53.89 8.83
N VAL A 93 12.33 53.09 9.57
CA VAL A 93 12.06 52.75 10.96
C VAL A 93 13.34 52.93 11.74
N ARG A 94 13.25 53.67 12.83
CA ARG A 94 14.34 53.83 13.78
C ARG A 94 14.10 52.89 14.95
N TYR A 95 14.93 51.86 15.05
CA TYR A 95 14.92 50.90 16.16
C TYR A 95 15.98 51.31 17.18
N GLU A 96 15.61 51.42 18.45
CA GLU A 96 16.50 51.86 19.51
C GLU A 96 16.37 50.99 20.76
N ILE A 97 17.52 50.58 21.32
CA ILE A 97 17.63 50.01 22.65
C ILE A 97 18.25 51.07 23.55
N HIS A 98 17.59 51.36 24.66
CA HIS A 98 17.93 52.43 25.56
C HIS A 98 18.35 51.88 26.91
N VAL A 99 19.40 52.45 27.50
CA VAL A 99 19.92 52.06 28.80
C VAL A 99 20.04 53.28 29.71
N LYS A 100 19.40 53.16 30.87
CA LYS A 100 19.49 54.08 31.99
C LYS A 100 20.39 53.49 33.07
N ASN A 101 21.47 54.17 33.43
CA ASN A 101 22.38 53.72 34.48
C ASN A 101 22.73 54.84 35.48
N ASN A 102 22.29 56.08 35.24
CA ASN A 102 22.55 57.23 36.09
C ASN A 102 21.25 57.92 36.49
N ALA A 103 20.83 57.74 37.74
CA ALA A 103 19.61 58.34 38.25
C ALA A 103 19.66 59.86 38.46
N SER A 104 20.83 60.50 38.40
CA SER A 104 20.92 61.97 38.49
C SER A 104 20.36 62.68 37.24
N ASN A 105 20.34 61.99 36.10
CA ASN A 105 19.67 62.46 34.90
C ASN A 105 18.26 61.87 34.86
N THR A 106 17.22 62.70 34.97
CA THR A 106 15.82 62.25 35.04
C THR A 106 15.04 62.45 33.74
N THR A 107 15.67 62.96 32.68
CA THR A 107 14.96 63.43 31.47
C THR A 107 15.36 62.73 30.19
N SER A 108 16.38 61.87 30.22
CA SER A 108 16.89 61.16 29.05
C SER A 108 17.65 59.89 29.43
N ASP A 109 17.89 59.05 28.43
CA ASP A 109 18.73 57.85 28.52
C ASP A 109 20.22 58.20 28.61
N ASP A 110 21.00 57.32 29.21
CA ASP A 110 22.45 57.52 29.38
C ASP A 110 23.23 56.89 28.22
N ILE A 111 22.73 55.78 27.68
CA ILE A 111 23.26 55.09 26.49
C ILE A 111 22.10 54.67 25.60
N THR A 112 22.16 55.01 24.30
CA THR A 112 21.21 54.51 23.29
C THR A 112 21.97 53.79 22.19
N TYR A 113 21.52 52.60 21.82
CA TYR A 113 21.95 51.88 20.62
C TYR A 113 20.88 52.03 19.54
N ARG A 114 21.22 52.75 18.48
CA ARG A 114 20.34 53.00 17.33
C ARG A 114 20.73 52.12 16.15
N PHE A 115 19.75 51.44 15.58
CA PHE A 115 19.91 50.58 14.42
C PHE A 115 19.18 51.19 13.22
N THR A 116 19.93 51.39 12.13
CA THR A 116 19.39 51.83 10.84
C THR A 116 19.63 50.74 9.82
N PHE A 117 18.57 50.30 9.13
CA PHE A 117 18.62 49.19 8.17
C PHE A 117 18.53 49.70 6.73
N THR A 118 19.17 48.97 5.82
CA THR A 118 19.17 49.26 4.37
C THR A 118 19.05 47.96 3.60
N ARG A 119 18.33 47.97 2.48
CA ARG A 119 18.03 46.77 1.69
C ARG A 119 18.50 46.91 0.25
N VAL A 120 18.95 45.79 -0.32
CA VAL A 120 19.30 45.68 -1.75
C VAL A 120 18.72 44.40 -2.33
N ASN A 121 18.26 44.46 -3.58
CA ASN A 121 17.96 43.28 -4.38
C ASN A 121 19.20 42.91 -5.20
N GLU A 122 19.84 41.79 -4.91
CA GLU A 122 21.01 41.33 -5.66
C GLU A 122 20.66 40.74 -7.04
N ASP A 123 19.44 40.21 -7.20
CA ASP A 123 18.92 39.73 -8.49
C ASP A 123 17.44 40.12 -8.67
N PRO A 124 17.14 41.34 -9.13
CA PRO A 124 15.77 41.83 -9.27
C PRO A 124 15.00 41.15 -10.42
N THR A 125 15.60 40.22 -11.17
CA THR A 125 14.96 39.55 -12.32
C THR A 125 14.11 38.33 -11.92
N THR A 126 13.99 38.06 -10.62
CA THR A 126 13.27 36.89 -10.08
C THR A 126 12.37 37.25 -8.91
N PHE A 127 11.32 36.45 -8.73
CA PHE A 127 10.48 36.50 -7.53
C PHE A 127 11.05 35.68 -6.37
N PHE A 128 12.02 34.79 -6.60
CA PHE A 128 12.66 34.04 -5.52
C PHE A 128 13.52 34.96 -4.66
N ASN A 129 13.36 34.87 -3.34
CA ASN A 129 14.17 35.63 -2.39
C ASN A 129 15.67 35.25 -2.46
N ILE A 130 15.97 34.01 -2.83
CA ILE A 130 17.32 33.49 -2.92
C ILE A 130 17.43 32.60 -4.16
N ARG A 131 18.41 32.86 -5.03
CA ARG A 131 18.84 31.90 -6.06
C ARG A 131 20.27 32.19 -6.54
N LEU A 132 20.97 31.14 -6.97
CA LEU A 132 22.28 31.22 -7.62
C LEU A 132 23.32 32.08 -6.86
N GLY A 133 23.35 31.94 -5.54
CA GLY A 133 24.24 32.70 -4.66
C GLY A 133 23.80 34.15 -4.35
N ALA A 134 22.73 34.65 -4.96
CA ALA A 134 22.18 35.99 -4.72
C ALA A 134 20.98 35.96 -3.76
N GLN A 135 20.82 37.04 -2.98
CA GLN A 135 19.71 37.29 -2.07
C GLN A 135 19.01 38.62 -2.42
N ASN A 136 17.71 38.54 -2.69
CA ASN A 136 16.83 39.71 -2.74
C ASN A 136 16.39 40.10 -1.33
N LEU A 137 16.03 41.38 -1.16
CA LEU A 137 15.78 41.98 0.15
C LEU A 137 16.93 41.69 1.14
N LYS A 138 18.17 41.70 0.64
CA LYS A 138 19.36 41.54 1.49
C LYS A 138 19.48 42.78 2.36
N THR A 139 19.33 42.59 3.66
CA THR A 139 19.30 43.67 4.64
C THR A 139 20.65 43.78 5.35
N THR A 140 21.17 44.99 5.45
CA THR A 140 22.33 45.35 6.27
C THR A 140 21.97 46.43 7.26
N TYR A 141 22.77 46.61 8.31
CA TYR A 141 22.53 47.62 9.33
C TYR A 141 23.79 48.40 9.72
N THR A 142 23.55 49.61 10.20
CA THR A 142 24.51 50.44 10.93
C THR A 142 24.03 50.53 12.38
N CYS A 143 24.93 50.28 13.33
CA CYS A 143 24.65 50.50 14.76
C CYS A 143 25.44 51.72 15.24
N GLU A 144 24.71 52.70 15.75
CA GLU A 144 25.25 53.88 16.43
C GLU A 144 25.05 53.75 17.94
N LYS A 145 26.09 54.05 18.70
CA LYS A 145 26.03 54.18 20.15
C LYS A 145 26.06 55.65 20.51
N ILE A 146 25.05 56.09 21.24
CA ILE A 146 24.85 57.47 21.66
C ILE A 146 25.08 57.54 23.17
N VAL A 147 26.05 58.34 23.61
CA VAL A 147 26.35 58.55 25.04
C VAL A 147 26.46 60.04 25.29
N GLY A 148 25.67 60.58 26.23
CA GLY A 148 25.65 62.02 26.51
C GLY A 148 25.32 62.89 25.28
N GLY A 149 24.49 62.37 24.36
CA GLY A 149 24.13 63.03 23.10
C GLY A 149 25.14 62.90 21.96
N VAL A 150 26.33 62.32 22.19
CA VAL A 150 27.34 62.10 21.15
C VAL A 150 27.09 60.76 20.47
N SER A 151 26.79 60.77 19.15
CA SER A 151 26.62 59.56 18.34
C SER A 151 27.97 59.04 17.82
N THR A 152 28.25 57.76 18.03
CA THR A 152 29.42 57.05 17.49
C THR A 152 28.97 55.79 16.76
N THR A 153 29.32 55.65 15.48
CA THR A 153 29.08 54.39 14.75
C THR A 153 30.01 53.30 15.26
N ILE A 154 29.46 52.21 15.77
CA ILE A 154 30.23 51.07 16.32
C ILE A 154 30.17 49.82 15.44
N VAL A 155 29.19 49.76 14.53
CA VAL A 155 29.10 48.76 13.46
C VAL A 155 28.65 49.45 12.17
N THR A 156 29.33 49.15 11.07
CA THR A 156 28.96 49.56 9.71
C THR A 156 28.80 48.31 8.85
N ASN A 157 27.77 48.24 8.01
CA ASN A 157 27.47 47.10 7.14
C ASN A 157 27.33 45.77 7.91
N GLY A 158 26.77 45.79 9.12
CA GLY A 158 26.36 44.57 9.80
C GLY A 158 25.32 43.84 8.95
N VAL A 159 25.36 42.51 8.92
CA VAL A 159 24.48 41.72 8.03
C VAL A 159 23.29 41.21 8.81
N VAL A 160 22.09 41.33 8.23
CA VAL A 160 20.93 40.55 8.68
C VAL A 160 20.97 39.21 7.96
N PRO A 161 21.04 38.07 8.66
CA PRO A 161 21.11 36.77 8.01
C PRO A 161 19.85 36.53 7.17
N ALA A 162 20.01 35.79 6.07
CA ALA A 162 18.89 35.45 5.21
C ALA A 162 17.80 34.69 6.00
N ASN A 163 16.53 34.90 5.64
CA ASN A 163 15.42 34.12 6.20
C ASN A 163 15.61 32.61 5.95
N ASN A 164 15.15 31.77 6.88
CA ASN A 164 15.29 30.31 6.79
C ASN A 164 14.29 29.68 5.80
N VAL A 165 14.40 30.04 4.52
CA VAL A 165 13.43 29.69 3.47
C VAL A 165 13.23 28.18 3.32
N GLY A 166 14.32 27.42 3.29
CA GLY A 166 14.30 25.96 3.13
C GLY A 166 15.55 25.40 2.44
N PRO A 167 15.73 24.06 2.41
CA PRO A 167 16.97 23.41 1.96
C PRO A 167 17.44 23.85 0.57
N ARG A 168 16.55 24.04 -0.40
CA ARG A 168 16.95 24.46 -1.76
C ARG A 168 17.55 25.86 -1.80
N SER A 169 17.02 26.78 -1.00
CA SER A 169 17.49 28.16 -0.94
C SER A 169 18.73 28.31 -0.08
N ILE A 170 18.85 27.51 1.00
CA ILE A 170 20.00 27.60 1.90
C ILE A 170 21.17 26.71 1.42
N SER A 171 20.96 25.40 1.36
CA SER A 171 22.02 24.42 1.09
C SER A 171 22.11 23.93 -0.35
N GLY A 172 21.06 24.11 -1.14
CA GLY A 172 21.04 23.73 -2.55
C GLY A 172 22.02 24.54 -3.40
N GLY A 173 22.58 23.91 -4.45
CA GLY A 173 23.44 24.59 -5.43
C GLY A 173 22.74 25.66 -6.27
N ALA A 174 21.40 25.66 -6.27
CA ALA A 174 20.60 26.74 -6.84
C ALA A 174 20.29 27.87 -5.84
N GLY A 175 20.72 27.76 -4.58
CA GLY A 175 20.52 28.72 -3.49
C GLY A 175 21.83 29.39 -3.05
N LEU A 176 22.04 29.60 -1.74
CA LEU A 176 23.27 30.17 -1.17
C LEU A 176 24.43 29.17 -1.06
N ALA A 177 24.18 27.87 -1.27
CA ALA A 177 25.16 26.80 -1.11
C ALA A 177 25.85 26.79 0.27
N LYS A 178 25.08 27.02 1.34
CA LYS A 178 25.53 26.99 2.74
C LYS A 178 25.13 25.67 3.39
N ALA A 179 26.06 24.94 3.99
CA ALA A 179 25.82 23.58 4.45
C ALA A 179 24.83 23.54 5.63
N ASN A 180 24.91 24.50 6.53
CA ASN A 180 24.09 24.58 7.73
C ASN A 180 23.60 26.02 7.96
N TYR A 181 22.28 26.20 8.08
CA TYR A 181 21.69 27.53 8.27
C TYR A 181 22.22 28.24 9.52
N GLU A 182 22.24 27.55 10.66
CA GLU A 182 22.60 28.19 11.93
C GLU A 182 24.07 28.63 11.94
N THR A 183 25.00 27.76 11.54
CA THR A 183 26.44 28.06 11.61
C THR A 183 26.93 28.90 10.42
N ASP A 184 26.54 28.57 9.19
CA ASP A 184 27.08 29.21 7.98
C ASP A 184 26.30 30.45 7.52
N VAL A 185 25.11 30.70 8.08
CA VAL A 185 24.27 31.87 7.75
C VAL A 185 24.06 32.73 8.99
N ARG A 186 23.40 32.21 10.03
CA ARG A 186 22.97 33.02 11.19
C ARG A 186 24.12 33.43 12.12
N GLU A 187 24.89 32.47 12.64
CA GLU A 187 26.02 32.75 13.54
C GLU A 187 27.15 33.51 12.81
N SER A 188 27.31 33.27 11.50
CA SER A 188 28.25 34.02 10.66
C SER A 188 27.93 35.51 10.53
N ALA A 189 26.68 35.92 10.82
CA ALA A 189 26.24 37.30 10.79
C ALA A 189 26.49 38.05 12.12
N ILE A 190 26.98 37.36 13.17
CA ILE A 190 27.33 38.00 14.44
C ILE A 190 28.47 39.00 14.22
N THR A 191 28.18 40.27 14.51
CA THR A 191 29.17 41.35 14.41
C THR A 191 29.71 41.70 15.79
N THR A 192 31.01 41.99 15.89
CA THR A 192 31.66 42.43 17.14
C THR A 192 32.19 43.85 16.95
N ALA A 193 31.77 44.79 17.80
CA ALA A 193 32.26 46.15 17.84
C ALA A 193 33.66 46.24 18.49
N GLY A 194 34.41 47.30 18.20
CA GLY A 194 35.75 47.50 18.78
C GLY A 194 35.79 47.60 20.31
N THR A 195 34.66 47.99 20.94
CA THR A 195 34.48 48.06 22.39
C THR A 195 33.98 46.75 23.03
N GLY A 196 33.85 45.67 22.24
CA GLY A 196 33.56 44.33 22.72
C GLY A 196 32.08 43.95 22.79
N GLU A 197 31.16 44.83 22.40
CA GLU A 197 29.75 44.49 22.17
C GLU A 197 29.63 43.53 20.98
N LYS A 198 28.84 42.47 21.15
CA LYS A 198 28.47 41.54 20.07
C LYS A 198 27.01 41.73 19.71
N MET A 199 26.67 41.64 18.43
CA MET A 199 25.32 41.89 17.95
C MET A 199 24.92 40.89 16.87
N LEU A 200 23.65 40.47 16.91
CA LEU A 200 22.97 39.77 15.85
C LEU A 200 21.62 40.46 15.63
N CYS A 201 21.34 40.88 14.40
CA CYS A 201 20.03 41.41 14.02
C CYS A 201 19.43 40.48 12.97
N GLY A 202 18.28 39.85 13.22
CA GLY A 202 17.64 39.00 12.21
C GLY A 202 16.58 38.05 12.75
N PRO A 203 16.08 37.15 11.89
CA PRO A 203 15.01 36.25 12.27
C PRO A 203 15.45 35.27 13.38
N ALA A 204 14.53 35.03 14.29
CA ALA A 204 14.62 34.03 15.35
C ALA A 204 13.25 33.37 15.53
N ASP A 205 13.26 32.19 16.14
CA ASP A 205 12.06 31.68 16.78
C ASP A 205 11.60 32.64 17.89
N ASP A 206 10.30 32.81 18.05
CA ASP A 206 9.74 33.69 19.07
C ASP A 206 9.95 33.10 20.48
N PRO A 207 10.77 33.73 21.34
CA PRO A 207 11.04 33.20 22.67
C PRO A 207 9.87 33.39 23.64
N PHE A 208 8.86 34.22 23.32
CA PHE A 208 7.70 34.39 24.19
C PHE A 208 6.73 33.23 24.00
N PHE A 209 6.14 32.79 25.11
CA PHE A 209 5.24 31.64 25.13
C PHE A 209 4.06 31.95 26.05
N ALA A 210 2.87 31.80 25.51
CA ALA A 210 1.64 32.01 26.26
C ALA A 210 0.46 31.43 25.50
N ASP A 211 -0.59 31.03 26.21
CA ASP A 211 -1.86 30.71 25.57
C ASP A 211 -2.64 31.98 25.25
N LEU A 212 -2.15 32.72 24.26
CA LEU A 212 -2.66 34.04 23.93
C LEU A 212 -4.15 34.02 23.58
N GLY A 213 -4.58 32.99 22.83
CA GLY A 213 -5.98 32.81 22.46
C GLY A 213 -6.90 32.65 23.68
N ALA A 214 -6.46 31.91 24.70
CA ALA A 214 -7.23 31.76 25.94
C ALA A 214 -7.13 32.98 26.86
N ILE A 215 -5.94 33.56 26.98
CA ILE A 215 -5.68 34.73 27.85
C ILE A 215 -6.52 35.92 27.38
N PHE A 216 -6.54 36.20 26.08
CA PHE A 216 -7.30 37.33 25.53
C PHE A 216 -8.77 37.01 25.23
N ASP A 217 -9.20 35.76 25.36
CA ASP A 217 -10.60 35.36 25.52
C ASP A 217 -11.04 35.53 26.99
N LEU A 218 -10.94 36.76 27.52
CA LEU A 218 -11.31 37.10 28.90
C LEU A 218 -10.68 36.19 29.97
N ALA A 219 -9.37 35.95 29.88
CA ALA A 219 -8.62 35.10 30.80
C ALA A 219 -9.24 33.70 30.97
N ASN A 220 -9.70 33.10 29.87
CA ASN A 220 -10.27 31.75 29.80
C ASN A 220 -9.18 30.66 29.91
N ILE A 221 -8.39 30.73 30.99
CA ILE A 221 -7.23 29.88 31.21
C ILE A 221 -7.62 28.40 31.14
N ARG A 222 -6.90 27.64 30.31
CA ARG A 222 -7.19 26.23 30.03
C ARG A 222 -5.97 25.37 30.35
N PRO A 223 -5.62 25.19 31.63
CA PRO A 223 -4.31 24.66 32.04
C PRO A 223 -4.02 23.24 31.52
N THR A 224 -5.05 22.44 31.23
CA THR A 224 -4.92 21.07 30.70
C THR A 224 -5.03 20.98 29.17
N LYS A 225 -5.36 22.08 28.50
CA LYS A 225 -5.56 22.17 27.04
C LYS A 225 -4.90 23.41 26.44
N ALA A 226 -3.91 23.95 27.14
CA ALA A 226 -3.28 25.19 26.76
C ALA A 226 -2.55 25.02 25.43
N THR A 227 -2.58 26.05 24.60
CA THR A 227 -1.88 26.06 23.31
C THR A 227 -1.05 27.31 23.24
N ASP A 228 0.25 27.15 23.11
CA ASP A 228 1.15 28.28 22.85
C ASP A 228 0.78 28.96 21.53
N GLY A 229 0.35 30.21 21.60
CA GLY A 229 -0.09 31.00 20.44
C GLY A 229 1.06 31.46 19.54
N LEU A 230 2.30 31.43 20.04
CA LEU A 230 3.51 31.82 19.31
C LEU A 230 4.33 30.62 18.85
N SER A 231 3.93 29.41 19.25
CA SER A 231 4.57 28.19 18.79
C SER A 231 4.65 28.16 17.26
N HIS A 232 5.84 27.79 16.77
CA HIS A 232 6.15 27.66 15.35
C HIS A 232 6.07 28.97 14.56
N LYS A 233 6.12 30.12 15.23
CA LYS A 233 6.23 31.45 14.61
C LYS A 233 7.66 31.98 14.78
N ASN A 234 8.08 32.83 13.85
CA ASN A 234 9.32 33.58 13.96
C ASN A 234 9.00 35.04 14.34
N CYS A 235 10.03 35.74 14.81
CA CYS A 235 10.10 37.20 14.93
C CYS A 235 11.47 37.68 14.42
N HIS A 236 11.64 39.00 14.29
CA HIS A 236 12.96 39.61 14.06
C HIS A 236 13.52 40.19 15.35
N SER A 237 14.73 39.78 15.72
CA SER A 237 15.35 40.17 16.98
C SER A 237 16.59 41.03 16.76
N ILE A 238 16.76 42.03 17.61
CA ILE A 238 18.03 42.72 17.85
C ILE A 238 18.60 42.18 19.15
N THR A 239 19.62 41.31 19.05
CA THR A 239 20.27 40.67 20.18
C THR A 239 21.66 41.25 20.39
N MET A 240 21.94 41.74 21.59
CA MET A 240 23.22 42.32 21.98
C MET A 240 23.80 41.59 23.19
N SER A 241 25.09 41.28 23.15
CA SER A 241 25.86 40.88 24.32
C SER A 241 26.87 41.98 24.63
N ILE A 242 26.74 42.62 25.79
CA ILE A 242 27.43 43.85 26.14
C ILE A 242 28.30 43.60 27.38
N PRO A 243 29.59 43.96 27.38
CA PRO A 243 30.40 43.91 28.60
C PRO A 243 29.78 44.78 29.71
N ILE A 244 29.73 44.28 30.95
CA ILE A 244 29.23 45.05 32.10
C ILE A 244 30.03 46.34 32.27
N THR A 245 31.34 46.34 31.98
CA THR A 245 32.20 47.54 32.04
C THR A 245 31.75 48.66 31.11
N VAL A 246 31.02 48.35 30.04
CA VAL A 246 30.43 49.33 29.13
C VAL A 246 29.15 49.94 29.71
N LEU A 247 28.39 49.16 30.50
CA LEU A 247 27.12 49.58 31.11
C LEU A 247 27.32 50.20 32.49
N GLN A 248 28.44 49.92 33.17
CA GLN A 248 28.72 50.39 34.52
C GLN A 248 29.06 51.89 34.51
N LYS A 249 28.18 52.70 35.08
CA LYS A 249 28.21 54.18 35.04
C LYS A 249 29.53 54.83 35.52
N ASN A 250 30.25 54.18 36.42
CA ASN A 250 31.45 54.69 37.11
C ASN A 250 32.71 53.86 36.79
N GLY A 251 32.67 52.95 35.81
CA GLY A 251 33.78 52.04 35.48
C GLY A 251 34.24 51.13 36.62
N LYS A 252 33.36 50.74 37.56
CA LYS A 252 33.70 49.80 38.63
C LYS A 252 33.95 48.38 38.08
N ASN A 253 34.90 47.68 38.68
CA ASN A 253 35.36 46.36 38.22
C ASN A 253 34.66 45.17 38.89
N ALA A 254 34.06 45.34 40.07
CA ALA A 254 33.30 44.29 40.77
C ALA A 254 32.25 44.91 41.72
N PRO A 255 31.10 44.25 41.95
CA PRO A 255 30.10 44.70 42.92
C PRO A 255 30.54 44.40 44.36
N SER A 256 30.10 45.24 45.30
CA SER A 256 30.36 45.09 46.74
C SER A 256 29.52 43.99 47.40
N THR A 257 28.30 43.76 46.89
CA THR A 257 27.39 42.68 47.29
C THR A 257 26.52 42.28 46.09
N ILE A 258 25.80 41.17 46.18
CA ILE A 258 24.81 40.78 45.15
C ILE A 258 23.63 41.76 45.03
N LEU A 259 23.50 42.72 45.95
CA LEU A 259 22.47 43.77 45.94
C LEU A 259 23.07 45.17 45.72
N ASP A 260 24.27 45.27 45.13
CA ASP A 260 24.96 46.56 44.97
C ASP A 260 24.14 47.52 44.07
N PRO A 261 23.72 48.70 44.58
CA PRO A 261 22.94 49.66 43.80
C PRO A 261 23.71 50.32 42.66
N ASP A 262 25.05 50.26 42.64
CA ASP A 262 25.86 50.82 41.55
C ASP A 262 25.90 49.95 40.28
N TYR A 263 25.27 48.77 40.32
CA TYR A 263 25.18 47.82 39.22
C TYR A 263 23.76 47.68 38.67
N VAL A 264 22.85 48.60 39.04
CA VAL A 264 21.48 48.62 38.52
C VAL A 264 21.40 49.43 37.24
N ILE A 265 20.76 48.86 36.22
CA ILE A 265 20.39 49.53 34.96
C ILE A 265 18.90 49.40 34.69
N GLY A 266 18.31 50.36 33.98
CA GLY A 266 17.01 50.28 33.33
C GLY A 266 17.19 50.08 31.83
N VAL A 267 16.44 49.18 31.22
CA VAL A 267 16.49 48.90 29.78
C VAL A 267 15.08 49.01 29.20
N TRP A 268 14.94 49.70 28.07
CA TRP A 268 13.71 49.73 27.28
C TRP A 268 14.05 49.79 25.79
N ALA A 269 13.11 49.42 24.93
CA ALA A 269 13.28 49.46 23.49
C ALA A 269 12.14 50.27 22.84
N SER A 270 12.41 50.83 21.67
CA SER A 270 11.44 51.67 20.97
C SER A 270 11.56 51.55 19.45
N ALA A 271 10.48 51.88 18.76
CA ALA A 271 10.45 52.12 17.33
C ALA A 271 9.85 53.49 17.02
N SER A 272 10.49 54.22 16.11
CA SER A 272 10.01 55.51 15.61
C SER A 272 9.81 55.52 14.09
N ARG A 273 8.87 56.33 13.61
CA ARG A 273 8.56 56.61 12.21
C ARG A 273 8.79 58.09 11.88
N PRO A 274 9.14 58.46 10.64
CA PRO A 274 9.05 59.85 10.20
C PRO A 274 7.60 60.34 10.26
N ALA A 275 7.39 61.59 10.67
CA ALA A 275 6.07 62.17 10.90
C ALA A 275 5.18 62.23 9.65
N MET A 276 5.76 62.21 8.45
CA MET A 276 5.03 62.25 7.18
C MET A 276 5.48 61.17 6.21
N GLN A 277 4.51 60.46 5.62
CA GLN A 277 4.69 59.63 4.44
C GLN A 277 3.85 60.19 3.29
N THR A 278 4.50 60.44 2.15
CA THR A 278 3.82 60.85 0.91
C THR A 278 3.78 59.67 -0.04
N LEU A 279 2.57 59.24 -0.39
CA LEU A 279 2.33 58.17 -1.36
C LEU A 279 2.35 58.74 -2.79
N SER A 280 2.83 57.95 -3.74
CA SER A 280 2.82 58.26 -5.17
C SER A 280 2.20 57.12 -5.95
N ASN A 281 1.59 57.42 -7.10
CA ASN A 281 1.09 56.41 -8.03
C ASN A 281 2.18 55.83 -8.95
N THR A 282 3.39 56.40 -8.94
CA THR A 282 4.47 56.09 -9.90
C THR A 282 5.86 55.97 -9.25
N ALA A 283 6.02 56.41 -8.00
CA ALA A 283 7.28 56.34 -7.25
C ALA A 283 7.07 55.64 -5.90
N ASN A 284 8.16 55.14 -5.32
CA ASN A 284 8.14 54.60 -3.96
C ASN A 284 7.71 55.69 -2.95
N PRO A 285 7.00 55.33 -1.86
CA PRO A 285 6.67 56.26 -0.81
C PRO A 285 7.89 57.02 -0.29
N THR A 286 7.78 58.34 -0.18
CA THR A 286 8.82 59.18 0.43
C THR A 286 8.45 59.51 1.87
N ASN A 287 9.39 59.34 2.79
CA ASN A 287 9.18 59.65 4.21
C ASN A 287 9.99 60.90 4.59
N SER A 288 9.41 61.79 5.40
CA SER A 288 10.03 63.07 5.80
C SER A 288 9.51 63.56 7.16
N GLY A 289 10.10 64.65 7.67
CA GLY A 289 9.76 65.24 8.96
C GLY A 289 10.52 64.62 10.14
N ASP A 290 10.18 65.06 11.35
CA ASP A 290 10.78 64.58 12.59
C ASP A 290 10.42 63.12 12.88
N TRP A 291 11.24 62.44 13.67
CA TRP A 291 10.97 61.08 14.12
C TRP A 291 9.98 61.09 15.29
N VAL A 292 8.92 60.31 15.17
CA VAL A 292 7.87 60.15 16.16
C VAL A 292 7.88 58.72 16.66
N GLN A 293 7.96 58.53 17.98
CA GLN A 293 7.86 57.21 18.60
C GLN A 293 6.45 56.66 18.40
N VAL A 294 6.36 55.41 17.94
CA VAL A 294 5.08 54.73 17.68
C VAL A 294 4.93 53.43 18.48
N SER A 295 6.03 52.90 19.01
CA SER A 295 6.03 51.75 19.90
C SER A 295 7.17 51.88 20.92
N ARG A 296 6.92 51.40 22.14
CA ARG A 296 7.93 51.20 23.18
C ARG A 296 7.62 49.97 23.99
N LEU A 297 8.64 49.40 24.60
CA LEU A 297 8.50 48.32 25.56
C LEU A 297 9.65 48.36 26.57
N GLY A 298 9.31 48.55 27.84
CA GLY A 298 10.18 48.30 28.99
C GLY A 298 9.74 47.00 29.66
N MET A 299 8.83 47.10 30.62
CA MET A 299 8.25 45.97 31.34
C MET A 299 7.21 45.25 30.47
N PRO A 300 7.29 43.91 30.38
CA PRO A 300 6.31 43.12 29.62
C PRO A 300 4.90 43.35 30.18
N LEU A 301 3.89 43.12 29.34
CA LEU A 301 2.47 43.11 29.70
C LEU A 301 1.90 44.42 30.32
N THR A 302 2.71 45.48 30.46
CA THR A 302 2.24 46.82 30.86
C THR A 302 1.17 47.34 29.91
N ASN A 303 1.36 47.15 28.61
CA ASN A 303 0.39 47.58 27.63
C ASN A 303 -0.76 46.57 27.48
N GLU A 304 -0.53 45.30 27.80
CA GLU A 304 -1.41 44.18 27.56
C GLU A 304 -2.46 44.01 28.65
N VAL A 305 -2.05 44.06 29.93
CA VAL A 305 -2.90 43.72 31.08
C VAL A 305 -3.06 44.84 32.11
N ILE A 306 -2.15 45.82 32.14
CA ILE A 306 -2.26 46.98 33.04
C ILE A 306 -3.04 48.12 32.36
N THR A 307 -2.67 48.45 31.11
CA THR A 307 -3.23 49.58 30.36
C THR A 307 -4.50 49.17 29.61
N PRO A 308 -5.66 49.79 29.85
CA PRO A 308 -6.88 49.52 29.09
C PRO A 308 -6.74 49.98 27.64
N ILE A 309 -7.50 49.37 26.72
CA ILE A 309 -7.37 49.57 25.26
C ILE A 309 -7.33 51.04 24.83
N GLY A 310 -8.12 51.92 25.46
CA GLY A 310 -8.17 53.35 25.12
C GLY A 310 -6.94 54.17 25.52
N GLY A 311 -6.05 53.62 26.35
CA GLY A 311 -4.81 54.27 26.79
C GLY A 311 -3.54 53.80 26.08
N LYS A 312 -3.62 52.69 25.32
CA LYS A 312 -2.45 51.97 24.82
C LYS A 312 -1.63 52.74 23.78
N ASP A 313 -2.28 53.36 22.80
CA ASP A 313 -1.58 54.16 21.78
C ASP A 313 -0.90 55.39 22.40
N ALA A 314 -1.56 56.03 23.38
CA ALA A 314 -1.02 57.18 24.09
C ALA A 314 0.20 56.80 24.95
N TRP A 315 0.21 55.58 25.48
CA TRP A 315 1.36 55.01 26.18
C TRP A 315 2.51 54.72 25.19
N ASN A 316 2.24 54.06 24.06
CA ASN A 316 3.23 53.72 23.03
C ASN A 316 3.92 54.96 22.43
N ALA A 317 3.21 56.08 22.29
CA ALA A 317 3.74 57.31 21.70
C ALA A 317 4.63 58.16 22.62
N ARG A 318 4.91 57.73 23.86
CA ARG A 318 5.63 58.53 24.87
C ARG A 318 6.88 57.82 25.37
N THR A 319 7.90 58.60 25.71
CA THR A 319 9.08 58.08 26.41
C THR A 319 8.74 57.81 27.88
N PRO A 320 9.48 56.92 28.56
CA PRO A 320 9.34 56.68 30.00
C PRO A 320 9.41 57.96 30.86
N TYR A 321 10.11 59.00 30.39
CA TYR A 321 10.27 60.28 31.10
C TYR A 321 9.09 61.25 30.95
N THR A 322 8.21 60.98 29.98
CA THR A 322 7.08 61.83 29.61
C THR A 322 5.73 61.13 29.83
N GLU A 323 5.72 60.13 30.71
CA GLU A 323 4.55 59.34 31.08
C GLU A 323 3.39 60.24 31.53
N SER A 324 2.17 59.93 31.09
CA SER A 324 0.98 60.67 31.49
C SER A 324 0.52 60.24 32.88
N SER A 325 -0.08 61.16 33.65
CA SER A 325 -0.70 60.82 34.94
C SER A 325 -1.82 59.78 34.80
N VAL A 326 -2.48 59.72 33.64
CA VAL A 326 -3.54 58.75 33.36
C VAL A 326 -2.97 57.34 33.24
N THR A 327 -1.91 57.16 32.45
CA THR A 327 -1.28 55.86 32.23
C THR A 327 -0.53 55.37 33.47
N ASP A 328 0.13 56.27 34.21
CA ASP A 328 0.71 55.97 35.53
C ASP A 328 -0.35 55.54 36.56
N GLY A 329 -1.56 56.11 36.47
CA GLY A 329 -2.69 55.77 37.33
C GLY A 329 -3.14 54.30 37.20
N TYR A 330 -3.01 53.70 36.01
CA TYR A 330 -3.38 52.30 35.79
C TYR A 330 -2.52 51.34 36.60
N LEU A 331 -1.26 51.65 36.93
CA LEU A 331 -0.44 50.80 37.80
C LEU A 331 -0.97 50.75 39.25
N SER A 332 -1.68 51.78 39.69
CA SER A 332 -2.31 51.79 41.03
C SER A 332 -3.65 51.09 41.06
N ASN A 333 -4.30 50.95 39.90
CA ASN A 333 -5.60 50.30 39.70
C ASN A 333 -5.58 49.55 38.35
N PRO A 334 -4.85 48.42 38.26
CA PRO A 334 -4.62 47.74 36.98
C PRO A 334 -5.92 47.16 36.43
N GLU A 335 -6.11 47.21 35.11
CA GLU A 335 -7.30 46.67 34.44
C GLU A 335 -7.52 45.20 34.80
N LEU A 336 -6.46 44.38 34.75
CA LEU A 336 -6.50 42.97 35.18
C LEU A 336 -7.00 42.78 36.62
N GLY A 337 -6.78 43.75 37.51
CA GLY A 337 -7.25 43.70 38.89
C GLY A 337 -8.77 43.64 39.05
N LEU A 338 -9.53 44.15 38.06
CA LEU A 338 -11.01 44.05 38.05
C LEU A 338 -11.48 42.60 37.91
N TYR A 339 -10.69 41.74 37.29
CA TYR A 339 -11.00 40.34 37.02
C TYR A 339 -10.47 39.40 38.10
N LEU A 340 -9.61 39.88 39.00
CA LEU A 340 -9.05 39.11 40.12
C LEU A 340 -9.66 39.50 41.49
N ALA A 341 -10.66 40.38 41.49
CA ALA A 341 -11.40 40.78 42.69
C ALA A 341 -12.84 40.26 42.63
N ASP A 342 -13.39 39.86 43.79
CA ASP A 342 -14.79 39.45 43.92
C ASP A 342 -15.70 40.68 43.99
N ASN A 343 -16.69 40.74 43.09
CA ASN A 343 -17.70 41.78 42.99
C ASN A 343 -18.66 41.79 44.18
N SER A 344 -18.98 40.61 44.71
CA SER A 344 -19.72 40.38 45.94
C SER A 344 -18.74 40.02 47.06
N PRO A 345 -18.76 40.72 48.21
CA PRO A 345 -17.85 40.40 49.31
C PRO A 345 -18.01 38.94 49.76
N MET A 346 -16.97 38.13 49.58
CA MET A 346 -16.89 36.76 50.09
C MET A 346 -16.09 36.71 51.40
N ASN A 347 -16.27 35.65 52.20
CA ASN A 347 -15.42 35.35 53.37
C ASN A 347 -15.27 36.48 54.41
N GLY A 348 -16.29 37.34 54.57
CA GLY A 348 -16.26 38.46 55.53
C GLY A 348 -15.36 39.62 55.11
N ALA A 349 -15.07 39.76 53.81
CA ALA A 349 -14.42 40.92 53.21
C ALA A 349 -15.25 42.20 53.38
N ALA A 350 -14.58 43.37 53.36
CA ALA A 350 -15.25 44.66 53.34
C ALA A 350 -16.10 44.83 52.05
N PRO A 351 -17.18 45.64 52.08
CA PRO A 351 -17.88 46.05 50.85
C PRO A 351 -16.90 46.63 49.85
N LYS A 352 -17.07 46.32 48.55
CA LYS A 352 -16.25 46.94 47.50
C LYS A 352 -16.43 48.47 47.50
N PRO A 353 -15.42 49.24 47.05
CA PRO A 353 -15.54 50.69 46.89
C PRO A 353 -16.75 51.10 46.04
N ALA A 354 -17.39 52.21 46.39
CA ALA A 354 -18.57 52.71 45.68
C ALA A 354 -18.24 53.01 44.21
N GLY A 355 -19.13 52.59 43.31
CA GLY A 355 -18.97 52.81 41.86
C GLY A 355 -18.07 51.80 41.14
N GLN A 356 -17.34 50.93 41.86
CA GLN A 356 -16.51 49.90 41.23
C GLN A 356 -17.31 48.65 40.86
N THR A 357 -16.97 48.07 39.72
CA THR A 357 -17.47 46.77 39.26
C THR A 357 -16.30 45.82 39.10
N TYR A 358 -16.41 44.63 39.69
CA TYR A 358 -15.45 43.56 39.50
C TYR A 358 -16.11 42.39 38.76
N TYR A 359 -15.27 41.53 38.18
CA TYR A 359 -15.69 40.45 37.30
C TYR A 359 -15.14 39.08 37.74
N GLY A 360 -14.48 38.99 38.90
CA GLY A 360 -13.78 37.77 39.32
C GLY A 360 -14.67 36.54 39.43
N GLU A 361 -15.96 36.69 39.76
CA GLU A 361 -16.91 35.58 39.78
C GLU A 361 -17.38 35.15 38.38
N ALA A 362 -17.24 36.01 37.38
CA ALA A 362 -17.63 35.71 36.00
C ALA A 362 -16.57 34.91 35.25
N ILE A 363 -15.32 34.85 35.75
CA ILE A 363 -14.20 34.16 35.12
C ILE A 363 -13.70 33.04 36.04
N PRO A 364 -14.34 31.84 36.00
CA PRO A 364 -14.03 30.76 36.93
C PRO A 364 -12.60 30.22 36.77
N ASN A 365 -12.00 30.38 35.59
CA ASN A 365 -10.66 29.84 35.31
C ASN A 365 -9.52 30.60 36.00
N VAL A 366 -9.79 31.79 36.55
CA VAL A 366 -8.87 32.52 37.43
C VAL A 366 -9.35 32.55 38.88
N ALA A 367 -10.30 31.67 39.27
CA ALA A 367 -10.85 31.63 40.64
C ALA A 367 -9.80 31.39 41.74
N ALA A 368 -8.68 30.76 41.39
CA ALA A 368 -7.54 30.55 42.30
C ALA A 368 -6.78 31.84 42.65
N LEU A 369 -6.96 32.91 41.86
CA LEU A 369 -6.26 34.18 41.99
C LEU A 369 -7.22 35.22 42.58
N ARG A 370 -6.98 35.67 43.81
CA ARG A 370 -7.82 36.68 44.48
C ARG A 370 -7.01 37.72 45.22
N ILE A 371 -7.27 39.00 44.94
CA ILE A 371 -6.61 40.13 45.60
C ILE A 371 -7.01 40.19 47.08
N GLN A 372 -6.04 40.39 47.97
CA GLN A 372 -6.29 40.57 49.40
C GLN A 372 -7.26 41.74 49.67
N SER A 373 -8.32 41.46 50.41
CA SER A 373 -9.35 42.44 50.77
C SER A 373 -9.33 42.81 52.26
N LYS A 374 -8.57 42.07 53.08
CA LYS A 374 -8.49 42.26 54.54
C LYS A 374 -7.17 41.76 55.12
N SER A 375 -6.05 42.03 54.44
CA SER A 375 -4.73 41.60 54.92
C SER A 375 -4.44 42.16 56.32
N LEU A 376 -3.89 41.33 57.21
CA LEU A 376 -3.60 41.66 58.62
C LEU A 376 -4.82 42.02 59.50
N TYR A 377 -6.05 41.68 59.11
CA TYR A 377 -7.24 41.96 59.94
C TYR A 377 -7.13 41.36 61.35
N GLY A 378 -7.65 42.07 62.35
CA GLY A 378 -7.66 41.63 63.74
C GLY A 378 -6.29 41.50 64.42
N ARG A 379 -5.20 41.96 63.78
CA ARG A 379 -3.85 42.01 64.38
C ARG A 379 -3.61 43.37 65.05
N ALA A 380 -3.02 43.37 66.24
CA ALA A 380 -2.74 44.59 67.00
C ALA A 380 -1.79 45.53 66.22
N GLY A 381 -2.07 46.83 66.23
CA GLY A 381 -1.27 47.85 65.54
C GLY A 381 -1.70 48.16 64.09
N PHE A 382 -2.72 47.47 63.56
CA PHE A 382 -3.27 47.68 62.22
C PHE A 382 -4.78 47.93 62.23
N PRO A 383 -5.39 48.42 61.13
CA PRO A 383 -6.83 48.62 61.04
C PRO A 383 -7.62 47.35 61.40
N ALA A 384 -8.73 47.50 62.14
CA ALA A 384 -9.52 46.36 62.61
C ALA A 384 -9.99 45.43 61.48
N ASN A 385 -10.34 46.01 60.33
CA ASN A 385 -10.80 45.29 59.13
C ASN A 385 -9.65 44.87 58.18
N GLY A 386 -8.39 45.13 58.55
CA GLY A 386 -7.23 44.88 57.69
C GLY A 386 -7.09 45.90 56.55
N PHE A 387 -6.16 45.62 55.64
CA PHE A 387 -5.90 46.41 54.43
C PHE A 387 -6.55 45.75 53.21
N ASP A 388 -7.24 46.56 52.41
CA ASP A 388 -7.91 46.14 51.18
C ASP A 388 -7.12 46.63 49.96
N PHE A 389 -6.65 45.70 49.13
CA PHE A 389 -5.82 45.98 47.97
C PHE A 389 -6.59 45.96 46.63
N ARG A 390 -7.92 45.76 46.65
CA ARG A 390 -8.75 45.75 45.43
C ARG A 390 -8.87 47.15 44.83
N ASN A 391 -8.96 47.26 43.50
CA ASN A 391 -8.96 48.54 42.77
C ASN A 391 -9.95 49.58 43.35
N GLY A 392 -9.45 50.76 43.69
CA GLY A 392 -10.23 51.85 44.27
C GLY A 392 -10.35 51.81 45.80
N ALA A 393 -9.78 50.80 46.47
CA ALA A 393 -9.60 50.78 47.93
C ALA A 393 -8.34 51.55 48.36
N ASP A 394 -8.19 51.80 49.66
CA ASP A 394 -7.10 52.63 50.18
C ASP A 394 -5.76 51.90 50.34
N GLY A 395 -5.73 50.56 50.32
CA GLY A 395 -4.50 49.79 50.53
C GLY A 395 -3.78 50.21 51.81
N LEU A 396 -2.48 50.52 51.71
CA LEU A 396 -1.66 51.01 52.83
C LEU A 396 -1.74 52.53 53.08
N TYR A 397 -2.52 53.29 52.29
CA TYR A 397 -2.65 54.74 52.45
C TYR A 397 -3.03 55.19 53.88
N PRO A 398 -3.84 54.46 54.68
CA PRO A 398 -4.14 54.85 56.06
C PRO A 398 -2.91 54.94 56.97
N LEU A 399 -1.76 54.39 56.57
CA LEU A 399 -0.49 54.54 57.28
C LEU A 399 0.22 55.85 57.00
N LYS A 400 -0.23 56.67 56.03
CA LYS A 400 0.43 57.92 55.67
C LYS A 400 0.56 58.86 56.87
N GLY A 401 1.78 59.32 57.13
CA GLY A 401 2.11 60.17 58.28
C GLY A 401 2.32 59.40 59.60
N ASN A 402 2.21 58.07 59.60
CA ASN A 402 2.53 57.26 60.77
C ASN A 402 4.06 57.25 61.02
N PRO A 403 4.53 57.53 62.26
CA PRO A 403 5.96 57.50 62.59
C PRO A 403 6.68 56.17 62.28
N ALA A 404 5.94 55.06 62.23
CA ALA A 404 6.48 53.75 61.87
C ALA A 404 6.97 53.66 60.41
N LEU A 405 6.63 54.63 59.56
CA LEU A 405 7.12 54.70 58.18
C LEU A 405 8.52 55.32 58.06
N VAL A 406 9.03 56.01 59.10
CA VAL A 406 10.32 56.71 59.04
C VAL A 406 11.46 55.71 58.77
N GLY A 407 12.29 56.00 57.78
CA GLY A 407 13.40 55.13 57.35
C GLY A 407 12.97 53.89 56.56
N THR A 408 11.69 53.73 56.24
CA THR A 408 11.17 52.73 55.30
C THR A 408 11.08 53.31 53.89
N ALA A 409 10.77 52.46 52.90
CA ALA A 409 10.46 52.88 51.55
C ALA A 409 9.13 53.63 51.41
N PHE A 410 8.35 53.75 52.48
CA PHE A 410 7.15 54.59 52.48
C PHE A 410 7.38 55.94 53.17
N ASP A 411 8.60 56.20 53.64
CA ASP A 411 8.98 57.50 54.16
C ASP A 411 8.97 58.54 53.02
N PRO A 412 8.17 59.63 53.12
CA PRO A 412 8.17 60.71 52.14
C PRO A 412 9.54 61.35 51.96
N ALA A 413 10.44 61.28 52.94
CA ALA A 413 11.82 61.76 52.82
C ALA A 413 12.68 60.89 51.88
N THR A 414 12.30 59.63 51.65
CA THR A 414 13.07 58.70 50.81
C THR A 414 12.61 58.74 49.35
N TYR A 415 11.31 58.61 49.08
CA TYR A 415 10.76 58.50 47.71
C TYR A 415 9.59 59.45 47.43
N GLY A 416 9.43 60.49 48.25
CA GLY A 416 8.25 61.35 48.18
C GLY A 416 6.97 60.56 48.45
N ASN A 417 5.86 61.05 47.91
CA ASN A 417 4.56 60.37 48.06
C ASN A 417 4.27 59.37 46.94
N TYR A 418 5.24 58.96 46.10
CA TYR A 418 4.93 58.16 44.90
C TYR A 418 4.37 56.77 45.21
N LEU A 419 4.84 56.12 46.28
CA LEU A 419 4.38 54.80 46.73
C LEU A 419 3.17 54.88 47.69
N LEU A 420 2.84 56.06 48.21
CA LEU A 420 1.60 56.34 48.96
C LEU A 420 0.93 57.63 48.44
N PRO A 421 0.50 57.65 47.17
CA PRO A 421 0.12 58.87 46.45
C PRO A 421 -1.19 59.49 46.97
N GLY A 422 -2.18 58.65 47.32
CA GLY A 422 -3.51 59.09 47.71
C GLY A 422 -4.43 57.93 48.08
N PRO A 423 -5.64 58.23 48.60
CA PRO A 423 -6.69 57.23 48.77
C PRO A 423 -7.11 56.64 47.41
N GLY A 424 -7.69 55.43 47.43
CA GLY A 424 -8.12 54.73 46.21
C GLY A 424 -7.01 54.24 45.27
N GLN A 425 -5.75 54.16 45.73
CA GLN A 425 -4.58 53.73 44.96
C GLN A 425 -3.85 52.56 45.63
N PRO A 426 -4.50 51.40 45.78
CA PRO A 426 -4.02 50.34 46.65
C PRO A 426 -2.76 49.65 46.12
N ARG A 427 -2.60 49.57 44.79
CA ARG A 427 -1.50 48.86 44.12
C ARG A 427 -0.26 49.71 43.88
N SER A 428 -0.26 50.93 44.41
CA SER A 428 0.90 51.83 44.37
C SER A 428 2.10 51.33 45.18
N VAL A 429 1.88 50.38 46.11
CA VAL A 429 2.92 49.86 47.00
C VAL A 429 3.59 48.59 46.48
N ASP A 430 3.04 47.91 45.47
CA ASP A 430 3.58 46.66 44.93
C ASP A 430 3.76 46.67 43.41
N ILE A 431 2.75 47.08 42.64
CA ILE A 431 2.83 47.11 41.17
C ILE A 431 3.68 48.29 40.68
N LYS A 432 3.41 49.52 41.13
CA LYS A 432 4.22 50.70 40.75
C LYS A 432 5.73 50.54 40.98
N PRO A 433 6.21 50.09 42.16
CA PRO A 433 7.65 49.95 42.36
C PRO A 433 8.26 48.86 41.46
N ILE A 434 7.55 47.76 41.22
CA ILE A 434 8.03 46.70 40.31
C ILE A 434 8.15 47.22 38.87
N PHE A 435 7.18 47.99 38.39
CA PHE A 435 7.10 48.40 36.99
C PHE A 435 7.83 49.70 36.65
N HIS A 436 7.87 50.68 37.56
CA HIS A 436 8.42 52.00 37.28
C HIS A 436 9.75 52.29 37.97
N THR A 437 9.87 52.13 39.30
CA THR A 437 11.08 52.59 40.01
C THR A 437 12.12 51.48 40.23
N GLY A 438 11.74 50.22 40.07
CA GLY A 438 12.42 49.11 40.71
C GLY A 438 12.12 49.06 42.22
N VAL A 439 12.54 47.97 42.85
CA VAL A 439 12.28 47.68 44.26
C VAL A 439 13.58 47.85 45.07
N PRO A 440 13.61 48.73 46.08
CA PRO A 440 14.78 48.89 46.93
C PRO A 440 14.87 47.78 47.96
N ASN A 441 16.09 47.38 48.34
CA ASN A 441 16.30 46.49 49.48
C ASN A 441 16.14 47.22 50.82
N GLN A 442 14.90 47.61 51.13
CA GLN A 442 14.52 48.39 52.31
C GLN A 442 13.15 47.92 52.81
N ALA A 443 12.84 48.08 54.09
CA ALA A 443 11.50 47.79 54.59
C ALA A 443 10.44 48.64 53.83
N PRO A 444 9.29 48.07 53.44
CA PRO A 444 8.85 46.71 53.72
C PRO A 444 9.30 45.65 52.70
N TYR A 445 10.03 46.00 51.64
CA TYR A 445 10.32 45.13 50.50
C TYR A 445 11.29 43.95 50.75
N GLN A 446 11.85 43.86 51.95
CA GLN A 446 12.56 42.68 52.41
C GLN A 446 11.58 41.53 52.71
N LEU A 447 12.01 40.28 52.52
CA LEU A 447 11.15 39.11 52.74
C LEU A 447 10.67 39.04 54.19
N ALA A 448 9.48 38.45 54.39
CA ALA A 448 8.90 38.26 55.73
C ALA A 448 9.81 37.48 56.70
N THR A 449 10.68 36.60 56.18
CA THR A 449 11.70 35.91 56.97
C THR A 449 12.59 36.90 57.71
N GLY A 450 12.71 36.73 59.03
CA GLY A 450 13.54 37.57 59.89
C GLY A 450 12.91 38.90 60.32
N LYS A 451 11.70 39.24 59.83
CA LYS A 451 10.95 40.40 60.32
C LYS A 451 10.52 40.22 61.77
N THR A 452 10.33 41.33 62.47
CA THR A 452 9.91 41.31 63.88
C THR A 452 8.49 40.75 64.02
N MET A 453 8.29 39.82 64.94
CA MET A 453 6.99 39.21 65.21
C MET A 453 6.00 40.21 65.79
N LEU A 454 4.73 40.16 65.36
CA LEU A 454 3.67 41.04 65.89
C LEU A 454 3.30 40.73 67.34
N ALA A 455 3.44 39.47 67.76
CA ALA A 455 3.35 39.05 69.15
C ALA A 455 4.24 37.80 69.39
N PRO A 456 4.82 37.63 70.59
CA PRO A 456 5.54 36.41 70.94
C PRO A 456 4.66 35.17 70.74
N GLY A 457 5.17 34.15 70.03
CA GLY A 457 4.44 32.89 69.77
C GLY A 457 3.35 32.97 68.68
N SER A 458 3.18 34.11 67.98
CA SER A 458 2.16 34.28 66.94
C SER A 458 2.46 33.61 65.58
N GLY A 459 3.33 32.59 65.56
CA GLY A 459 3.67 31.84 64.34
C GLY A 459 4.50 32.67 63.36
N SER A 460 3.97 32.91 62.15
CA SER A 460 4.62 33.73 61.10
C SER A 460 3.97 35.10 60.88
N ALA A 461 3.20 35.59 61.86
CA ALA A 461 2.62 36.93 61.83
C ALA A 461 3.69 37.99 62.17
N VAL A 462 4.18 38.69 61.14
CA VAL A 462 5.30 39.65 61.24
C VAL A 462 4.86 41.09 60.99
N ASN A 463 5.63 42.05 61.50
CA ASN A 463 5.47 43.46 61.17
C ASN A 463 6.09 43.74 59.79
N PRO A 464 5.28 44.02 58.74
CA PRO A 464 5.80 44.25 57.38
C PRO A 464 6.74 45.46 57.30
N LEU A 465 6.63 46.44 58.19
CA LEU A 465 7.48 47.65 58.22
C LEU A 465 8.84 47.45 58.91
N SER A 466 9.09 46.28 59.49
CA SER A 466 10.39 45.95 60.07
C SER A 466 11.35 45.40 59.02
N ALA A 467 12.65 45.51 59.28
CA ALA A 467 13.67 44.92 58.44
C ALA A 467 13.55 43.39 58.45
N GLY A 468 13.60 42.79 57.26
CA GLY A 468 13.57 41.35 57.05
C GLY A 468 14.82 40.89 56.31
N LYS A 469 14.75 39.69 55.74
CA LYS A 469 15.83 39.15 54.91
C LYS A 469 16.05 40.01 53.66
N PRO A 470 17.29 40.48 53.42
CA PRO A 470 17.67 41.12 52.17
C PRO A 470 17.36 40.23 50.96
N PHE A 471 16.70 40.77 49.94
CA PHE A 471 16.14 39.96 48.86
C PHE A 471 16.35 40.53 47.47
N ILE A 472 15.74 41.66 47.13
CA ILE A 472 15.87 42.28 45.81
C ILE A 472 16.39 43.71 45.95
N ASN A 473 17.28 44.13 45.04
CA ASN A 473 17.63 45.53 44.85
C ASN A 473 17.84 45.83 43.36
N ASN A 474 16.77 46.03 42.61
CA ASN A 474 16.82 46.51 41.22
C ASN A 474 16.39 47.99 41.14
N PHE A 475 16.54 48.71 42.26
CA PHE A 475 16.07 50.07 42.40
C PHE A 475 16.91 51.08 41.62
N LEU A 476 16.27 51.82 40.73
CA LEU A 476 16.84 52.98 40.05
C LEU A 476 15.84 54.13 40.21
N PRO A 477 16.15 55.20 40.97
CA PRO A 477 15.19 56.25 41.36
C PRO A 477 14.83 57.21 40.21
N VAL A 478 14.33 56.66 39.11
CA VAL A 478 13.77 57.34 37.95
C VAL A 478 12.42 56.69 37.69
N VAL A 479 11.36 57.49 37.54
CA VAL A 479 10.03 56.96 37.22
C VAL A 479 9.94 56.74 35.71
N GLY A 480 9.47 55.56 35.31
CA GLY A 480 9.20 55.23 33.91
C GLY A 480 9.28 53.73 33.66
N ASP A 481 8.58 53.29 32.62
CA ASP A 481 8.55 51.89 32.19
C ASP A 481 9.91 51.42 31.62
N MET A 482 10.60 50.56 32.37
CA MET A 482 11.91 50.00 32.02
C MET A 482 12.12 48.65 32.73
N LEU A 483 12.72 47.67 32.05
CA LEU A 483 13.24 46.48 32.73
C LEU A 483 14.41 46.85 33.63
N ARG A 484 14.27 46.60 34.93
CA ARG A 484 15.26 46.92 35.95
C ARG A 484 16.15 45.72 36.25
N LEU A 485 17.41 45.76 35.83
CA LEU A 485 18.37 44.69 36.04
C LEU A 485 19.48 45.13 37.01
N ASN A 486 19.65 44.41 38.11
CA ASN A 486 20.86 44.46 38.91
C ASN A 486 21.88 43.44 38.38
N MET A 487 22.91 43.96 37.70
CA MET A 487 23.98 43.15 37.11
C MET A 487 24.90 42.50 38.15
N ALA A 488 24.79 42.85 39.43
CA ALA A 488 25.54 42.21 40.52
C ALA A 488 24.95 40.86 40.95
N VAL A 489 23.69 40.58 40.60
CA VAL A 489 23.03 39.32 40.95
C VAL A 489 23.59 38.19 40.07
N PRO A 490 24.17 37.13 40.65
CA PRO A 490 24.69 36.01 39.87
C PRO A 490 23.58 35.28 39.13
N PRO A 491 23.80 34.86 37.87
CA PRO A 491 22.81 34.08 37.13
C PRO A 491 22.62 32.69 37.76
N THR A 492 21.38 32.24 37.83
CA THR A 492 21.06 30.87 38.28
C THR A 492 21.36 29.90 37.14
N PRO A 493 22.20 28.87 37.33
CA PRO A 493 22.50 27.90 36.28
C PRO A 493 21.22 27.26 35.73
N ARG A 494 21.03 27.29 34.42
CA ARG A 494 19.81 26.81 33.76
C ARG A 494 19.59 25.29 33.88
N ASN A 495 20.64 24.55 34.22
CA ASN A 495 20.60 23.11 34.48
C ASN A 495 20.48 22.76 35.99
N SER A 496 20.34 23.75 36.87
CA SER A 496 20.14 23.53 38.31
C SER A 496 18.76 22.96 38.59
N ALA A 497 18.65 22.06 39.57
CA ALA A 497 17.37 21.57 40.07
C ALA A 497 16.55 22.67 40.76
N ASP A 498 17.20 23.74 41.22
CA ASP A 498 16.54 24.91 41.83
C ASP A 498 16.12 25.97 40.79
N PHE A 499 16.45 25.80 39.50
CA PHE A 499 16.04 26.75 38.47
C PHE A 499 14.52 26.70 38.25
N SER A 500 13.90 27.87 38.12
CA SER A 500 12.46 28.01 37.89
C SER A 500 12.18 29.16 36.93
N ASN A 501 11.16 28.99 36.07
CA ASN A 501 10.61 30.02 35.19
C ASN A 501 9.81 31.10 35.93
N GLN A 502 9.62 31.01 37.25
CA GLN A 502 8.82 31.95 38.05
C GLN A 502 9.65 33.12 38.63
N GLY A 503 10.89 33.30 38.17
CA GLY A 503 11.78 34.38 38.57
C GLY A 503 11.83 34.63 40.08
N LEU A 504 11.61 35.88 40.48
CA LEU A 504 11.67 36.28 41.89
C LEU A 504 10.55 35.67 42.74
N LEU A 505 9.44 35.19 42.18
CA LEU A 505 8.42 34.48 42.96
C LEU A 505 8.96 33.14 43.49
N ALA A 506 9.74 32.41 42.68
CA ALA A 506 10.40 31.18 43.12
C ALA A 506 11.45 31.48 44.19
N ALA A 507 12.25 32.54 44.00
CA ALA A 507 13.25 32.96 44.99
C ALA A 507 12.59 33.37 46.32
N ALA A 508 11.47 34.09 46.28
CA ALA A 508 10.72 34.46 47.47
C ALA A 508 10.14 33.23 48.18
N ALA A 509 9.54 32.28 47.43
CA ALA A 509 9.03 31.04 47.99
C ALA A 509 10.14 30.27 48.73
N LEU A 510 11.31 30.08 48.10
CA LEU A 510 12.47 29.47 48.76
C LEU A 510 12.89 30.23 50.01
N GLY A 511 12.98 31.57 49.94
CA GLY A 511 13.34 32.42 51.07
C GLY A 511 12.35 32.38 52.25
N LEU A 512 11.10 31.96 52.03
CA LEU A 512 10.05 31.86 53.04
C LEU A 512 9.86 30.44 53.58
N THR A 513 9.99 29.41 52.71
CA THR A 513 9.59 28.04 53.06
C THR A 513 10.73 27.03 53.12
N ASP A 514 11.87 27.28 52.44
CA ASP A 514 12.98 26.32 52.38
C ASP A 514 13.97 26.53 53.55
N GLY A 515 14.25 25.46 54.29
CA GLY A 515 15.16 25.46 55.45
C GLY A 515 16.61 25.91 55.14
N ARG A 516 17.03 25.95 53.87
CA ARG A 516 18.31 26.52 53.43
C ARG A 516 18.33 28.04 53.56
N PHE A 517 17.19 28.68 53.33
CA PHE A 517 17.09 30.13 53.17
C PHE A 517 16.21 30.80 54.23
N ASN A 518 15.26 30.12 54.85
CA ASN A 518 14.24 30.76 55.71
C ASN A 518 14.59 30.91 57.22
N LYS A 519 15.86 30.76 57.60
CA LYS A 519 16.25 30.68 59.03
C LYS A 519 16.37 32.02 59.76
N ASP A 520 16.92 33.04 59.10
CA ASP A 520 17.27 34.33 59.69
C ASP A 520 17.28 35.45 58.64
N ALA A 521 17.66 36.67 59.02
CA ALA A 521 17.72 37.83 58.12
C ALA A 521 19.06 37.98 57.37
N SER A 522 19.93 36.96 57.31
CA SER A 522 21.19 37.05 56.57
C SER A 522 20.96 37.19 55.06
N LEU A 523 21.81 37.99 54.40
CA LEU A 523 21.87 38.07 52.94
C LEU A 523 22.41 36.75 52.38
N GLN A 524 21.69 36.15 51.44
CA GLN A 524 22.06 34.89 50.80
C GLN A 524 21.79 34.98 49.30
N ASN A 525 22.58 34.25 48.51
CA ASN A 525 22.28 34.06 47.09
C ASN A 525 21.18 32.99 46.94
N ILE A 526 19.94 33.43 46.80
CA ILE A 526 18.79 32.54 46.63
C ILE A 526 18.61 32.26 45.12
N PRO A 527 18.43 31.00 44.69
CA PRO A 527 18.18 30.68 43.29
C PRO A 527 16.99 31.49 42.71
N ASN A 528 17.13 31.91 41.45
CA ASN A 528 16.19 32.71 40.66
C ASN A 528 16.06 34.19 41.03
N MET A 529 16.96 34.73 41.86
CA MET A 529 17.08 36.19 42.05
C MET A 529 17.47 36.95 40.77
N ASP A 530 18.00 36.24 39.76
CA ASP A 530 18.34 36.74 38.41
C ASP A 530 17.16 36.74 37.43
N GLY A 531 15.96 36.34 37.87
CA GLY A 531 14.76 36.29 37.03
C GLY A 531 13.85 37.48 37.19
N PHE A 532 12.85 37.56 36.32
CA PHE A 532 11.86 38.64 36.29
C PHE A 532 11.21 38.89 37.67
N PRO A 533 11.05 40.16 38.12
CA PRO A 533 11.41 41.43 37.44
C PRO A 533 12.85 41.97 37.65
N ASN A 534 13.83 41.19 38.12
CA ASN A 534 15.23 41.62 38.10
C ASN A 534 15.85 41.37 36.72
N GLY A 535 15.53 42.25 35.78
CA GLY A 535 15.66 41.97 34.35
C GLY A 535 14.58 41.00 33.89
N ARG A 536 14.81 40.32 32.77
CA ARG A 536 13.93 39.26 32.25
C ARG A 536 14.77 38.26 31.47
N ARG A 537 14.66 36.98 31.84
CA ARG A 537 15.29 35.85 31.15
C ARG A 537 14.35 35.34 30.06
N LEU A 538 14.88 34.67 29.03
CA LEU A 538 14.05 34.08 27.97
C LEU A 538 13.13 32.97 28.52
N GLU A 539 13.52 32.35 29.63
CA GLU A 539 12.78 31.27 30.27
C GLU A 539 11.67 31.75 31.22
N ASP A 540 11.57 33.05 31.53
CA ASP A 540 10.61 33.56 32.52
C ASP A 540 9.17 33.53 31.98
N ALA A 541 8.27 32.84 32.69
CA ALA A 541 6.84 32.76 32.39
C ALA A 541 6.10 34.01 32.89
N VAL A 542 6.34 35.14 32.21
CA VAL A 542 5.89 36.47 32.67
C VAL A 542 4.37 36.60 32.72
N ASP A 543 3.63 35.90 31.87
CA ASP A 543 2.16 35.81 31.91
C ASP A 543 1.67 35.31 33.28
N GLN A 544 2.30 34.27 33.81
CA GLN A 544 1.99 33.70 35.12
C GLN A 544 2.50 34.55 36.27
N ILE A 545 3.74 35.03 36.18
CA ILE A 545 4.34 35.85 37.23
C ILE A 545 3.46 37.08 37.46
N GLU A 546 2.98 37.72 36.40
CA GLU A 546 2.14 38.90 36.51
C GLU A 546 0.72 38.61 36.98
N LEU A 547 0.08 37.54 36.50
CA LEU A 547 -1.22 37.10 37.03
C LEU A 547 -1.16 36.90 38.56
N LYS A 548 -0.08 36.26 39.06
CA LYS A 548 0.17 36.06 40.49
C LYS A 548 0.54 37.35 41.22
N ALA A 549 1.32 38.24 40.58
CA ALA A 549 1.67 39.53 41.16
C ALA A 549 0.45 40.44 41.30
N VAL A 550 -0.39 40.53 40.26
CA VAL A 550 -1.66 41.27 40.31
C VAL A 550 -2.65 40.61 41.27
N SER A 551 -2.60 39.29 41.49
CA SER A 551 -3.38 38.67 42.57
C SER A 551 -2.84 38.99 43.98
N GLY A 552 -1.66 39.61 44.10
CA GLY A 552 -1.09 40.12 45.34
C GLY A 552 -0.07 39.20 46.03
N VAL A 553 0.51 38.22 45.33
CA VAL A 553 1.50 37.30 45.92
C VAL A 553 2.75 38.03 46.42
N VAL A 554 3.12 39.14 45.77
CA VAL A 554 4.27 39.97 46.14
C VAL A 554 4.05 40.70 47.48
N LEU A 555 2.79 41.04 47.81
CA LEU A 555 2.42 41.57 49.13
C LEU A 555 2.59 40.48 50.20
N ALA A 556 2.18 39.25 49.91
CA ALA A 556 2.37 38.12 50.82
C ALA A 556 3.87 37.88 51.10
N ALA A 557 4.74 37.99 50.09
CA ALA A 557 6.18 37.79 50.27
C ALA A 557 6.81 38.73 51.30
N ILE A 558 6.22 39.92 51.51
CA ILE A 558 6.69 40.93 52.46
C ILE A 558 5.91 40.95 53.77
N GLY A 559 5.02 39.97 54.01
CA GLY A 559 4.27 39.80 55.25
C GLY A 559 2.86 40.41 55.26
N LEU A 560 2.36 40.86 54.10
CA LEU A 560 0.95 41.25 53.90
C LEU A 560 0.18 40.04 53.35
N TRP A 561 -0.07 39.08 54.25
CA TRP A 561 -0.64 37.78 53.92
C TRP A 561 -2.07 37.83 53.38
N TYR A 562 -2.48 36.75 52.71
CA TYR A 562 -3.82 36.57 52.16
C TYR A 562 -4.92 36.47 53.24
N ASP A 563 -6.18 36.65 52.81
CA ASP A 563 -7.32 36.93 53.67
C ASP A 563 -7.70 35.77 54.62
N ASP A 564 -7.28 34.54 54.29
CA ASP A 564 -7.47 33.34 55.10
C ASP A 564 -6.36 33.14 56.15
N PHE A 565 -5.33 33.98 56.18
CA PHE A 565 -4.37 34.07 57.29
C PHE A 565 -4.92 34.94 58.44
N GLY A 566 -5.94 34.42 59.11
CA GLY A 566 -6.61 35.11 60.21
C GLY A 566 -5.79 35.22 61.51
N PRO A 567 -6.34 35.89 62.55
CA PRO A 567 -5.66 36.12 63.84
C PRO A 567 -5.15 34.87 64.55
N THR A 568 -5.79 33.72 64.33
CA THR A 568 -5.46 32.43 64.95
C THR A 568 -4.53 31.56 64.09
N ALA A 569 -4.27 31.93 62.83
CA ALA A 569 -3.41 31.18 61.94
C ALA A 569 -1.92 31.38 62.30
N THR A 570 -1.15 30.29 62.24
CA THR A 570 0.30 30.26 62.56
C THR A 570 1.19 30.02 61.34
N ASN A 571 0.65 29.37 60.30
CA ASN A 571 1.32 29.13 59.01
C ASN A 571 0.71 30.03 57.92
N PRO A 572 1.51 30.87 57.24
CA PRO A 572 1.03 31.80 56.22
C PRO A 572 0.83 31.14 54.84
N VAL A 573 1.30 29.89 54.65
CA VAL A 573 1.01 29.07 53.46
C VAL A 573 -0.39 28.48 53.59
N THR A 574 -1.38 29.37 53.56
CA THR A 574 -2.80 29.05 53.60
C THR A 574 -3.30 28.52 52.25
N PRO A 575 -4.51 27.94 52.18
CA PRO A 575 -5.08 27.50 50.90
C PRO A 575 -5.10 28.59 49.81
N GLN A 576 -5.39 29.85 50.13
CA GLN A 576 -5.34 30.93 49.14
C GLN A 576 -3.93 31.15 48.60
N LEU A 577 -2.92 31.26 49.47
CA LEU A 577 -1.53 31.41 49.01
C LEU A 577 -1.07 30.17 48.22
N GLY A 578 -1.44 28.97 48.67
CA GLY A 578 -1.16 27.71 47.98
C GLY A 578 -1.77 27.67 46.57
N ASN A 579 -3.01 28.11 46.42
CA ASN A 579 -3.69 28.20 45.12
C ASN A 579 -2.98 29.17 44.17
N VAL A 580 -2.54 30.33 44.67
CA VAL A 580 -1.80 31.31 43.85
C VAL A 580 -0.43 30.78 43.44
N LEU A 581 0.33 30.18 44.37
CA LEU A 581 1.65 29.62 44.07
C LEU A 581 1.56 28.46 43.07
N GLY A 582 0.53 27.61 43.21
CA GLY A 582 0.27 26.46 42.33
C GLY A 582 -0.46 26.79 41.02
N PHE A 583 -0.84 28.05 40.81
CA PHE A 583 -1.52 28.46 39.58
C PHE A 583 -0.61 28.34 38.35
N THR A 584 -1.16 27.89 37.24
CA THR A 584 -0.48 27.73 35.95
C THR A 584 -1.42 28.13 34.82
N THR A 585 -0.88 28.74 33.76
CA THR A 585 -1.60 29.00 32.50
C THR A 585 -1.58 27.79 31.57
N GLY A 586 -0.74 26.80 31.85
CA GLY A 586 -0.55 25.55 31.08
C GLY A 586 0.57 25.60 30.05
N VAL A 587 1.04 26.79 29.64
CA VAL A 587 2.22 26.98 28.80
C VAL A 587 3.37 27.48 29.68
N GLU A 588 4.35 26.62 29.95
CA GLU A 588 5.40 26.87 30.96
C GLU A 588 6.77 27.18 30.37
N LYS A 589 6.93 27.04 29.05
CA LYS A 589 8.19 27.24 28.35
C LYS A 589 7.92 27.41 26.87
N ASN A 590 8.92 27.95 26.18
CA ASN A 590 8.94 28.02 24.72
C ASN A 590 8.77 26.63 24.08
N ASP A 591 8.18 26.60 22.89
CA ASP A 591 7.88 25.39 22.12
C ASP A 591 9.14 24.67 21.60
N THR A 592 10.27 25.38 21.60
CA THR A 592 11.59 24.87 21.27
C THR A 592 12.64 25.20 22.33
N THR A 593 13.82 24.61 22.19
CA THR A 593 14.90 24.75 23.17
C THR A 593 15.65 26.06 22.99
N ILE A 594 15.63 26.90 24.02
CA ILE A 594 16.48 28.09 24.13
C ILE A 594 17.95 27.68 24.04
N ARG A 595 18.72 28.42 23.25
CA ARG A 595 20.13 28.12 22.97
C ARG A 595 20.98 28.40 24.20
N ALA A 596 21.95 27.51 24.49
CA ALA A 596 22.77 27.60 25.71
C ALA A 596 23.82 28.74 25.73
N ARG A 597 23.97 29.51 24.65
CA ARG A 597 24.99 30.58 24.50
C ARG A 597 24.49 31.64 23.53
N PHE A 598 25.10 32.82 23.55
CA PHE A 598 24.78 33.93 22.64
C PHE A 598 24.62 33.47 21.19
N PRO A 599 23.52 33.83 20.49
CA PRO A 599 22.50 34.82 20.85
C PRO A 599 21.38 34.35 21.80
N PHE A 600 21.43 33.13 22.35
CA PHE A 600 20.42 32.48 23.20
C PHE A 600 19.04 32.22 22.55
N LEU A 601 18.62 33.04 21.59
CA LEU A 601 17.42 32.81 20.80
C LEU A 601 17.56 31.58 19.90
N GLN A 602 16.51 30.77 19.80
CA GLN A 602 16.53 29.61 18.92
C GLN A 602 16.59 30.01 17.43
N THR A 603 17.14 29.11 16.63
CA THR A 603 17.15 29.19 15.16
C THR A 603 15.73 29.44 14.65
N PRO A 604 15.50 30.41 13.74
CA PRO A 604 14.18 30.62 13.16
C PRO A 604 13.71 29.35 12.44
N TRP A 605 12.44 29.03 12.62
CA TRP A 605 11.76 27.94 11.94
C TRP A 605 11.92 28.07 10.43
N SER A 606 12.16 26.93 9.77
CA SER A 606 12.32 26.90 8.32
C SER A 606 10.95 26.86 7.63
N GLY A 607 10.83 27.54 6.49
CA GLY A 607 9.63 27.52 5.64
C GLY A 607 9.26 26.17 5.02
N THR A 608 10.09 25.13 5.24
CA THR A 608 9.79 23.75 4.86
C THR A 608 9.77 22.79 6.06
N SER A 609 9.88 23.32 7.29
CA SER A 609 9.85 22.50 8.50
C SER A 609 8.41 22.16 8.92
N PRO A 610 8.20 21.19 9.83
CA PRO A 610 6.87 20.90 10.38
C PRO A 610 6.18 22.10 11.05
N ALA A 611 6.95 23.14 11.41
CA ALA A 611 6.44 24.40 11.96
C ALA A 611 5.70 25.27 10.92
N SER A 612 5.83 25.00 9.62
CA SER A 612 5.18 25.76 8.55
C SER A 612 3.66 25.51 8.40
N GLY A 613 2.95 25.26 9.51
CA GLY A 613 1.59 24.74 9.53
C GLY A 613 1.56 23.23 9.27
N PRO A 614 0.39 22.60 8.99
CA PRO A 614 0.40 21.29 8.40
C PRO A 614 1.23 21.42 7.13
N THR A 615 2.47 20.94 7.21
CA THR A 615 3.06 20.31 6.04
C THR A 615 1.92 19.45 5.55
N ASN A 616 1.62 19.51 4.26
CA ASN A 616 1.25 18.27 3.65
C ASN A 616 2.45 17.36 3.98
N SER A 617 2.41 16.71 5.16
CA SER A 617 2.52 15.28 5.24
C SER A 617 1.83 14.85 3.97
N ILE A 618 2.62 14.70 2.91
CA ILE A 618 2.30 13.68 1.96
C ILE A 618 2.37 12.47 2.88
N VAL A 619 1.23 12.18 3.53
CA VAL A 619 0.90 10.84 3.98
C VAL A 619 1.15 10.10 2.71
N ALA A 620 2.33 9.49 2.64
CA ALA A 620 2.79 8.79 1.47
C ALA A 620 1.60 7.89 1.12
N PRO A 621 0.89 8.12 0.02
CA PRO A 621 -0.45 7.57 -0.09
C PRO A 621 -0.34 6.06 -0.12
N ASP A 622 -1.32 5.37 0.45
CA ASP A 622 -1.51 3.97 0.11
C ASP A 622 -2.02 3.93 -1.33
N LEU A 623 -1.30 3.21 -2.20
CA LEU A 623 -1.68 3.04 -3.60
C LEU A 623 -2.23 1.64 -3.81
N ILE A 624 -3.46 1.53 -4.32
CA ILE A 624 -4.03 0.27 -4.79
C ILE A 624 -4.09 0.30 -6.31
N VAL A 625 -3.31 -0.56 -6.96
CA VAL A 625 -3.33 -0.76 -8.41
C VAL A 625 -4.26 -1.92 -8.73
N SER A 626 -5.46 -1.63 -9.22
CA SER A 626 -6.48 -2.63 -9.58
C SER A 626 -6.68 -2.83 -11.07
N THR A 627 -6.08 -1.97 -11.89
CA THR A 627 -6.05 -2.06 -13.36
C THR A 627 -4.64 -1.78 -13.85
N ALA A 628 -4.38 -1.94 -15.15
CA ALA A 628 -3.10 -1.59 -15.73
C ALA A 628 -2.90 -0.07 -15.71
N MET A 629 -1.87 0.42 -15.01
CA MET A 629 -1.55 1.85 -14.97
C MET A 629 -0.05 2.10 -14.81
N PRO A 630 0.47 3.18 -15.39
CA PRO A 630 1.74 3.73 -14.95
C PRO A 630 1.61 4.25 -13.51
N VAL A 631 2.66 4.10 -12.72
CA VAL A 631 2.79 4.77 -11.42
C VAL A 631 3.88 5.81 -11.52
N GLU A 632 3.52 7.03 -11.14
CA GLU A 632 4.41 8.18 -11.17
C GLU A 632 5.46 8.09 -10.05
N ALA A 633 6.60 8.75 -10.27
CA ALA A 633 7.67 8.81 -9.27
C ALA A 633 7.17 9.46 -7.97
N GLY A 634 7.56 8.92 -6.81
CA GLY A 634 7.13 9.47 -5.53
C GLY A 634 7.35 8.54 -4.33
N THR A 635 6.95 9.03 -3.15
CA THR A 635 6.98 8.29 -1.89
C THR A 635 5.58 7.79 -1.54
N TYR A 636 5.44 6.49 -1.29
CA TYR A 636 4.21 5.80 -0.93
C TYR A 636 4.34 5.12 0.45
N ASN A 637 3.25 5.02 1.20
CA ASN A 637 3.26 4.28 2.47
C ASN A 637 3.13 2.79 2.15
N ASN A 638 2.02 2.35 1.60
CA ASN A 638 1.87 1.02 1.02
C ASN A 638 1.56 1.07 -0.47
N ILE A 639 1.99 0.06 -1.22
CA ILE A 639 1.55 -0.18 -2.59
C ILE A 639 1.00 -1.61 -2.66
N THR A 640 -0.25 -1.76 -3.04
CA THR A 640 -0.90 -3.06 -3.27
C THR A 640 -1.30 -3.19 -4.73
N ILE A 641 -0.71 -4.15 -5.43
CA ILE A 641 -1.11 -4.50 -6.80
C ILE A 641 -2.03 -5.70 -6.69
N THR A 642 -3.31 -5.50 -7.02
CA THR A 642 -4.33 -6.54 -6.87
C THR A 642 -4.27 -7.56 -8.00
N LYS A 643 -5.10 -8.61 -7.92
CA LYS A 643 -5.22 -9.68 -8.94
C LYS A 643 -5.39 -9.18 -10.38
N THR A 644 -6.04 -8.04 -10.59
CA THR A 644 -6.28 -7.45 -11.91
C THR A 644 -5.36 -6.26 -12.21
N GLY A 645 -4.53 -5.86 -11.25
CA GLY A 645 -3.62 -4.74 -11.35
C GLY A 645 -2.36 -5.07 -12.13
N ALA A 646 -1.88 -4.09 -12.91
CA ALA A 646 -0.56 -4.13 -13.50
C ALA A 646 0.12 -2.76 -13.33
N ALA A 647 1.14 -2.70 -12.48
CA ALA A 647 1.85 -1.46 -12.21
C ALA A 647 3.14 -1.40 -13.05
N SER A 648 3.40 -0.24 -13.66
CA SER A 648 4.65 0.04 -14.37
C SER A 648 5.20 1.39 -13.94
N PHE A 649 6.40 1.41 -13.37
CA PHE A 649 6.89 2.60 -12.67
C PHE A 649 7.68 3.51 -13.63
N ASN A 650 7.20 4.73 -13.82
CA ASN A 650 7.78 5.70 -14.77
C ASN A 650 8.97 6.49 -14.20
N GLY A 651 9.26 6.35 -12.90
CA GLY A 651 10.44 6.92 -12.26
C GLY A 651 10.70 6.30 -10.88
N PRO A 652 11.64 6.86 -10.10
CA PRO A 652 12.02 6.31 -8.79
C PRO A 652 10.85 6.28 -7.81
N ILE A 653 10.69 5.13 -7.13
CA ILE A 653 9.65 4.92 -6.12
C ILE A 653 10.31 4.72 -4.76
N VAL A 654 9.78 5.37 -3.73
CA VAL A 654 10.14 5.12 -2.33
C VAL A 654 8.92 4.50 -1.63
N VAL A 655 9.09 3.34 -0.99
CA VAL A 655 8.02 2.69 -0.20
C VAL A 655 8.43 2.60 1.27
N ASN A 656 7.63 3.18 2.16
CA ASN A 656 7.92 3.23 3.59
C ASN A 656 7.34 2.03 4.36
N GLY A 657 6.23 1.46 3.90
CA GLY A 657 5.48 0.35 4.49
C GLY A 657 5.64 -0.96 3.71
N ALA A 658 4.62 -1.40 2.98
CA ALA A 658 4.65 -2.66 2.23
C ALA A 658 4.37 -2.46 0.73
N LEU A 659 5.18 -3.09 -0.13
CA LEU A 659 4.88 -3.30 -1.55
C LEU A 659 4.46 -4.76 -1.76
N VAL A 660 3.16 -4.98 -1.95
CA VAL A 660 2.56 -6.31 -2.11
C VAL A 660 2.03 -6.49 -3.53
N VAL A 661 2.48 -7.54 -4.21
CA VAL A 661 1.93 -7.98 -5.48
C VAL A 661 1.10 -9.23 -5.24
N GLN A 662 -0.22 -9.07 -5.28
CA GLN A 662 -1.15 -10.15 -4.98
C GLN A 662 -1.21 -11.18 -6.11
N THR A 663 -1.74 -12.38 -5.82
CA THR A 663 -2.00 -13.43 -6.83
C THR A 663 -2.70 -12.87 -8.07
N GLY A 664 -2.07 -12.98 -9.24
CA GLY A 664 -2.56 -12.46 -10.53
C GLY A 664 -2.08 -11.05 -10.88
N GLY A 665 -1.60 -10.27 -9.89
CA GLY A 665 -1.05 -8.93 -10.11
C GLY A 665 0.31 -8.94 -10.82
N ILE A 666 0.62 -7.85 -11.51
CA ILE A 666 1.86 -7.68 -12.28
C ILE A 666 2.60 -6.43 -11.81
N LEU A 667 3.86 -6.58 -11.42
CA LEU A 667 4.78 -5.47 -11.18
C LEU A 667 5.84 -5.40 -12.27
N SER A 668 5.96 -4.26 -12.95
CA SER A 668 7.06 -3.95 -13.86
C SER A 668 7.98 -2.86 -13.31
N THR A 669 9.24 -3.22 -13.11
CA THR A 669 10.31 -2.30 -12.65
C THR A 669 10.84 -1.37 -13.75
N ARG A 670 10.30 -1.52 -14.96
CA ARG A 670 10.47 -0.60 -16.09
C ARG A 670 9.10 -0.06 -16.48
N GLY A 671 8.97 1.26 -16.48
CA GLY A 671 7.81 1.98 -17.00
C GLY A 671 7.72 1.90 -18.53
N VAL A 672 6.53 2.14 -19.08
CA VAL A 672 6.29 2.16 -20.54
C VAL A 672 7.09 3.27 -21.23
N LEU A 673 7.36 4.37 -20.50
CA LEU A 673 8.13 5.52 -20.98
C LEU A 673 9.58 5.53 -20.47
N ALA A 674 9.98 4.57 -19.63
CA ALA A 674 11.30 4.55 -19.02
C ALA A 674 12.33 3.84 -19.92
N THR A 675 13.40 4.56 -20.26
CA THR A 675 14.54 4.00 -21.02
C THR A 675 15.46 3.16 -20.14
N ASN A 676 15.49 3.39 -18.83
CA ASN A 676 16.32 2.72 -17.84
C ASN A 676 15.52 2.02 -16.73
N CYS A 677 16.17 1.08 -16.05
CA CYS A 677 15.58 0.35 -14.94
C CYS A 677 15.45 1.23 -13.70
N GLN A 678 14.26 1.24 -13.07
CA GLN A 678 14.00 2.09 -11.92
C GLN A 678 14.17 1.32 -10.62
N ALA A 679 14.95 1.88 -9.70
CA ALA A 679 15.08 1.33 -8.36
C ALA A 679 13.84 1.68 -7.51
N ILE A 680 13.29 0.67 -6.85
CA ILE A 680 12.28 0.80 -5.80
C ILE A 680 13.03 0.75 -4.47
N THR A 681 13.05 1.87 -3.75
CA THR A 681 13.84 2.04 -2.51
C THR A 681 12.93 2.32 -1.33
N GLY A 682 13.49 2.47 -0.12
CA GLY A 682 12.74 2.81 1.09
C GLY A 682 12.83 1.76 2.20
N ALA A 683 12.30 2.13 3.37
CA ALA A 683 12.36 1.31 4.58
C ALA A 683 11.45 0.07 4.56
N GLY A 684 10.52 0.00 3.60
CA GLY A 684 9.45 -0.97 3.55
C GLY A 684 9.84 -2.41 3.22
N THR A 685 8.85 -3.30 3.17
CA THR A 685 8.97 -4.71 2.78
C THR A 685 8.46 -4.94 1.35
N PHE A 686 8.93 -6.02 0.72
CA PHE A 686 8.45 -6.48 -0.59
C PHE A 686 7.87 -7.89 -0.47
N GLU A 687 6.67 -8.12 -1.01
CA GLU A 687 6.04 -9.44 -1.10
C GLU A 687 5.50 -9.69 -2.50
N LEU A 688 6.06 -10.71 -3.18
CA LEU A 688 5.52 -11.27 -4.41
C LEU A 688 4.78 -12.57 -4.09
N GLN A 689 3.45 -12.56 -4.16
CA GLN A 689 2.62 -13.72 -3.80
C GLN A 689 2.62 -14.83 -4.88
N ALA A 690 2.19 -16.03 -4.50
CA ALA A 690 1.97 -17.12 -5.44
C ALA A 690 1.00 -16.71 -6.56
N GLY A 691 1.34 -17.03 -7.81
CA GLY A 691 0.58 -16.65 -9.01
C GLY A 691 0.71 -15.18 -9.43
N ALA A 692 1.50 -14.35 -8.73
CA ALA A 692 1.83 -13.00 -9.16
C ALA A 692 2.95 -12.99 -10.22
N THR A 693 3.17 -11.85 -10.88
CA THR A 693 4.24 -11.68 -11.90
C THR A 693 5.16 -10.50 -11.57
N LEU A 694 6.47 -10.74 -11.61
CA LEU A 694 7.51 -9.71 -11.52
C LEU A 694 8.26 -9.58 -12.85
N ARG A 695 8.21 -8.39 -13.45
CA ARG A 695 8.99 -7.97 -14.62
C ARG A 695 10.19 -7.15 -14.20
N ILE A 696 11.40 -7.69 -14.39
CA ILE A 696 12.66 -7.12 -13.92
C ILE A 696 13.60 -6.72 -15.06
N CYS A 697 14.11 -5.48 -15.00
CA CYS A 697 15.04 -4.93 -15.99
C CYS A 697 16.50 -4.82 -15.52
N ALA A 698 16.79 -5.07 -14.24
CA ALA A 698 18.12 -4.88 -13.69
C ALA A 698 19.11 -5.94 -14.20
N THR A 699 20.34 -5.53 -14.52
CA THR A 699 21.42 -6.40 -15.02
C THR A 699 21.79 -7.50 -14.03
N ASP A 700 21.83 -7.18 -12.73
CA ASP A 700 22.15 -8.11 -11.66
C ASP A 700 20.98 -9.04 -11.29
N GLY A 701 19.83 -8.87 -11.96
CA GLY A 701 18.61 -9.62 -11.68
C GLY A 701 18.01 -9.29 -10.33
N ILE A 702 17.53 -10.32 -9.65
CA ILE A 702 16.79 -10.22 -8.39
C ILE A 702 17.78 -10.32 -7.23
N ALA A 703 17.80 -9.30 -6.36
CA ALA A 703 18.60 -9.30 -5.15
C ALA A 703 17.73 -9.66 -3.93
N ALA A 704 18.18 -10.65 -3.13
CA ALA A 704 17.50 -11.05 -1.90
C ALA A 704 17.56 -9.95 -0.82
N THR A 705 18.63 -9.16 -0.80
CA THR A 705 18.88 -8.02 0.11
C THR A 705 19.84 -7.01 -0.56
N GLY A 706 20.12 -5.88 0.10
CA GLY A 706 21.17 -4.94 -0.33
C GLY A 706 20.74 -3.95 -1.43
N ALA A 707 21.68 -3.14 -1.93
CA ALA A 707 21.42 -2.02 -2.83
C ALA A 707 21.54 -2.37 -4.34
N SER A 708 21.58 -3.65 -4.69
CA SER A 708 21.60 -4.12 -6.09
C SER A 708 20.21 -4.57 -6.56
N GLY A 709 20.05 -4.71 -7.88
CA GLY A 709 18.76 -5.07 -8.49
C GLY A 709 17.75 -3.91 -8.53
N ALA A 710 16.55 -4.19 -9.02
CA ALA A 710 15.50 -3.17 -9.16
C ALA A 710 14.64 -2.98 -7.90
N ILE A 711 14.54 -4.00 -7.05
CA ILE A 711 13.85 -3.93 -5.75
C ILE A 711 14.93 -3.80 -4.68
N GLN A 712 15.06 -2.61 -4.11
CA GLN A 712 16.11 -2.21 -3.17
C GLN A 712 15.56 -1.82 -1.79
N LEU A 713 14.33 -2.25 -1.47
CA LEU A 713 13.70 -2.04 -0.17
C LEU A 713 14.54 -2.66 0.96
N THR A 714 14.74 -1.94 2.07
CA THR A 714 15.63 -2.39 3.16
C THR A 714 14.95 -3.35 4.13
N GLY A 715 13.61 -3.42 4.13
CA GLY A 715 12.86 -4.46 4.83
C GLY A 715 12.97 -5.83 4.13
N SER A 716 12.23 -6.82 4.66
CA SER A 716 12.24 -8.17 4.10
C SER A 716 11.72 -8.19 2.65
N ARG A 717 12.38 -8.99 1.80
CA ARG A 717 11.96 -9.25 0.42
C ARG A 717 11.57 -10.71 0.28
N SER A 718 10.30 -10.96 -0.05
CA SER A 718 9.74 -12.29 -0.24
C SER A 718 9.42 -12.50 -1.71
N PHE A 719 10.04 -13.52 -2.31
CA PHE A 719 9.85 -13.93 -3.70
C PHE A 719 9.24 -15.33 -3.71
N SER A 720 7.97 -15.45 -4.12
CA SER A 720 7.26 -16.74 -4.09
C SER A 720 7.84 -17.76 -5.06
N ASN A 721 7.90 -19.02 -4.62
CA ASN A 721 8.31 -20.17 -5.43
C ASN A 721 7.24 -20.63 -6.44
N ASP A 722 6.06 -19.99 -6.43
CA ASP A 722 4.96 -20.23 -7.36
C ASP A 722 4.53 -18.92 -8.07
N ALA A 723 5.44 -17.95 -8.19
CA ALA A 723 5.26 -16.74 -8.98
C ALA A 723 5.92 -16.85 -10.38
N SER A 724 5.54 -15.95 -11.28
CA SER A 724 6.12 -15.79 -12.61
C SER A 724 7.16 -14.68 -12.63
N TYR A 725 8.31 -14.93 -13.25
CA TYR A 725 9.41 -13.98 -13.34
C TYR A 725 9.74 -13.71 -14.80
N GLU A 726 9.79 -12.45 -15.20
CA GLU A 726 10.04 -12.02 -16.58
C GLU A 726 11.21 -11.04 -16.60
N TYR A 727 12.26 -11.36 -17.36
CA TYR A 727 13.46 -10.54 -17.52
C TYR A 727 13.32 -9.69 -18.78
N ILE A 728 13.20 -8.37 -18.61
CA ILE A 728 12.79 -7.38 -19.63
C ILE A 728 13.84 -6.27 -19.87
N GLY A 729 15.08 -6.51 -19.46
CA GLY A 729 16.19 -5.58 -19.64
C GLY A 729 16.57 -5.37 -21.10
N SER A 730 17.34 -4.31 -21.35
CA SER A 730 18.01 -4.05 -22.64
C SER A 730 19.43 -4.61 -22.69
N ASP A 731 20.10 -4.65 -21.54
CA ASP A 731 21.45 -5.19 -21.36
C ASP A 731 21.38 -6.65 -20.90
N ALA A 732 22.45 -7.42 -21.07
CA ALA A 732 22.49 -8.81 -20.63
C ALA A 732 22.19 -8.90 -19.12
N GLN A 733 21.26 -9.79 -18.74
CA GLN A 733 20.84 -9.96 -17.35
C GLN A 733 21.38 -11.26 -16.76
N THR A 734 21.56 -11.26 -15.45
CA THR A 734 21.69 -12.48 -14.65
C THR A 734 20.42 -12.72 -13.84
N SER A 735 20.18 -13.95 -13.37
CA SER A 735 19.00 -14.25 -12.55
C SER A 735 18.98 -13.51 -11.21
N GLY A 736 20.15 -13.37 -10.60
CA GLY A 736 20.33 -12.84 -9.25
C GLY A 736 20.00 -13.85 -8.16
N ALA A 737 20.66 -13.74 -7.00
CA ALA A 737 20.52 -14.68 -5.88
C ALA A 737 19.12 -14.67 -5.22
N GLY A 738 18.30 -13.66 -5.50
CA GLY A 738 16.92 -13.57 -5.03
C GLY A 738 15.90 -14.33 -5.88
N LEU A 739 16.28 -14.84 -7.06
CA LEU A 739 15.40 -15.74 -7.84
C LEU A 739 15.25 -17.08 -7.09
N PRO A 740 14.02 -17.48 -6.71
CA PRO A 740 13.83 -18.74 -6.01
C PRO A 740 14.31 -19.95 -6.82
N SER A 741 14.76 -21.01 -6.13
CA SER A 741 15.20 -22.26 -6.78
C SER A 741 14.08 -23.01 -7.49
N ARG A 742 12.82 -22.66 -7.22
CA ARG A 742 11.63 -23.13 -7.94
C ARG A 742 10.72 -21.94 -8.23
N VAL A 743 10.18 -21.85 -9.43
CA VAL A 743 9.24 -20.80 -9.85
C VAL A 743 8.08 -21.39 -10.65
N ARG A 744 6.98 -20.64 -10.80
CA ARG A 744 5.88 -21.04 -11.66
C ARG A 744 6.29 -20.97 -13.13
N SER A 745 6.71 -19.79 -13.57
CA SER A 745 7.12 -19.53 -14.95
C SER A 745 8.33 -18.59 -14.99
N LEU A 746 9.16 -18.76 -16.02
CA LEU A 746 10.32 -17.92 -16.29
C LEU A 746 10.24 -17.41 -17.73
N THR A 747 10.26 -16.10 -17.92
CA THR A 747 10.22 -15.49 -19.25
C THR A 747 11.48 -14.68 -19.51
N VAL A 748 12.10 -14.88 -20.67
CA VAL A 748 13.21 -14.07 -21.19
C VAL A 748 12.64 -13.22 -22.33
N ASN A 749 12.60 -11.91 -22.09
CA ASN A 749 12.18 -10.88 -23.03
C ASN A 749 13.24 -9.78 -23.09
N ASN A 750 14.47 -10.21 -23.31
CA ASN A 750 15.67 -9.39 -23.37
C ASN A 750 16.60 -9.94 -24.45
N ALA A 751 16.74 -9.23 -25.56
CA ALA A 751 17.55 -9.65 -26.71
C ALA A 751 19.03 -9.93 -26.36
N ALA A 752 19.58 -9.31 -25.31
CA ALA A 752 20.94 -9.55 -24.83
C ALA A 752 21.08 -10.85 -24.00
N GLY A 753 19.95 -11.48 -23.63
CA GLY A 753 19.89 -12.78 -22.95
C GLY A 753 19.87 -12.72 -21.42
N LEU A 754 19.62 -13.88 -20.82
CA LEU A 754 19.60 -14.13 -19.38
C LEU A 754 20.57 -15.27 -19.03
N THR A 755 21.47 -15.07 -18.06
CA THR A 755 22.35 -16.13 -17.53
C THR A 755 21.94 -16.52 -16.11
N LEU A 756 21.74 -17.82 -15.85
CA LEU A 756 21.48 -18.31 -14.50
C LEU A 756 22.73 -18.23 -13.61
N ASN A 757 22.58 -17.68 -12.42
CA ASN A 757 23.63 -17.54 -11.40
C ASN A 757 23.10 -17.71 -9.96
N ASN A 758 21.91 -18.28 -9.78
CA ASN A 758 21.21 -18.42 -8.50
C ASN A 758 21.30 -19.84 -7.88
N GLY A 759 22.14 -20.72 -8.43
CA GLY A 759 22.22 -22.15 -8.09
C GLY A 759 21.33 -23.05 -8.95
N GLY A 760 20.74 -22.52 -10.02
CA GLY A 760 19.78 -23.20 -10.88
C GLY A 760 18.32 -22.90 -10.53
N VAL A 761 17.41 -23.27 -11.43
CA VAL A 761 15.97 -23.00 -11.28
C VAL A 761 15.11 -24.13 -11.81
N ALA A 762 14.11 -24.53 -11.03
CA ALA A 762 13.08 -25.47 -11.42
C ALA A 762 11.78 -24.72 -11.80
N VAL A 763 11.25 -24.96 -13.00
CA VAL A 763 10.08 -24.24 -13.54
C VAL A 763 8.90 -25.19 -13.60
N ALA A 764 7.77 -24.78 -13.00
CA ALA A 764 6.58 -25.62 -12.89
C ALA A 764 5.67 -25.61 -14.12
N GLN A 765 5.64 -24.51 -14.88
CA GLN A 765 4.71 -24.32 -15.98
C GLN A 765 5.40 -23.97 -17.30
N THR A 766 5.99 -22.78 -17.41
CA THR A 766 6.48 -22.30 -18.71
C THR A 766 7.82 -21.60 -18.62
N VAL A 767 8.73 -21.97 -19.52
CA VAL A 767 9.91 -21.18 -19.87
C VAL A 767 9.65 -20.50 -21.21
N ALA A 768 9.39 -19.20 -21.21
CA ALA A 768 9.07 -18.46 -22.43
C ALA A 768 10.27 -17.62 -22.89
N LEU A 769 10.82 -17.94 -24.04
CA LEU A 769 11.96 -17.24 -24.66
C LEU A 769 11.41 -16.38 -25.78
N THR A 770 10.82 -15.26 -25.35
CA THR A 770 10.11 -14.32 -26.23
C THR A 770 11.07 -13.45 -27.03
N ASN A 771 12.21 -13.09 -26.45
CA ASN A 771 13.25 -12.30 -27.10
C ASN A 771 14.57 -12.55 -26.35
N GLY A 772 15.50 -13.34 -26.90
CA GLY A 772 16.80 -13.64 -26.30
C GLY A 772 16.93 -15.02 -25.63
N ASN A 773 18.18 -15.42 -25.39
CA ASN A 773 18.54 -16.76 -24.93
C ASN A 773 18.57 -16.86 -23.40
N LEU A 774 18.30 -18.06 -22.88
CA LEU A 774 18.55 -18.44 -21.49
C LEU A 774 19.82 -19.30 -21.42
N THR A 775 20.88 -18.80 -20.81
CA THR A 775 22.15 -19.51 -20.63
C THR A 775 22.14 -20.31 -19.32
N THR A 776 22.46 -21.59 -19.39
CA THR A 776 22.51 -22.52 -18.25
C THR A 776 23.85 -23.26 -18.19
N SER A 777 24.17 -23.86 -17.04
CA SER A 777 25.37 -24.69 -16.85
C SER A 777 25.09 -25.89 -15.96
N SER A 778 26.04 -26.82 -15.81
CA SER A 778 25.89 -27.97 -14.91
C SER A 778 25.75 -27.58 -13.42
N SER A 779 26.24 -26.41 -13.03
CA SER A 779 26.07 -25.84 -11.68
C SER A 779 24.90 -24.86 -11.57
N GLN A 780 24.25 -24.52 -12.69
CA GLN A 780 23.17 -23.55 -12.83
C GLN A 780 22.09 -24.12 -13.75
N LEU A 781 21.54 -25.29 -13.38
CA LEU A 781 20.65 -26.07 -14.24
C LEU A 781 19.24 -25.47 -14.29
N LEU A 782 18.65 -25.48 -15.49
CA LEU A 782 17.20 -25.38 -15.65
C LEU A 782 16.57 -26.76 -15.48
N THR A 783 15.54 -26.88 -14.64
CA THR A 783 14.72 -28.09 -14.53
C THR A 783 13.28 -27.81 -14.91
N LEU A 784 12.78 -28.45 -15.97
CA LEU A 784 11.35 -28.43 -16.33
C LEU A 784 10.65 -29.50 -15.49
N LEU A 785 9.83 -29.05 -14.52
CA LEU A 785 9.17 -29.95 -13.58
C LEU A 785 8.01 -30.68 -14.22
N SER A 786 7.70 -31.86 -13.68
CA SER A 786 6.46 -32.55 -14.00
C SER A 786 5.89 -33.23 -12.76
N THR A 787 4.59 -33.05 -12.54
CA THR A 787 3.85 -33.81 -11.52
C THR A 787 2.55 -34.35 -12.10
N PRO A 788 2.00 -35.45 -11.53
CA PRO A 788 0.74 -36.02 -12.01
C PRO A 788 -0.42 -35.03 -12.03
N THR A 789 -0.46 -34.08 -11.08
CA THR A 789 -1.59 -33.17 -10.88
C THR A 789 -1.38 -31.77 -11.47
N ALA A 790 -0.13 -31.29 -11.54
CA ALA A 790 0.16 -29.96 -12.05
C ALA A 790 0.41 -29.95 -13.56
N GLY A 791 0.86 -31.06 -14.16
CA GLY A 791 1.22 -31.18 -15.57
C GLY A 791 2.73 -31.29 -15.80
N THR A 792 3.18 -31.03 -17.03
CA THR A 792 4.60 -31.03 -17.42
C THR A 792 4.97 -29.65 -17.94
N ALA A 793 6.00 -29.04 -17.37
CA ALA A 793 6.48 -27.74 -17.82
C ALA A 793 6.97 -27.80 -19.27
N LEU A 794 6.80 -26.68 -20.00
CA LEU A 794 7.15 -26.58 -21.41
C LEU A 794 8.01 -25.35 -21.71
N VAL A 795 8.74 -25.41 -22.81
CA VAL A 795 9.49 -24.26 -23.35
C VAL A 795 8.77 -23.67 -24.54
N VAL A 796 8.69 -22.34 -24.60
CA VAL A 796 8.17 -21.57 -25.74
C VAL A 796 9.34 -20.82 -26.37
N ASN A 797 9.75 -21.22 -27.57
CA ASN A 797 10.88 -20.61 -28.28
C ASN A 797 10.35 -19.66 -29.37
N THR A 798 10.02 -18.42 -29.01
CA THR A 798 9.55 -17.43 -30.00
C THR A 798 10.71 -16.77 -30.71
N ASN A 799 11.68 -16.24 -29.95
CA ASN A 799 12.89 -15.61 -30.49
C ASN A 799 14.08 -15.82 -29.54
N GLY A 800 14.34 -17.07 -29.17
CA GLY A 800 15.43 -17.44 -28.27
C GLY A 800 15.49 -18.92 -27.98
N ILE A 801 16.63 -19.38 -27.44
CA ILE A 801 16.89 -20.78 -27.06
C ILE A 801 17.40 -20.90 -25.62
N VAL A 802 17.24 -22.10 -25.05
CA VAL A 802 18.00 -22.48 -23.85
C VAL A 802 19.38 -22.91 -24.33
N SER A 803 20.41 -22.15 -23.97
CA SER A 803 21.80 -22.36 -24.35
C SER A 803 22.56 -22.99 -23.17
N GLY A 804 22.61 -24.31 -23.15
CA GLY A 804 23.28 -25.09 -22.10
C GLY A 804 22.47 -26.32 -21.67
N PRO A 805 22.97 -27.09 -20.69
CA PRO A 805 22.27 -28.26 -20.18
C PRO A 805 21.01 -27.89 -19.38
N ALA A 806 19.99 -28.72 -19.50
CA ALA A 806 18.75 -28.66 -18.73
C ALA A 806 18.26 -30.08 -18.42
N THR A 807 17.38 -30.18 -17.44
CA THR A 807 16.68 -31.41 -17.09
C THR A 807 15.21 -31.26 -17.42
N MET A 808 14.63 -32.21 -18.14
CA MET A 808 13.18 -32.29 -18.35
C MET A 808 12.61 -33.51 -17.65
N GLN A 809 11.64 -33.28 -16.77
CA GLN A 809 10.92 -34.33 -16.08
C GLN A 809 9.64 -34.72 -16.82
N ARG A 810 9.27 -35.98 -16.70
CA ARG A 810 7.97 -36.52 -17.09
C ARG A 810 7.47 -37.44 -15.99
N ALA A 811 6.49 -36.96 -15.24
CA ALA A 811 5.72 -37.75 -14.30
C ALA A 811 4.53 -38.39 -15.01
N ILE A 812 4.02 -39.47 -14.42
CA ILE A 812 2.89 -40.21 -14.96
C ILE A 812 1.75 -40.19 -13.98
N ASP A 813 0.56 -40.00 -14.51
CA ASP A 813 -0.67 -40.08 -13.74
C ASP A 813 -0.93 -41.53 -13.27
N PRO A 814 -0.91 -41.80 -11.95
CA PRO A 814 -1.11 -43.14 -11.43
C PRO A 814 -2.58 -43.60 -11.52
N THR A 815 -3.53 -42.73 -11.86
CA THR A 815 -4.97 -43.06 -11.89
C THR A 815 -5.32 -44.12 -12.93
N PHE A 816 -4.60 -44.17 -14.06
CA PHE A 816 -4.83 -45.16 -15.13
C PHE A 816 -4.10 -46.49 -14.89
N ASN A 817 -2.84 -46.44 -14.43
CA ASN A 817 -2.07 -47.59 -13.99
C ASN A 817 -0.97 -47.14 -13.02
N ALA A 818 -1.14 -47.41 -11.73
CA ALA A 818 -0.17 -47.07 -10.69
C ALA A 818 1.07 -47.98 -10.69
N GLY A 819 0.91 -49.23 -11.16
CA GLY A 819 1.97 -50.23 -11.21
C GLY A 819 2.91 -50.06 -12.39
N ALA A 820 3.79 -51.05 -12.59
CA ALA A 820 4.57 -51.17 -13.81
C ALA A 820 3.63 -51.28 -15.03
N GLY A 821 4.07 -50.76 -16.17
CA GLY A 821 3.38 -50.90 -17.45
C GLY A 821 4.18 -50.28 -18.58
N TYR A 822 3.90 -50.75 -19.80
CA TYR A 822 4.53 -50.27 -21.03
C TYR A 822 4.08 -48.85 -21.38
N ARG A 823 5.04 -48.01 -21.73
CA ARG A 823 4.87 -46.57 -21.93
C ARG A 823 5.88 -46.08 -22.95
N HIS A 824 5.36 -45.48 -24.00
CA HIS A 824 6.17 -44.95 -25.09
C HIS A 824 6.76 -43.59 -24.70
N TYR A 825 8.06 -43.54 -24.52
CA TYR A 825 8.85 -42.34 -24.24
C TYR A 825 9.60 -41.85 -25.48
N SER A 826 10.07 -40.61 -25.42
CA SER A 826 10.96 -40.00 -26.43
C SER A 826 11.91 -39.00 -25.77
N SER A 827 12.97 -38.62 -26.49
CA SER A 827 13.94 -37.63 -26.00
C SER A 827 13.61 -36.22 -26.54
N PRO A 828 13.44 -35.23 -25.66
CA PRO A 828 13.39 -33.81 -26.01
C PRO A 828 14.80 -33.19 -26.04
N MET A 829 15.84 -34.01 -25.86
CA MET A 829 17.24 -33.61 -25.76
C MET A 829 18.00 -33.99 -27.03
N VAL A 830 18.94 -33.15 -27.45
CA VAL A 830 19.93 -33.52 -28.47
C VAL A 830 21.11 -34.28 -27.85
N ASN A 831 21.68 -35.23 -28.61
CA ASN A 831 22.88 -36.00 -28.26
C ASN A 831 22.82 -36.75 -26.91
N ASN A 832 21.63 -37.21 -26.51
CA ASN A 832 21.46 -38.02 -25.30
C ASN A 832 21.51 -39.53 -25.63
N THR A 833 21.87 -40.37 -24.66
CA THR A 833 21.92 -41.84 -24.78
C THR A 833 20.95 -42.50 -23.82
N LEU A 834 20.59 -43.76 -24.08
CA LEU A 834 19.68 -44.52 -23.22
C LEU A 834 20.22 -44.73 -21.79
N SER A 835 21.53 -44.61 -21.58
CA SER A 835 22.16 -44.61 -20.24
C SER A 835 21.66 -43.49 -19.32
N ASN A 836 21.08 -42.42 -19.87
CA ASN A 836 20.44 -41.36 -19.09
C ASN A 836 19.30 -41.89 -18.20
N LEU A 837 18.60 -42.94 -18.68
CA LEU A 837 17.54 -43.62 -17.91
C LEU A 837 18.08 -44.29 -16.64
N THR A 838 19.34 -44.74 -16.65
CA THR A 838 19.98 -45.36 -15.49
C THR A 838 20.35 -44.34 -14.43
N SER A 839 20.87 -43.18 -14.84
CA SER A 839 21.42 -42.17 -13.92
C SER A 839 20.40 -41.18 -13.38
N ASN A 840 19.27 -40.98 -14.08
CA ASN A 840 18.37 -39.86 -13.82
C ASN A 840 16.89 -40.25 -13.61
N VAL A 841 16.57 -41.55 -13.50
CA VAL A 841 15.20 -42.01 -13.25
C VAL A 841 15.13 -42.75 -11.91
N ALA A 842 14.72 -42.05 -10.87
CA ALA A 842 14.59 -42.63 -9.54
C ALA A 842 13.54 -43.77 -9.52
N GLY A 843 13.89 -44.89 -8.90
CA GLY A 843 13.00 -46.05 -8.73
C GLY A 843 12.84 -46.93 -9.98
N PHE A 844 13.58 -46.68 -11.06
CA PHE A 844 13.57 -47.51 -12.27
C PHE A 844 14.98 -48.02 -12.60
N THR A 845 15.12 -49.35 -12.74
CA THR A 845 16.37 -49.98 -13.17
C THR A 845 16.18 -50.52 -14.59
N PRO A 846 16.76 -49.89 -15.63
CA PRO A 846 16.62 -50.37 -17.00
C PRO A 846 17.41 -51.67 -17.23
N ILE A 847 16.82 -52.61 -17.95
CA ILE A 847 17.32 -53.94 -18.29
C ILE A 847 17.42 -54.04 -19.82
N TYR A 848 18.64 -53.89 -20.33
CA TYR A 848 18.97 -53.94 -21.77
C TYR A 848 19.43 -55.34 -22.21
N ASN A 849 18.65 -56.39 -21.93
CA ASN A 849 19.02 -57.77 -22.27
C ASN A 849 18.81 -58.09 -23.76
N THR A 850 19.85 -57.87 -24.58
CA THR A 850 19.79 -58.02 -26.05
C THR A 850 19.65 -59.46 -26.53
N ALA A 851 19.82 -60.47 -25.66
CA ALA A 851 19.53 -61.87 -26.00
C ALA A 851 18.07 -62.06 -26.48
N TYR A 852 17.16 -61.20 -26.01
CA TYR A 852 15.77 -61.11 -26.50
C TYR A 852 15.66 -60.99 -28.02
N ASN A 853 16.60 -60.28 -28.66
CA ASN A 853 16.49 -59.94 -30.08
C ASN A 853 16.65 -61.13 -31.02
N THR A 854 17.33 -62.19 -30.56
CA THR A 854 17.70 -63.36 -31.37
C THR A 854 17.22 -64.69 -30.77
N ALA A 855 16.65 -64.69 -29.57
CA ALA A 855 16.16 -65.91 -28.93
C ALA A 855 14.97 -66.52 -29.71
N PRO A 856 14.91 -67.85 -29.88
CA PRO A 856 13.75 -68.52 -30.50
C PRO A 856 12.44 -68.32 -29.72
N MET A 857 12.54 -68.15 -28.40
CA MET A 857 11.43 -67.86 -27.49
C MET A 857 11.78 -66.62 -26.64
N PRO A 858 11.59 -65.39 -27.18
CA PRO A 858 11.97 -64.16 -26.49
C PRO A 858 11.31 -63.98 -25.11
N SER A 859 10.12 -64.55 -24.92
CA SER A 859 9.39 -64.54 -23.63
C SER A 859 10.10 -65.28 -22.49
N ALA A 860 11.09 -66.13 -22.77
CA ALA A 860 11.82 -66.92 -21.78
C ALA A 860 13.18 -66.30 -21.36
N VAL A 861 13.56 -65.15 -21.92
CA VAL A 861 14.85 -64.50 -21.64
C VAL A 861 14.87 -63.91 -20.22
N THR A 862 15.92 -64.21 -19.44
CA THR A 862 16.11 -63.71 -18.07
C THR A 862 17.48 -63.01 -17.90
N PRO A 863 17.54 -61.87 -17.16
CA PRO A 863 16.41 -61.07 -16.70
C PRO A 863 15.61 -60.53 -17.90
N PHE A 864 14.29 -60.49 -17.76
CA PHE A 864 13.41 -60.05 -18.84
C PHE A 864 13.62 -58.56 -19.11
N PRO A 865 13.72 -58.11 -20.38
CA PRO A 865 13.98 -56.71 -20.68
C PRO A 865 12.79 -55.82 -20.30
N ASN A 866 13.07 -54.56 -19.95
CA ASN A 866 12.05 -53.54 -19.67
C ASN A 866 12.26 -52.24 -20.46
N VAL A 867 13.18 -52.25 -21.44
CA VAL A 867 13.42 -51.16 -22.39
C VAL A 867 13.44 -51.73 -23.80
N TYR A 868 12.63 -51.16 -24.68
CA TYR A 868 12.47 -51.59 -26.06
C TYR A 868 12.47 -50.40 -27.03
N ALA A 869 12.82 -50.68 -28.28
CA ALA A 869 12.58 -49.84 -29.45
C ALA A 869 11.79 -50.66 -30.48
N TYR A 870 11.30 -50.00 -31.54
CA TYR A 870 10.50 -50.67 -32.57
C TYR A 870 11.17 -50.58 -33.93
N GLU A 871 11.26 -51.72 -34.63
CA GLU A 871 11.81 -51.81 -35.97
C GLU A 871 10.86 -52.62 -36.87
N GLN A 872 10.27 -51.94 -37.86
CA GLN A 872 9.23 -52.52 -38.71
C GLN A 872 9.75 -53.69 -39.56
N SER A 873 11.05 -53.73 -39.88
CA SER A 873 11.64 -54.81 -40.69
C SER A 873 11.63 -56.17 -39.98
N ARG A 874 11.39 -56.20 -38.67
CA ARG A 874 11.25 -57.43 -37.87
C ARG A 874 9.84 -58.02 -37.91
N VAL A 875 8.86 -57.27 -38.44
CA VAL A 875 7.47 -57.72 -38.55
C VAL A 875 7.37 -58.82 -39.62
N THR A 876 7.08 -60.04 -39.17
CA THR A 876 6.93 -61.23 -40.00
C THR A 876 5.62 -61.94 -39.68
N THR A 877 5.04 -62.61 -40.67
CA THR A 877 3.73 -63.27 -40.55
C THR A 877 3.80 -64.53 -39.68
N SER A 878 2.93 -64.62 -38.68
CA SER A 878 2.79 -65.80 -37.79
C SER A 878 1.74 -66.81 -38.26
N GLY A 879 0.99 -66.51 -39.31
CA GLY A 879 -0.19 -67.28 -39.74
C GLY A 879 -1.47 -66.94 -38.96
N ASN A 880 -1.36 -66.13 -37.90
CA ASN A 880 -2.49 -65.56 -37.15
C ASN A 880 -2.25 -64.05 -36.99
N ALA A 881 -2.52 -63.29 -38.06
CA ALA A 881 -2.24 -61.87 -38.14
C ALA A 881 -2.99 -61.07 -37.06
N GLY A 882 -2.34 -60.07 -36.46
CA GLY A 882 -2.89 -59.29 -35.33
C GLY A 882 -1.78 -58.80 -34.40
N SER A 883 -2.03 -58.80 -33.07
CA SER A 883 -1.04 -58.39 -32.05
C SER A 883 0.30 -59.11 -32.21
N ILE A 884 0.24 -60.42 -32.46
CA ILE A 884 1.43 -61.29 -32.52
C ILE A 884 2.43 -60.83 -33.60
N ASP A 885 1.95 -60.40 -34.76
CA ASP A 885 2.83 -59.95 -35.85
C ASP A 885 3.37 -58.53 -35.59
N PHE A 886 2.50 -57.64 -35.07
CA PHE A 886 2.89 -56.29 -34.69
C PHE A 886 3.97 -56.30 -33.60
N ASP A 887 3.80 -57.14 -32.57
CA ASP A 887 4.67 -57.21 -31.39
C ASP A 887 6.09 -57.69 -31.72
N LYS A 888 6.29 -58.43 -32.82
CA LYS A 888 7.62 -58.81 -33.31
C LYS A 888 8.49 -57.62 -33.71
N GLY A 889 7.90 -56.45 -33.94
CA GLY A 889 8.64 -55.22 -34.21
C GLY A 889 9.47 -54.74 -33.02
N PHE A 890 9.10 -55.08 -31.78
CA PHE A 890 9.82 -54.65 -30.58
C PHE A 890 11.16 -55.40 -30.41
N PHE A 891 12.23 -54.65 -30.19
CA PHE A 891 13.58 -55.16 -29.91
C PHE A 891 14.22 -54.39 -28.76
N VAL A 892 15.22 -54.98 -28.12
CA VAL A 892 15.96 -54.38 -27.00
C VAL A 892 17.19 -53.62 -27.53
N PRO A 893 17.30 -52.30 -27.32
CA PRO A 893 18.47 -51.51 -27.71
C PRO A 893 19.64 -51.67 -26.72
N LEU A 894 20.80 -51.08 -27.03
CA LEU A 894 21.94 -50.96 -26.11
C LEU A 894 21.82 -49.68 -25.26
N ALA A 895 22.34 -49.70 -24.03
CA ALA A 895 22.37 -48.52 -23.16
C ALA A 895 23.17 -47.34 -23.77
N THR A 896 24.14 -47.62 -24.64
CA THR A 896 24.96 -46.61 -25.34
C THR A 896 24.29 -46.04 -26.58
N ASP A 897 23.16 -46.62 -27.02
CA ASP A 897 22.47 -46.12 -28.21
C ASP A 897 21.94 -44.71 -27.96
N ALA A 898 22.04 -43.87 -28.99
CA ALA A 898 21.52 -42.51 -28.94
C ALA A 898 20.00 -42.52 -28.86
N MET A 899 19.44 -41.75 -27.93
CA MET A 899 18.02 -41.40 -27.90
C MET A 899 17.76 -40.34 -28.97
N THR A 900 17.69 -40.79 -30.22
CA THR A 900 17.59 -39.91 -31.39
C THR A 900 16.28 -39.12 -31.35
N PRO A 901 16.31 -37.78 -31.49
CA PRO A 901 15.08 -36.99 -31.62
C PRO A 901 14.17 -37.56 -32.71
N VAL A 902 12.85 -37.48 -32.50
CA VAL A 902 11.80 -38.03 -33.39
C VAL A 902 11.65 -39.56 -33.32
N ARG A 903 12.51 -40.31 -32.60
CA ARG A 903 12.28 -41.74 -32.29
C ARG A 903 11.65 -41.93 -30.92
N GLY A 904 10.79 -42.94 -30.80
CA GLY A 904 10.21 -43.37 -29.53
C GLY A 904 10.83 -44.68 -29.03
N TYR A 905 10.70 -44.90 -27.72
CA TYR A 905 11.21 -46.05 -26.97
C TYR A 905 10.12 -46.51 -26.00
N ASP A 906 9.95 -47.80 -25.80
CA ASP A 906 8.94 -48.34 -24.90
C ASP A 906 9.59 -48.80 -23.58
N LEU A 907 9.09 -48.31 -22.45
CA LEU A 907 9.59 -48.60 -21.11
C LEU A 907 8.51 -49.28 -20.27
N ASN A 908 8.83 -50.44 -19.68
CA ASN A 908 7.97 -51.05 -18.66
C ASN A 908 8.35 -50.49 -17.28
N ILE A 909 7.68 -49.41 -16.88
CA ILE A 909 8.08 -48.54 -15.77
C ILE A 909 6.89 -48.24 -14.83
N PRO A 910 7.07 -48.19 -13.48
CA PRO A 910 5.97 -47.86 -12.56
C PRO A 910 5.56 -46.37 -12.62
N ALA A 911 4.33 -46.02 -12.24
CA ALA A 911 3.90 -44.61 -12.22
C ALA A 911 4.60 -43.77 -11.15
N SER A 912 5.17 -44.42 -10.13
CA SER A 912 5.95 -43.77 -9.06
C SER A 912 7.29 -43.21 -9.55
N SER A 913 7.80 -43.66 -10.69
CA SER A 913 9.04 -43.15 -11.28
C SER A 913 8.79 -41.93 -12.16
N THR A 914 9.49 -40.84 -11.87
CA THR A 914 9.53 -39.66 -12.74
C THR A 914 10.75 -39.77 -13.66
N VAL A 915 10.52 -39.83 -14.97
CA VAL A 915 11.62 -39.86 -15.94
C VAL A 915 12.20 -38.46 -16.05
N ALA A 916 13.46 -38.28 -15.66
CA ALA A 916 14.18 -37.02 -15.84
C ALA A 916 15.28 -37.23 -16.88
N LEU A 917 15.18 -36.61 -18.05
CA LEU A 917 16.27 -36.61 -19.02
C LEU A 917 17.08 -35.34 -18.84
N MET A 918 18.41 -35.47 -18.76
CA MET A 918 19.34 -34.33 -18.68
C MET A 918 20.15 -34.21 -19.97
N GLY A 919 20.24 -33.01 -20.55
CA GLY A 919 20.96 -32.76 -21.79
C GLY A 919 20.72 -31.35 -22.33
N THR A 920 21.09 -31.09 -23.59
CA THR A 920 20.73 -29.83 -24.25
C THR A 920 19.32 -29.96 -24.84
N LEU A 921 18.43 -29.01 -24.54
CA LEU A 921 17.07 -29.02 -25.08
C LEU A 921 17.07 -28.89 -26.60
N ASN A 922 16.26 -29.70 -27.27
CA ASN A 922 16.11 -29.63 -28.70
C ASN A 922 15.19 -28.47 -29.13
N ASN A 923 15.51 -27.83 -30.25
CA ASN A 923 14.76 -26.69 -30.80
C ASN A 923 14.95 -26.56 -32.31
N GLY A 924 13.95 -26.01 -33.01
CA GLY A 924 13.99 -25.80 -34.45
C GLY A 924 13.54 -27.03 -35.25
N PRO A 925 13.58 -27.00 -36.60
CA PRO A 925 13.09 -28.09 -37.44
C PRO A 925 13.77 -29.43 -37.15
N GLN A 926 12.99 -30.51 -37.09
CA GLN A 926 13.41 -31.89 -36.87
C GLN A 926 12.79 -32.79 -37.93
N SER A 927 13.55 -33.70 -38.52
CA SER A 927 13.02 -34.60 -39.54
C SER A 927 13.61 -35.99 -39.45
N ILE A 928 12.80 -36.98 -39.80
CA ILE A 928 13.21 -38.36 -40.02
C ILE A 928 12.73 -38.82 -41.40
N SER A 929 13.61 -39.46 -42.16
CA SER A 929 13.35 -39.97 -43.51
C SER A 929 13.75 -41.43 -43.62
N GLY A 930 13.40 -42.09 -44.72
CA GLY A 930 13.72 -43.51 -44.92
C GLY A 930 12.78 -44.45 -44.15
N LEU A 931 11.62 -43.94 -43.69
CA LEU A 931 10.63 -44.76 -42.99
C LEU A 931 10.04 -45.76 -43.99
N ALA A 932 10.02 -47.04 -43.60
CA ALA A 932 9.71 -48.13 -44.51
C ALA A 932 8.49 -48.94 -44.11
N ARG A 933 7.87 -49.60 -45.08
CA ARG A 933 6.82 -50.61 -44.90
C ARG A 933 7.12 -51.83 -45.74
N GLY A 934 7.24 -52.98 -45.09
CA GLY A 934 7.29 -54.27 -45.75
C GLY A 934 5.98 -54.66 -46.46
N PRO A 935 5.93 -55.85 -47.07
CA PRO A 935 4.71 -56.34 -47.74
C PRO A 935 3.66 -56.89 -46.75
N GLN A 936 4.02 -57.14 -45.49
CA GLN A 936 3.15 -57.81 -44.53
C GLN A 936 2.03 -56.88 -44.03
N THR A 937 0.86 -57.45 -43.76
CA THR A 937 -0.35 -56.73 -43.34
C THR A 937 -0.17 -55.89 -42.08
N GLN A 938 0.72 -56.29 -41.16
CA GLN A 938 1.04 -55.55 -39.92
C GLN A 938 2.36 -54.76 -39.98
N SER A 939 3.01 -54.64 -41.15
CA SER A 939 4.27 -53.89 -41.30
C SER A 939 4.03 -52.39 -41.55
N GLY A 940 5.10 -51.59 -41.45
CA GLY A 940 5.08 -50.15 -41.76
C GLY A 940 4.86 -49.21 -40.58
N TRP A 941 4.61 -49.75 -39.39
CA TRP A 941 4.50 -48.97 -38.15
C TRP A 941 5.85 -48.42 -37.71
N GLN A 942 5.89 -47.14 -37.35
CA GLN A 942 7.07 -46.43 -36.89
C GLN A 942 6.80 -45.92 -35.48
N LEU A 943 7.61 -46.34 -34.50
CA LEU A 943 7.58 -45.74 -33.16
C LEU A 943 8.36 -44.43 -33.19
N LEU A 944 7.63 -43.34 -33.39
CA LEU A 944 8.15 -41.99 -33.45
C LEU A 944 8.03 -41.31 -32.07
N GLY A 945 8.65 -40.15 -31.91
CA GLY A 945 8.77 -39.46 -30.65
C GLY A 945 8.56 -37.96 -30.78
N ASN A 946 8.00 -37.34 -29.75
CA ASN A 946 8.02 -35.89 -29.62
C ASN A 946 9.47 -35.41 -29.35
N PRO A 947 10.10 -34.67 -30.28
CA PRO A 947 11.47 -34.25 -30.13
C PRO A 947 11.60 -32.95 -29.33
N TYR A 948 10.51 -32.32 -28.90
CA TYR A 948 10.51 -30.99 -28.30
C TYR A 948 10.27 -31.02 -26.80
N PRO A 949 10.81 -30.05 -26.04
CA PRO A 949 10.44 -29.80 -24.65
C PRO A 949 9.08 -29.08 -24.55
N SER A 950 8.11 -29.48 -25.36
CA SER A 950 6.73 -29.03 -25.37
C SER A 950 5.85 -30.07 -26.08
N PRO A 951 4.56 -30.23 -25.74
CA PRO A 951 3.65 -31.07 -26.50
C PRO A 951 3.59 -30.66 -27.98
N ILE A 952 3.39 -31.64 -28.86
CA ILE A 952 3.06 -31.41 -30.27
C ILE A 952 1.53 -31.41 -30.41
N ASP A 953 1.01 -30.48 -31.21
CA ASP A 953 -0.38 -30.44 -31.62
C ASP A 953 -0.55 -30.99 -33.04
N PHE A 954 -1.27 -32.10 -33.16
CA PHE A 954 -1.62 -32.69 -34.46
C PHE A 954 -2.94 -32.17 -35.03
N THR A 955 -3.54 -31.14 -34.43
CA THR A 955 -4.80 -30.56 -34.91
C THR A 955 -4.72 -30.18 -36.38
N GLU A 956 -5.62 -30.75 -37.18
CA GLU A 956 -5.75 -30.46 -38.60
C GLU A 956 -6.74 -29.31 -38.80
N VAL A 957 -6.32 -28.26 -39.49
CA VAL A 957 -7.18 -27.14 -39.91
C VAL A 957 -7.09 -27.04 -41.42
N SER A 958 -8.23 -27.20 -42.10
CA SER A 958 -8.32 -27.12 -43.57
C SER A 958 -7.37 -28.06 -44.34
N GLY A 959 -7.06 -29.24 -43.79
CA GLY A 959 -6.15 -30.19 -44.44
C GLY A 959 -4.68 -30.04 -44.10
N VAL A 960 -4.33 -29.12 -43.19
CA VAL A 960 -2.94 -28.87 -42.82
C VAL A 960 -2.81 -28.93 -41.30
N THR A 961 -1.84 -29.69 -40.82
CA THR A 961 -1.37 -29.62 -39.43
C THR A 961 -0.24 -28.60 -39.35
N ALA A 962 -0.39 -27.57 -38.50
CA ALA A 962 0.61 -26.52 -38.38
C ALA A 962 1.98 -27.09 -38.00
N GLY A 963 3.00 -26.78 -38.80
CA GLY A 963 4.38 -27.18 -38.53
C GLY A 963 4.70 -28.67 -38.66
N VAL A 964 3.79 -29.49 -39.20
CA VAL A 964 3.99 -30.92 -39.46
C VAL A 964 3.94 -31.17 -40.97
N THR A 965 4.95 -31.86 -41.50
CA THR A 965 5.01 -32.29 -42.91
C THR A 965 5.20 -33.79 -42.96
N ARG A 966 4.34 -34.45 -43.74
CA ARG A 966 4.32 -35.91 -43.91
C ARG A 966 4.52 -36.24 -45.39
N THR A 967 5.35 -37.24 -45.67
CA THR A 967 5.50 -37.82 -47.00
C THR A 967 5.28 -39.32 -46.88
N ASN A 968 4.32 -39.87 -47.62
CA ASN A 968 3.97 -41.29 -47.62
C ASN A 968 3.75 -41.86 -46.19
N LEU A 969 3.07 -41.09 -45.34
CA LEU A 969 2.63 -41.49 -44.00
C LEU A 969 1.12 -41.26 -43.89
N ASP A 970 0.44 -42.17 -43.19
CA ASP A 970 -0.95 -41.99 -42.80
C ASP A 970 -1.02 -40.83 -41.80
N ASP A 971 -2.06 -40.00 -41.85
CA ASP A 971 -2.23 -38.85 -40.96
C ASP A 971 -2.56 -39.26 -39.52
N ALA A 972 -3.01 -40.51 -39.33
CA ALA A 972 -3.38 -41.06 -38.03
C ALA A 972 -2.19 -41.16 -37.07
N VAL A 973 -2.40 -40.66 -35.85
CA VAL A 973 -1.45 -40.69 -34.74
C VAL A 973 -1.97 -41.58 -33.63
N TYR A 974 -1.11 -42.45 -33.10
CA TYR A 974 -1.48 -43.45 -32.11
C TYR A 974 -0.65 -43.33 -30.84
N VAL A 975 -1.30 -43.13 -29.69
CA VAL A 975 -0.65 -43.02 -28.38
C VAL A 975 -1.13 -44.17 -27.49
N TYR A 976 -0.19 -44.93 -26.95
CA TYR A 976 -0.51 -46.06 -26.07
C TYR A 976 -0.95 -45.59 -24.68
N GLN A 977 -2.00 -46.23 -24.16
CA GLN A 977 -2.57 -46.00 -22.84
C GLN A 977 -2.50 -47.29 -22.03
N SER A 978 -1.53 -47.35 -21.11
CA SER A 978 -1.35 -48.52 -20.23
C SER A 978 -2.43 -48.53 -19.13
N THR A 979 -3.15 -49.63 -19.01
CA THR A 979 -4.14 -49.88 -17.94
C THR A 979 -3.70 -50.99 -16.97
N GLY A 980 -2.50 -51.53 -17.17
CA GLY A 980 -1.85 -52.54 -16.34
C GLY A 980 -0.48 -52.91 -16.89
N GLN A 981 0.22 -53.86 -16.27
CA GLN A 981 1.60 -54.20 -16.65
C GLN A 981 1.75 -54.69 -18.09
N TYR A 982 0.79 -55.50 -18.55
CA TYR A 982 0.81 -56.13 -19.87
C TYR A 982 -0.46 -55.82 -20.69
N VAL A 983 -1.28 -54.87 -20.23
CA VAL A 983 -2.57 -54.54 -20.83
C VAL A 983 -2.71 -53.03 -21.06
N GLY A 984 -3.28 -52.67 -22.20
CA GLY A 984 -3.53 -51.29 -22.59
C GLY A 984 -4.10 -51.20 -24.01
N SER A 985 -4.39 -49.97 -24.44
CA SER A 985 -5.01 -49.70 -25.74
C SER A 985 -4.37 -48.50 -26.42
N TYR A 986 -4.58 -48.37 -27.73
CA TYR A 986 -4.09 -47.23 -28.51
C TYR A 986 -5.20 -46.20 -28.71
N ARG A 987 -4.96 -44.99 -28.18
CA ARG A 987 -5.72 -43.80 -28.52
C ARG A 987 -5.32 -43.37 -29.92
N SER A 988 -6.30 -43.31 -30.83
CA SER A 988 -6.11 -42.83 -32.21
C SER A 988 -6.61 -41.39 -32.37
N TYR A 989 -5.97 -40.63 -33.24
CA TYR A 989 -6.42 -39.31 -33.69
C TYR A 989 -6.14 -39.15 -35.18
N VAL A 990 -7.14 -38.73 -35.96
CA VAL A 990 -7.00 -38.42 -37.40
C VAL A 990 -8.10 -37.43 -37.81
N ASN A 991 -7.78 -36.45 -38.66
CA ASN A 991 -8.76 -35.49 -39.21
C ASN A 991 -9.69 -34.86 -38.18
N GLY A 992 -9.15 -34.58 -36.99
CA GLY A 992 -9.92 -34.04 -35.87
C GLY A 992 -10.67 -35.06 -35.02
N LEU A 993 -10.89 -36.29 -35.49
CA LEU A 993 -11.68 -37.31 -34.79
C LEU A 993 -10.81 -38.13 -33.82
N GLY A 994 -11.46 -38.72 -32.82
CA GLY A 994 -10.84 -39.64 -31.87
C GLY A 994 -10.52 -39.01 -30.51
N GLY A 995 -9.32 -39.30 -29.99
CA GLY A 995 -8.84 -38.78 -28.72
C GLY A 995 -8.20 -37.39 -28.83
N SER A 996 -7.46 -36.96 -27.81
CA SER A 996 -6.75 -35.68 -27.86
C SER A 996 -5.71 -35.65 -28.99
N PRO A 997 -5.60 -34.53 -29.75
CA PRO A 997 -4.60 -34.34 -30.80
C PRO A 997 -3.18 -34.15 -30.26
N LEU A 998 -3.03 -33.98 -28.94
CA LEU A 998 -1.76 -33.64 -28.34
C LEU A 998 -0.92 -34.88 -28.06
N VAL A 999 0.33 -34.85 -28.51
CA VAL A 999 1.38 -35.77 -28.10
C VAL A 999 2.25 -35.04 -27.09
N ALA A 1000 2.22 -35.48 -25.84
CA ALA A 1000 2.93 -34.80 -24.75
C ALA A 1000 4.46 -34.76 -24.96
N SER A 1001 5.15 -33.86 -24.27
CA SER A 1001 6.61 -33.87 -24.22
C SER A 1001 7.11 -35.22 -23.70
N MET A 1002 8.21 -35.70 -24.25
CA MET A 1002 8.79 -37.02 -23.91
C MET A 1002 7.86 -38.20 -24.22
N GLN A 1003 6.80 -38.04 -25.00
CA GLN A 1003 5.89 -39.12 -25.40
C GLN A 1003 6.30 -39.71 -26.76
N GLY A 1004 6.29 -41.03 -26.86
CA GLY A 1004 6.35 -41.77 -28.11
C GLY A 1004 4.95 -42.06 -28.66
N PHE A 1005 4.85 -42.14 -29.98
CA PHE A 1005 3.60 -42.40 -30.70
C PHE A 1005 3.88 -43.22 -31.97
N PHE A 1006 2.88 -43.96 -32.43
CA PHE A 1006 2.97 -44.66 -33.70
C PHE A 1006 2.37 -43.83 -34.84
N MET A 1007 3.00 -43.95 -36.01
CA MET A 1007 2.43 -43.62 -37.32
C MET A 1007 2.76 -44.76 -38.28
N ARG A 1008 2.08 -44.80 -39.43
CA ARG A 1008 2.30 -45.85 -40.42
C ARG A 1008 2.65 -45.28 -41.77
N VAL A 1009 3.57 -45.95 -42.48
CA VAL A 1009 3.87 -45.65 -43.88
C VAL A 1009 2.73 -46.13 -44.79
N THR A 1010 2.23 -45.25 -45.64
CA THR A 1010 0.99 -45.48 -46.41
C THR A 1010 1.15 -46.58 -47.46
N THR A 1011 2.25 -46.56 -48.22
CA THR A 1011 2.44 -47.47 -49.36
C THR A 1011 3.16 -48.76 -48.93
N PRO A 1012 2.56 -49.96 -49.07
CA PRO A 1012 3.26 -51.23 -48.84
C PRO A 1012 4.48 -51.41 -49.75
N GLY A 1013 5.55 -52.01 -49.23
CA GLY A 1013 6.80 -52.26 -49.99
C GLY A 1013 7.66 -51.02 -50.26
N SER A 1014 7.41 -49.90 -49.59
CA SER A 1014 8.13 -48.63 -49.80
C SER A 1014 9.08 -48.28 -48.65
N SER A 1015 10.05 -47.40 -48.91
CA SER A 1015 11.01 -46.87 -47.91
C SER A 1015 11.20 -45.35 -48.00
N ASN A 1016 10.31 -44.64 -48.70
CA ASN A 1016 10.38 -43.20 -48.92
C ASN A 1016 9.50 -42.40 -47.94
N GLY A 1017 9.06 -43.00 -46.83
CA GLY A 1017 8.31 -42.29 -45.80
C GLY A 1017 9.17 -41.27 -45.06
N SER A 1018 8.60 -40.11 -44.73
CA SER A 1018 9.28 -39.10 -43.90
C SER A 1018 8.31 -38.27 -43.07
N LEU A 1019 8.75 -37.90 -41.87
CA LEU A 1019 8.08 -36.93 -40.99
C LEU A 1019 9.04 -35.76 -40.73
N ALA A 1020 8.58 -34.54 -40.96
CA ALA A 1020 9.26 -33.32 -40.54
C ALA A 1020 8.36 -32.50 -39.61
N LEU A 1021 8.95 -31.98 -38.54
CA LEU A 1021 8.31 -31.20 -37.50
C LEU A 1021 9.05 -29.87 -37.37
N THR A 1022 8.35 -28.77 -37.19
CA THR A 1022 8.94 -27.45 -36.90
C THR A 1022 8.42 -26.92 -35.57
N ASN A 1023 8.97 -25.82 -35.09
CA ASN A 1023 8.50 -25.18 -33.86
C ASN A 1023 7.01 -24.78 -33.92
N ALA A 1024 6.43 -24.58 -35.11
CA ALA A 1024 5.02 -24.26 -35.26
C ALA A 1024 4.08 -25.41 -34.83
N ALA A 1025 4.58 -26.63 -34.71
CA ALA A 1025 3.82 -27.78 -34.21
C ALA A 1025 3.73 -27.82 -32.67
N ARG A 1026 4.45 -26.95 -31.96
CA ARG A 1026 4.56 -26.99 -30.49
C ARG A 1026 3.41 -26.24 -29.84
N VAL A 1027 2.88 -26.79 -28.76
CA VAL A 1027 1.97 -26.08 -27.86
C VAL A 1027 2.75 -24.98 -27.13
N THR A 1028 2.18 -23.78 -27.05
CA THR A 1028 2.82 -22.62 -26.40
C THR A 1028 2.15 -22.22 -25.08
N THR A 1029 0.99 -22.79 -24.78
CA THR A 1029 0.23 -22.52 -23.56
C THR A 1029 0.32 -23.70 -22.59
N PHE A 1030 0.71 -23.45 -21.36
CA PHE A 1030 0.62 -24.45 -20.32
C PHE A 1030 -0.84 -24.72 -19.93
N ALA A 1031 -1.20 -25.99 -19.83
CA ALA A 1031 -2.47 -26.44 -19.27
C ALA A 1031 -2.20 -27.61 -18.33
N THR A 1032 -2.96 -27.70 -17.23
CA THR A 1032 -2.80 -28.76 -16.19
C THR A 1032 -3.05 -30.17 -16.71
N THR A 1033 -3.52 -30.29 -17.94
CA THR A 1033 -3.48 -31.48 -18.78
C THR A 1033 -3.93 -30.99 -20.15
N PRO A 1034 -3.47 -31.57 -21.28
CA PRO A 1034 -4.22 -31.46 -22.52
C PRO A 1034 -5.67 -31.83 -22.22
N SER A 1035 -6.61 -30.88 -22.26
CA SER A 1035 -8.01 -31.25 -22.10
C SER A 1035 -8.33 -32.28 -23.18
N PHE A 1036 -8.88 -33.42 -22.78
CA PHE A 1036 -9.18 -34.55 -23.68
C PHE A 1036 -10.29 -34.23 -24.70
N ASN A 1037 -10.87 -33.03 -24.61
CA ASN A 1037 -11.96 -32.56 -25.44
C ASN A 1037 -11.47 -31.53 -26.46
N ARG A 1038 -12.04 -31.60 -27.67
CA ARG A 1038 -11.98 -30.55 -28.68
C ARG A 1038 -12.50 -29.22 -28.11
N SER A 1039 -11.87 -28.11 -28.49
CA SER A 1039 -12.33 -26.75 -28.15
C SER A 1039 -13.45 -26.24 -29.06
N THR A 1040 -13.58 -26.80 -30.27
CA THR A 1040 -14.65 -26.50 -31.21
C THR A 1040 -15.52 -27.73 -31.45
N ALA A 1041 -16.83 -27.58 -31.29
CA ALA A 1041 -17.80 -28.61 -31.64
C ALA A 1041 -17.61 -28.98 -33.12
N ASP A 1042 -17.28 -30.24 -33.39
CA ASP A 1042 -17.26 -30.75 -34.76
C ASP A 1042 -18.68 -30.70 -35.31
N THR A 1043 -18.86 -30.23 -36.53
CA THR A 1043 -20.16 -30.06 -37.19
C THR A 1043 -20.51 -31.20 -38.13
N ARG A 1044 -19.60 -32.18 -38.31
CA ARG A 1044 -19.83 -33.35 -39.18
C ARG A 1044 -20.71 -34.39 -38.48
N PRO A 1045 -21.61 -35.06 -39.22
CA PRO A 1045 -22.38 -36.18 -38.69
C PRO A 1045 -21.43 -37.30 -38.22
N GLN A 1046 -21.53 -37.71 -36.95
CA GLN A 1046 -20.63 -38.73 -36.39
C GLN A 1046 -21.25 -39.51 -35.23
N VAL A 1047 -20.86 -40.77 -35.12
CA VAL A 1047 -21.14 -41.62 -33.96
C VAL A 1047 -19.84 -42.18 -33.40
N ARG A 1048 -19.65 -42.03 -32.08
CA ARG A 1048 -18.58 -42.70 -31.33
C ARG A 1048 -19.20 -43.77 -30.46
N LEU A 1049 -18.83 -45.01 -30.72
CA LEU A 1049 -19.28 -46.17 -29.96
C LEU A 1049 -18.19 -46.59 -28.96
N ARG A 1050 -18.60 -46.80 -27.72
CA ARG A 1050 -17.78 -47.38 -26.64
C ARG A 1050 -18.28 -48.77 -26.30
N LEU A 1051 -17.39 -49.75 -26.36
CA LEU A 1051 -17.56 -51.06 -25.76
C LEU A 1051 -17.11 -51.01 -24.30
N GLN A 1052 -17.94 -51.54 -23.39
CA GLN A 1052 -17.64 -51.57 -21.96
C GLN A 1052 -18.04 -52.92 -21.34
N GLY A 1053 -17.18 -53.43 -20.46
CA GLY A 1053 -17.42 -54.64 -19.64
C GLY A 1053 -17.68 -54.30 -18.17
N SER A 1054 -17.64 -55.32 -17.30
CA SER A 1054 -17.79 -55.16 -15.85
C SER A 1054 -16.56 -54.59 -15.13
N THR A 1055 -15.40 -54.61 -15.80
CA THR A 1055 -14.15 -53.97 -15.37
C THR A 1055 -13.99 -52.60 -16.04
N PRO A 1056 -13.06 -51.72 -15.61
CA PRO A 1056 -12.81 -50.42 -16.26
C PRO A 1056 -12.21 -50.51 -17.67
N LEU A 1057 -12.21 -51.70 -18.29
CA LEU A 1057 -11.76 -51.90 -19.67
C LEU A 1057 -12.79 -51.31 -20.62
N ILE A 1058 -12.34 -50.34 -21.40
CA ILE A 1058 -13.12 -49.67 -22.43
C ILE A 1058 -12.34 -49.69 -23.74
N ASP A 1059 -13.09 -49.72 -24.84
CA ASP A 1059 -12.53 -49.53 -26.17
C ASP A 1059 -13.54 -48.83 -27.06
N GLU A 1060 -13.06 -48.10 -28.07
CA GLU A 1060 -13.89 -47.18 -28.84
C GLU A 1060 -13.61 -47.24 -30.34
N THR A 1061 -14.64 -46.94 -31.13
CA THR A 1061 -14.56 -46.70 -32.57
C THR A 1061 -15.44 -45.51 -32.96
N THR A 1062 -15.03 -44.77 -33.98
CA THR A 1062 -15.77 -43.61 -34.50
C THR A 1062 -16.08 -43.79 -35.98
N VAL A 1063 -17.32 -43.51 -36.37
CA VAL A 1063 -17.75 -43.42 -37.77
C VAL A 1063 -18.27 -42.02 -38.02
N TYR A 1064 -17.77 -41.34 -39.06
CA TYR A 1064 -18.18 -39.98 -39.41
C TYR A 1064 -18.30 -39.80 -40.92
N PHE A 1065 -19.00 -38.73 -41.32
CA PHE A 1065 -19.31 -38.47 -42.72
C PHE A 1065 -18.76 -37.10 -43.17
N GLU A 1066 -17.94 -37.11 -44.22
CA GLU A 1066 -17.28 -35.91 -44.76
C GLU A 1066 -17.08 -35.99 -46.28
N GLN A 1067 -17.14 -34.82 -46.93
CA GLN A 1067 -16.81 -34.69 -48.35
C GLN A 1067 -15.33 -35.04 -48.61
N GLY A 1068 -15.09 -36.00 -49.49
CA GLY A 1068 -13.74 -36.43 -49.88
C GLY A 1068 -13.31 -37.77 -49.30
N ALA A 1069 -13.98 -38.27 -48.26
CA ALA A 1069 -13.79 -39.63 -47.76
C ALA A 1069 -14.47 -40.66 -48.68
N THR A 1070 -13.90 -41.86 -48.78
CA THR A 1070 -14.34 -42.95 -49.65
C THR A 1070 -14.85 -44.15 -48.85
N ALA A 1071 -15.19 -45.26 -49.53
CA ALA A 1071 -15.56 -46.51 -48.86
C ALA A 1071 -14.34 -47.43 -48.58
N GLY A 1072 -13.17 -47.09 -49.12
CA GLY A 1072 -11.91 -47.77 -48.87
C GLY A 1072 -11.10 -47.07 -47.77
N PHE A 1073 -9.91 -47.58 -47.45
CA PHE A 1073 -9.02 -46.90 -46.50
C PHE A 1073 -8.45 -45.63 -47.12
N ASP A 1074 -8.71 -44.49 -46.48
CA ASP A 1074 -8.15 -43.21 -46.82
C ASP A 1074 -7.14 -42.76 -45.75
N PRO A 1075 -5.84 -42.60 -46.09
CA PRO A 1075 -4.79 -42.29 -45.11
C PRO A 1075 -4.96 -40.94 -44.40
N ARG A 1076 -5.80 -40.05 -44.96
CA ARG A 1076 -6.16 -38.76 -44.36
C ARG A 1076 -7.40 -38.82 -43.47
N PHE A 1077 -8.34 -39.71 -43.74
CA PHE A 1077 -9.65 -39.72 -43.07
C PHE A 1077 -9.78 -40.84 -42.04
N ASP A 1078 -8.98 -41.90 -42.18
CA ASP A 1078 -9.13 -43.15 -41.43
C ASP A 1078 -7.96 -43.43 -40.51
N ALA A 1079 -8.26 -44.18 -39.45
CA ALA A 1079 -7.25 -44.76 -38.58
C ALA A 1079 -7.49 -46.28 -38.47
N PHE A 1080 -6.49 -47.07 -38.85
CA PHE A 1080 -6.44 -48.50 -38.55
C PHE A 1080 -6.61 -48.77 -37.05
N LYS A 1081 -7.25 -49.88 -36.70
CA LYS A 1081 -7.28 -50.40 -35.34
C LYS A 1081 -5.95 -51.08 -35.04
N LEU A 1082 -5.18 -50.51 -34.11
CA LEU A 1082 -4.02 -51.18 -33.55
C LEU A 1082 -4.48 -52.28 -32.57
N PRO A 1083 -3.73 -53.40 -32.47
CA PRO A 1083 -4.04 -54.48 -31.55
C PRO A 1083 -4.19 -54.01 -30.10
N ASN A 1084 -5.19 -54.53 -29.40
CA ASN A 1084 -5.47 -54.22 -27.99
C ASN A 1084 -5.15 -55.44 -27.12
N SER A 1085 -4.27 -55.26 -26.13
CA SER A 1085 -3.82 -56.35 -25.24
C SER A 1085 -4.81 -56.68 -24.12
N SER A 1086 -5.90 -55.90 -23.97
CA SER A 1086 -6.98 -56.17 -23.00
C SER A 1086 -7.92 -57.32 -23.39
N GLY A 1087 -7.88 -57.79 -24.63
CA GLY A 1087 -8.83 -58.78 -25.16
C GLY A 1087 -10.22 -58.21 -25.46
N MET A 1088 -10.46 -56.91 -25.26
CA MET A 1088 -11.66 -56.19 -25.68
C MET A 1088 -11.33 -55.27 -26.87
N SER A 1089 -12.16 -55.29 -27.90
CA SER A 1089 -12.00 -54.42 -29.07
C SER A 1089 -13.34 -54.15 -29.75
N VAL A 1090 -13.58 -52.90 -30.13
CA VAL A 1090 -14.62 -52.49 -31.07
C VAL A 1090 -13.98 -51.69 -32.19
N SER A 1091 -14.29 -52.08 -33.42
CA SER A 1091 -13.82 -51.44 -34.64
C SER A 1091 -14.91 -51.44 -35.70
N SER A 1092 -14.84 -50.50 -36.64
CA SER A 1092 -15.63 -50.58 -37.86
C SER A 1092 -14.84 -51.36 -38.92
N LEU A 1093 -15.56 -52.02 -39.83
CA LEU A 1093 -14.95 -52.86 -40.84
C LEU A 1093 -15.08 -52.24 -42.23
N ILE A 1094 -13.95 -52.16 -42.93
CA ILE A 1094 -13.89 -51.90 -44.36
C ILE A 1094 -13.23 -53.10 -45.06
N THR A 1095 -13.97 -53.84 -45.88
CA THR A 1095 -13.47 -55.07 -46.53
C THR A 1095 -12.79 -56.03 -45.52
N ASN A 1096 -11.45 -56.02 -45.41
CA ASN A 1096 -10.64 -56.89 -44.54
C ASN A 1096 -9.81 -56.12 -43.50
N SER A 1097 -10.13 -54.84 -43.23
CA SER A 1097 -9.39 -54.01 -42.27
C SER A 1097 -10.31 -53.47 -41.18
N GLU A 1098 -9.78 -53.47 -39.97
CA GLU A 1098 -10.42 -52.92 -38.79
C GLU A 1098 -9.98 -51.47 -38.60
N LEU A 1099 -10.93 -50.58 -38.38
CA LEU A 1099 -10.67 -49.15 -38.16
C LEU A 1099 -11.14 -48.69 -36.77
N SER A 1100 -10.30 -47.91 -36.10
CA SER A 1100 -10.68 -47.17 -34.89
C SER A 1100 -11.40 -45.86 -35.24
N ILE A 1101 -11.13 -45.29 -36.42
CA ILE A 1101 -11.81 -44.12 -36.96
C ILE A 1101 -12.05 -44.37 -38.45
N ASN A 1102 -13.28 -44.20 -38.90
CA ASN A 1102 -13.72 -44.47 -40.28
C ASN A 1102 -14.51 -43.28 -40.82
N GLY A 1103 -13.93 -42.61 -41.82
CA GLY A 1103 -14.54 -41.53 -42.58
C GLY A 1103 -15.23 -42.07 -43.82
N LEU A 1104 -16.48 -41.69 -44.02
CA LEU A 1104 -17.29 -42.10 -45.17
C LEU A 1104 -17.81 -40.89 -45.94
N ALA A 1105 -18.13 -41.08 -47.21
CA ALA A 1105 -18.72 -40.05 -48.06
C ALA A 1105 -20.05 -39.51 -47.48
N PRO A 1106 -20.41 -38.23 -47.69
CA PRO A 1106 -21.60 -37.63 -47.09
C PRO A 1106 -22.90 -38.41 -47.38
N LEU A 1107 -23.80 -38.44 -46.40
CA LEU A 1107 -25.08 -39.12 -46.52
C LEU A 1107 -26.00 -38.39 -47.53
N THR A 1108 -26.35 -39.06 -48.63
CA THR A 1108 -27.17 -38.53 -49.73
C THR A 1108 -28.64 -39.01 -49.72
N GLY A 1109 -29.10 -39.55 -48.59
CA GLY A 1109 -30.48 -40.01 -48.37
C GLY A 1109 -30.70 -41.53 -48.56
N ALA A 1110 -29.74 -42.26 -49.14
CA ALA A 1110 -29.71 -43.72 -49.10
C ALA A 1110 -29.22 -44.24 -47.75
N ALA A 1111 -29.75 -45.37 -47.29
CA ALA A 1111 -29.31 -45.99 -46.05
C ALA A 1111 -27.89 -46.57 -46.19
N VAL A 1112 -27.02 -46.27 -45.24
CA VAL A 1112 -25.63 -46.76 -45.20
C VAL A 1112 -25.46 -47.70 -44.02
N THR A 1113 -24.97 -48.93 -44.26
CA THR A 1113 -24.69 -49.92 -43.22
C THR A 1113 -23.19 -50.09 -43.06
N VAL A 1114 -22.69 -49.93 -41.83
CA VAL A 1114 -21.29 -50.09 -41.46
C VAL A 1114 -21.15 -51.29 -40.52
N PRO A 1115 -20.53 -52.41 -40.96
CA PRO A 1115 -20.30 -53.55 -40.10
C PRO A 1115 -19.32 -53.22 -38.98
N LEU A 1116 -19.54 -53.80 -37.80
CA LEU A 1116 -18.64 -53.68 -36.66
C LEU A 1116 -17.95 -55.02 -36.38
N ASN A 1117 -16.69 -54.97 -35.98
CA ASN A 1117 -16.05 -56.09 -35.30
C ASN A 1117 -16.06 -55.82 -33.79
N VAL A 1118 -16.55 -56.79 -33.02
CA VAL A 1118 -16.60 -56.70 -31.55
C VAL A 1118 -15.91 -57.94 -30.97
N GLN A 1119 -14.90 -57.70 -30.14
CA GLN A 1119 -14.19 -58.69 -29.35
C GLN A 1119 -14.33 -58.34 -27.87
N VAL A 1120 -14.50 -59.35 -27.04
CA VAL A 1120 -14.67 -59.22 -25.59
C VAL A 1120 -13.75 -60.20 -24.85
N SER A 1121 -13.43 -59.89 -23.60
CA SER A 1121 -12.45 -60.65 -22.80
C SER A 1121 -12.88 -62.09 -22.44
N GLY A 1122 -14.15 -62.46 -22.67
CA GLY A 1122 -14.70 -63.78 -22.38
C GLY A 1122 -16.23 -63.76 -22.32
N ALA A 1123 -16.85 -64.89 -21.93
CA ALA A 1123 -18.30 -64.94 -21.73
C ALA A 1123 -18.74 -63.99 -20.59
N GLY A 1124 -19.80 -63.21 -20.80
CA GLY A 1124 -20.24 -62.21 -19.82
C GLY A 1124 -21.22 -61.17 -20.37
N SER A 1125 -21.52 -60.16 -19.56
CA SER A 1125 -22.39 -59.02 -19.91
C SER A 1125 -21.55 -57.80 -20.29
N TYR A 1126 -21.93 -57.17 -21.40
CA TYR A 1126 -21.23 -56.03 -21.98
C TYR A 1126 -22.25 -54.98 -22.47
N SER A 1127 -21.78 -53.78 -22.77
CA SER A 1127 -22.60 -52.75 -23.41
C SER A 1127 -21.88 -52.08 -24.58
N LEU A 1128 -22.66 -51.71 -25.59
CA LEU A 1128 -22.28 -50.75 -26.63
C LEU A 1128 -23.00 -49.44 -26.33
N ASN A 1129 -22.23 -48.40 -26.09
CA ASN A 1129 -22.71 -47.07 -25.74
C ASN A 1129 -22.33 -46.06 -26.84
N ALA A 1130 -23.32 -45.41 -27.45
CA ALA A 1130 -23.12 -44.24 -28.29
C ALA A 1130 -22.80 -43.03 -27.41
N ILE A 1131 -21.51 -42.88 -27.07
CA ILE A 1131 -21.02 -41.82 -26.20
C ILE A 1131 -21.03 -40.45 -26.88
N ASP A 1132 -20.94 -40.44 -28.22
CA ASP A 1132 -21.20 -39.27 -29.05
C ASP A 1132 -22.14 -39.65 -30.19
N LEU A 1133 -23.17 -38.85 -30.41
CA LEU A 1133 -24.08 -38.93 -31.57
C LEU A 1133 -24.38 -37.50 -32.03
N LEU A 1134 -23.51 -36.97 -32.89
CA LEU A 1134 -23.47 -35.53 -33.19
C LEU A 1134 -23.86 -35.25 -34.65
N ASN A 1135 -24.53 -34.11 -34.86
CA ASN A 1135 -24.86 -33.50 -36.16
C ASN A 1135 -25.62 -34.38 -37.16
N PHE A 1136 -26.33 -35.41 -36.69
CA PHE A 1136 -27.36 -36.06 -37.49
C PHE A 1136 -28.65 -35.24 -37.45
N ASN A 1137 -29.26 -35.01 -38.61
CA ASN A 1137 -30.60 -34.42 -38.66
C ASN A 1137 -31.67 -35.48 -38.33
N SER A 1138 -32.88 -35.05 -37.99
CA SER A 1138 -34.00 -35.94 -37.66
C SER A 1138 -34.43 -36.86 -38.81
N ALA A 1139 -34.05 -36.54 -40.06
CA ALA A 1139 -34.29 -37.38 -41.23
C ALA A 1139 -33.27 -38.53 -41.38
N THR A 1140 -32.20 -38.53 -40.58
CA THR A 1140 -31.12 -39.53 -40.63
C THR A 1140 -30.98 -40.23 -39.28
N PRO A 1141 -31.94 -41.10 -38.90
CA PRO A 1141 -31.82 -41.88 -37.67
C PRO A 1141 -30.61 -42.82 -37.74
N VAL A 1142 -29.98 -43.07 -36.59
CA VAL A 1142 -28.83 -43.98 -36.45
C VAL A 1142 -29.23 -45.16 -35.59
N TYR A 1143 -29.13 -46.36 -36.15
CA TYR A 1143 -29.48 -47.60 -35.45
C TYR A 1143 -28.26 -48.49 -35.21
N LEU A 1144 -28.23 -49.13 -34.04
CA LEU A 1144 -27.41 -50.32 -33.81
C LEU A 1144 -28.25 -51.56 -34.15
N LEU A 1145 -27.73 -52.43 -35.00
CA LEU A 1145 -28.35 -53.71 -35.37
C LEU A 1145 -27.60 -54.85 -34.68
N ASP A 1146 -28.33 -55.73 -34.00
CA ASP A 1146 -27.83 -57.00 -33.45
C ASP A 1146 -28.48 -58.16 -34.21
N THR A 1147 -27.71 -58.84 -35.05
CA THR A 1147 -28.20 -59.96 -35.87
C THR A 1147 -28.49 -61.22 -35.04
N GLN A 1148 -27.95 -61.34 -33.83
CA GLN A 1148 -28.21 -62.49 -32.96
C GLN A 1148 -29.59 -62.41 -32.31
N THR A 1149 -30.00 -61.23 -31.84
CA THR A 1149 -31.30 -61.01 -31.17
C THR A 1149 -32.38 -60.50 -32.13
N GLY A 1150 -31.96 -59.98 -33.29
CA GLY A 1150 -32.80 -59.22 -34.21
C GLY A 1150 -33.11 -57.81 -33.72
N ALA A 1151 -32.41 -57.31 -32.68
CA ALA A 1151 -32.67 -56.01 -32.12
C ALA A 1151 -32.22 -54.89 -33.07
N ARG A 1152 -33.07 -53.87 -33.21
CA ARG A 1152 -32.78 -52.61 -33.89
C ARG A 1152 -32.97 -51.48 -32.90
N VAL A 1153 -31.86 -50.89 -32.45
CA VAL A 1153 -31.82 -49.92 -31.36
C VAL A 1153 -31.57 -48.53 -31.93
N ASP A 1154 -32.52 -47.61 -31.74
CA ASP A 1154 -32.38 -46.20 -32.12
C ASP A 1154 -31.44 -45.51 -31.13
N LEU A 1155 -30.20 -45.25 -31.54
CA LEU A 1155 -29.15 -44.71 -30.65
C LEU A 1155 -29.46 -43.28 -30.20
N GLY A 1156 -30.32 -42.55 -30.91
CA GLY A 1156 -30.77 -41.22 -30.49
C GLY A 1156 -31.77 -41.25 -29.33
N LYS A 1157 -32.42 -42.39 -29.09
CA LYS A 1157 -33.40 -42.60 -28.00
C LYS A 1157 -32.85 -43.51 -26.91
N GLN A 1158 -32.08 -44.51 -27.30
CA GLN A 1158 -31.46 -45.49 -26.43
C GLN A 1158 -29.96 -45.56 -26.77
N PRO A 1159 -29.14 -44.67 -26.19
CA PRO A 1159 -27.71 -44.61 -26.51
C PRO A 1159 -26.93 -45.82 -25.97
N VAL A 1160 -27.47 -46.54 -24.97
CA VAL A 1160 -26.82 -47.70 -24.36
C VAL A 1160 -27.59 -48.98 -24.70
N TYR A 1161 -26.89 -49.93 -25.33
CA TYR A 1161 -27.39 -51.28 -25.58
C TYR A 1161 -26.56 -52.32 -24.81
N SER A 1162 -27.20 -53.01 -23.87
CA SER A 1162 -26.59 -54.10 -23.10
C SER A 1162 -26.84 -55.44 -23.77
N PHE A 1163 -25.82 -56.29 -23.81
CA PHE A 1163 -25.89 -57.63 -24.41
C PHE A 1163 -25.04 -58.65 -23.64
N THR A 1164 -25.36 -59.93 -23.82
CA THR A 1164 -24.52 -61.04 -23.34
C THR A 1164 -23.69 -61.61 -24.48
N ALA A 1165 -22.45 -61.98 -24.18
CA ALA A 1165 -21.54 -62.67 -25.09
C ALA A 1165 -21.21 -64.05 -24.53
N ASN A 1166 -21.23 -65.07 -25.40
CA ASN A 1166 -20.89 -66.46 -25.03
C ASN A 1166 -19.49 -66.86 -25.51
N THR A 1167 -18.88 -66.06 -26.39
CA THR A 1167 -17.55 -66.25 -26.99
C THR A 1167 -16.80 -64.92 -27.03
N ALA A 1168 -15.47 -64.97 -27.10
CA ALA A 1168 -14.63 -63.78 -27.14
C ALA A 1168 -14.76 -62.97 -28.45
N SER A 1169 -15.00 -63.62 -29.58
CA SER A 1169 -15.21 -62.96 -30.88
C SER A 1169 -16.70 -62.96 -31.25
N LEU A 1170 -17.21 -61.81 -31.68
CA LEU A 1170 -18.60 -61.56 -32.07
C LEU A 1170 -18.70 -61.05 -33.52
N THR A 1171 -17.78 -61.50 -34.37
CA THR A 1171 -17.71 -61.07 -35.78
C THR A 1171 -19.06 -61.24 -36.48
N GLY A 1172 -19.51 -60.20 -37.19
CA GLY A 1172 -20.76 -60.21 -37.96
C GLY A 1172 -22.04 -60.05 -37.14
N ARG A 1173 -21.95 -59.93 -35.81
CA ARG A 1173 -23.11 -59.73 -34.95
C ARG A 1173 -23.69 -58.32 -35.03
N PHE A 1174 -22.82 -57.30 -35.04
CA PHE A 1174 -23.23 -55.91 -34.89
C PHE A 1174 -22.95 -55.07 -36.14
N SER A 1175 -23.86 -54.14 -36.45
CA SER A 1175 -23.63 -53.11 -37.48
C SER A 1175 -24.34 -51.80 -37.12
N LEU A 1176 -23.82 -50.69 -37.64
CA LEU A 1176 -24.47 -49.39 -37.59
C LEU A 1176 -25.24 -49.14 -38.88
N LEU A 1177 -26.48 -48.67 -38.78
CA LEU A 1177 -27.32 -48.28 -39.91
C LEU A 1177 -27.64 -46.78 -39.82
N PHE A 1178 -27.21 -46.01 -40.83
CA PHE A 1178 -27.44 -44.58 -40.93
C PHE A 1178 -28.50 -44.28 -41.99
N GLY A 1179 -29.54 -43.55 -41.60
CA GLY A 1179 -30.65 -43.18 -42.47
C GLY A 1179 -31.87 -44.10 -42.31
N ALA A 1180 -33.03 -43.60 -42.75
CA ALA A 1180 -34.21 -44.44 -42.85
C ALA A 1180 -34.01 -45.40 -44.04
N ALA A 1181 -33.66 -46.64 -43.76
CA ALA A 1181 -34.04 -47.70 -44.69
C ALA A 1181 -35.55 -47.54 -44.93
N PRO A 1182 -36.04 -47.46 -46.18
CA PRO A 1182 -37.46 -47.52 -46.44
C PRO A 1182 -37.99 -48.70 -45.63
N LEU A 1183 -39.10 -48.50 -44.91
CA LEU A 1183 -40.02 -49.60 -44.68
C LEU A 1183 -40.48 -50.03 -46.07
N ALA A 1184 -39.63 -50.75 -46.81
CA ALA A 1184 -39.96 -51.34 -48.09
C ALA A 1184 -41.07 -52.34 -47.78
N THR A 1185 -42.31 -51.88 -47.92
CA THR A 1185 -43.48 -52.69 -48.25
C THR A 1185 -43.55 -54.05 -47.53
N ALA A 1186 -43.32 -54.05 -46.21
CA ALA A 1186 -43.47 -55.28 -45.41
C ALA A 1186 -44.87 -55.91 -45.53
N PRO A 1187 -45.98 -55.17 -45.74
CA PRO A 1187 -47.27 -55.83 -45.94
C PRO A 1187 -47.40 -56.57 -47.28
N ALA A 1188 -46.79 -56.09 -48.37
CA ALA A 1188 -46.99 -56.68 -49.71
C ALA A 1188 -46.10 -57.91 -49.93
N ALA A 1189 -44.81 -57.82 -49.61
CA ALA A 1189 -43.89 -58.96 -49.72
C ALA A 1189 -44.21 -60.07 -48.71
N VAL A 1190 -44.63 -59.71 -47.48
CA VAL A 1190 -45.05 -60.71 -46.48
C VAL A 1190 -46.45 -61.27 -46.79
N ALA A 1191 -47.35 -60.49 -47.42
CA ALA A 1191 -48.60 -61.04 -47.93
C ALA A 1191 -48.34 -62.10 -49.01
N ASP A 1192 -47.40 -61.91 -49.94
CA ASP A 1192 -47.09 -62.89 -50.98
C ASP A 1192 -46.50 -64.20 -50.44
N GLN A 1193 -45.84 -64.16 -49.28
CA GLN A 1193 -45.33 -65.35 -48.60
C GLN A 1193 -46.40 -66.14 -47.82
N VAL A 1194 -47.56 -65.55 -47.49
CA VAL A 1194 -48.68 -66.28 -46.87
C VAL A 1194 -49.35 -67.18 -47.89
N LYS A 1195 -49.27 -68.50 -47.68
CA LYS A 1195 -49.81 -69.51 -48.60
C LYS A 1195 -51.13 -70.09 -48.07
N LEU A 1196 -52.06 -70.31 -48.99
CA LEU A 1196 -53.34 -71.00 -48.76
C LEU A 1196 -53.44 -72.19 -49.73
N PHE A 1197 -53.56 -73.41 -49.21
CA PHE A 1197 -53.73 -74.58 -50.07
C PHE A 1197 -54.57 -75.69 -49.41
N PRO A 1198 -55.44 -76.40 -50.18
CA PRO A 1198 -55.89 -76.03 -51.52
C PRO A 1198 -56.78 -74.78 -51.48
N ASN A 1199 -56.74 -73.97 -52.55
CA ASN A 1199 -57.61 -72.81 -52.73
C ASN A 1199 -57.92 -72.67 -54.25
N PRO A 1200 -59.08 -73.16 -54.74
CA PRO A 1200 -60.31 -73.44 -53.98
C PRO A 1200 -60.22 -74.62 -53.01
N ALA A 1201 -60.80 -74.44 -51.82
CA ALA A 1201 -60.88 -75.41 -50.74
C ALA A 1201 -62.10 -76.34 -50.92
N LYS A 1202 -61.91 -77.64 -50.73
CA LYS A 1202 -62.97 -78.66 -50.68
C LYS A 1202 -62.96 -79.30 -49.30
N GLY A 1203 -63.91 -78.93 -48.45
CA GLY A 1203 -63.96 -79.35 -47.05
C GLY A 1203 -62.97 -78.66 -46.10
N SER A 1204 -61.70 -78.43 -46.48
CA SER A 1204 -60.73 -77.69 -45.65
C SER A 1204 -59.62 -77.00 -46.46
N PHE A 1205 -58.90 -76.06 -45.84
CA PHE A 1205 -57.65 -75.48 -46.37
C PHE A 1205 -56.62 -75.24 -45.27
N THR A 1206 -55.34 -75.22 -45.63
CA THR A 1206 -54.24 -74.89 -44.72
C THR A 1206 -53.73 -73.47 -45.00
N VAL A 1207 -53.52 -72.70 -43.93
CA VAL A 1207 -52.81 -71.41 -43.97
C VAL A 1207 -51.40 -71.58 -43.42
N VAL A 1208 -50.41 -71.09 -44.16
CA VAL A 1208 -49.00 -71.04 -43.74
C VAL A 1208 -48.57 -69.57 -43.62
N VAL A 1209 -48.05 -69.22 -42.45
CA VAL A 1209 -47.62 -67.86 -42.08
C VAL A 1209 -46.11 -67.85 -41.85
N PRO A 1210 -45.32 -67.02 -42.56
CA PRO A 1210 -43.88 -66.94 -42.37
C PRO A 1210 -43.51 -66.34 -41.01
N ALA A 1211 -42.31 -66.65 -40.52
CA ALA A 1211 -41.82 -66.17 -39.21
C ALA A 1211 -41.73 -64.63 -39.11
N GLU A 1212 -41.69 -63.95 -40.26
CA GLU A 1212 -41.48 -62.51 -40.43
C GLU A 1212 -42.68 -61.63 -40.01
N LEU A 1213 -43.88 -62.19 -39.78
CA LEU A 1213 -45.10 -61.43 -39.45
C LEU A 1213 -45.25 -61.03 -37.97
N GLY A 1214 -44.33 -61.43 -37.07
CA GLY A 1214 -44.26 -60.96 -35.67
C GLY A 1214 -44.79 -61.94 -34.60
N ARG A 1215 -44.21 -61.86 -33.40
CA ARG A 1215 -43.99 -62.93 -32.40
C ARG A 1215 -45.19 -63.30 -31.47
N THR A 1216 -45.02 -64.47 -30.83
CA THR A 1216 -45.87 -65.30 -29.92
C THR A 1216 -47.18 -65.86 -30.48
N ALA A 1217 -48.06 -65.06 -31.11
CA ALA A 1217 -49.28 -65.60 -31.73
C ALA A 1217 -49.89 -64.71 -32.84
N VAL A 1218 -50.50 -65.32 -33.86
CA VAL A 1218 -51.24 -64.65 -34.95
C VAL A 1218 -52.71 -65.02 -34.87
N THR A 1219 -53.62 -64.04 -34.92
CA THR A 1219 -55.06 -64.31 -34.99
C THR A 1219 -55.52 -64.35 -36.45
N ALA A 1220 -56.09 -65.49 -36.87
CA ALA A 1220 -56.62 -65.75 -38.19
C ALA A 1220 -58.16 -65.80 -38.15
N THR A 1221 -58.84 -64.91 -38.87
CA THR A 1221 -60.31 -64.80 -38.88
C THR A 1221 -60.86 -64.87 -40.30
N LEU A 1222 -61.84 -65.74 -40.54
CA LEU A 1222 -62.51 -65.91 -41.84
C LEU A 1222 -63.85 -65.17 -41.85
N PHE A 1223 -64.10 -64.39 -42.90
CA PHE A 1223 -65.30 -63.59 -43.11
C PHE A 1223 -66.06 -64.01 -44.37
N ASN A 1224 -67.40 -64.01 -44.32
CA ASN A 1224 -68.24 -64.14 -45.51
C ASN A 1224 -68.28 -62.84 -46.35
N GLN A 1225 -68.97 -62.85 -47.49
CA GLN A 1225 -69.06 -61.67 -48.38
C GLN A 1225 -69.76 -60.45 -47.78
N LEU A 1226 -70.55 -60.65 -46.71
CA LEU A 1226 -71.20 -59.57 -45.95
C LEU A 1226 -70.30 -59.03 -44.82
N GLY A 1227 -69.07 -59.53 -44.68
CA GLY A 1227 -68.13 -59.12 -43.64
C GLY A 1227 -68.42 -59.75 -42.26
N GLN A 1228 -69.29 -60.75 -42.18
CA GLN A 1228 -69.60 -61.45 -40.94
C GLN A 1228 -68.54 -62.54 -40.68
N GLN A 1229 -68.06 -62.63 -39.44
CA GLN A 1229 -67.10 -63.65 -39.03
C GLN A 1229 -67.76 -65.03 -39.01
N VAL A 1230 -67.16 -65.99 -39.72
CA VAL A 1230 -67.65 -67.38 -39.82
C VAL A 1230 -66.70 -68.39 -39.17
N ALA A 1231 -65.42 -68.05 -39.00
CA ALA A 1231 -64.44 -68.86 -38.26
C ALA A 1231 -63.29 -67.99 -37.71
N GLN A 1232 -62.66 -68.42 -36.62
CA GLN A 1232 -61.47 -67.77 -36.07
C GLN A 1232 -60.57 -68.77 -35.35
N GLN A 1233 -59.26 -68.62 -35.51
CA GLN A 1233 -58.25 -69.40 -34.80
C GLN A 1233 -57.05 -68.53 -34.43
N THR A 1234 -56.43 -68.81 -33.28
CA THR A 1234 -55.16 -68.19 -32.88
C THR A 1234 -54.03 -69.18 -33.11
N LEU A 1235 -52.99 -68.76 -33.83
CA LEU A 1235 -51.87 -69.57 -34.27
C LEU A 1235 -50.63 -69.25 -33.42
N PRO A 1236 -50.09 -70.20 -32.64
CA PRO A 1236 -48.85 -69.99 -31.91
C PRO A 1236 -47.68 -69.91 -32.91
N MET A 1237 -46.84 -68.89 -32.78
CA MET A 1237 -45.72 -68.65 -33.70
C MET A 1237 -44.43 -69.29 -33.19
N THR A 1238 -43.72 -70.02 -34.06
CA THR A 1238 -42.37 -70.56 -33.80
C THR A 1238 -41.32 -69.84 -34.65
N ALA A 1239 -40.03 -70.12 -34.41
CA ALA A 1239 -38.93 -69.57 -35.22
C ALA A 1239 -39.02 -69.94 -36.72
N ALA A 1240 -39.79 -70.98 -37.08
CA ALA A 1240 -40.02 -71.39 -38.47
C ALA A 1240 -41.34 -70.83 -39.07
N GLY A 1241 -42.12 -70.05 -38.31
CA GLY A 1241 -43.47 -69.60 -38.68
C GLY A 1241 -44.58 -70.43 -38.02
N ALA A 1242 -45.78 -70.40 -38.60
CA ALA A 1242 -46.94 -71.18 -38.14
C ALA A 1242 -47.75 -71.73 -39.31
N SER A 1243 -48.40 -72.88 -39.09
CA SER A 1243 -49.33 -73.49 -40.05
C SER A 1243 -50.57 -74.01 -39.32
N ALA A 1244 -51.75 -73.82 -39.91
CA ALA A 1244 -52.99 -74.37 -39.35
C ALA A 1244 -54.02 -74.68 -40.44
N GLN A 1245 -54.89 -75.65 -40.14
CA GLN A 1245 -55.95 -76.11 -41.02
C GLN A 1245 -57.30 -75.52 -40.57
N PHE A 1246 -58.06 -75.00 -41.54
CA PHE A 1246 -59.43 -74.52 -41.38
C PHE A 1246 -60.39 -75.49 -42.04
N ASP A 1247 -61.32 -76.05 -41.26
CA ASP A 1247 -62.49 -76.76 -41.79
C ASP A 1247 -63.52 -75.74 -42.30
N VAL A 1248 -63.95 -75.94 -43.54
CA VAL A 1248 -64.94 -75.13 -44.25
C VAL A 1248 -66.07 -75.97 -44.84
N SER A 1249 -66.18 -77.26 -44.47
CA SER A 1249 -67.19 -78.19 -44.99
C SER A 1249 -68.63 -77.79 -44.65
N TYR A 1250 -68.81 -77.01 -43.58
CA TYR A 1250 -70.10 -76.48 -43.14
C TYR A 1250 -70.45 -75.11 -43.75
N LEU A 1251 -69.57 -74.53 -44.56
CA LEU A 1251 -69.78 -73.23 -45.20
C LEU A 1251 -70.39 -73.41 -46.61
N SER A 1252 -71.26 -72.48 -47.02
CA SER A 1252 -71.82 -72.47 -48.38
C SER A 1252 -70.72 -72.22 -49.42
N LEU A 1253 -70.89 -72.77 -50.63
CA LEU A 1253 -69.97 -72.53 -51.75
C LEU A 1253 -69.89 -71.03 -52.06
N GLY A 1254 -68.67 -70.49 -52.20
CA GLY A 1254 -68.49 -69.05 -52.39
C GLY A 1254 -67.09 -68.53 -52.04
N VAL A 1255 -66.94 -67.20 -52.08
CA VAL A 1255 -65.67 -66.52 -51.79
C VAL A 1255 -65.72 -65.91 -50.38
N TYR A 1256 -64.69 -66.20 -49.59
CA TYR A 1256 -64.48 -65.76 -48.23
C TYR A 1256 -63.17 -64.96 -48.11
N THR A 1257 -63.06 -64.17 -47.06
CA THR A 1257 -61.88 -63.34 -46.77
C THR A 1257 -61.22 -63.79 -45.48
N LEU A 1258 -59.98 -64.28 -45.55
CA LEU A 1258 -59.16 -64.61 -44.39
C LEU A 1258 -58.30 -63.41 -44.01
N ARG A 1259 -58.44 -62.93 -42.77
CA ARG A 1259 -57.63 -61.86 -42.20
C ARG A 1259 -56.70 -62.41 -41.13
N LEU A 1260 -55.40 -62.15 -41.27
CA LEU A 1260 -54.35 -62.48 -40.31
C LEU A 1260 -53.91 -61.19 -39.61
N LYS A 1261 -53.92 -61.16 -38.27
CA LYS A 1261 -53.50 -60.00 -37.49
C LYS A 1261 -52.50 -60.39 -36.40
N SER A 1262 -51.40 -59.63 -36.30
CA SER A 1262 -50.40 -59.71 -35.22
C SER A 1262 -49.95 -58.31 -34.84
N GLY A 1263 -50.38 -57.83 -33.67
CA GLY A 1263 -50.22 -56.42 -33.27
C GLY A 1263 -50.87 -55.48 -34.29
N ASP A 1264 -50.06 -54.54 -34.81
CA ASP A 1264 -50.47 -53.56 -35.84
C ASP A 1264 -50.31 -54.07 -37.28
N ASN A 1265 -49.73 -55.27 -37.47
CA ASN A 1265 -49.58 -55.89 -38.79
C ASN A 1265 -50.85 -56.68 -39.18
N GLN A 1266 -51.35 -56.45 -40.40
CA GLN A 1266 -52.50 -57.16 -40.96
C GLN A 1266 -52.25 -57.62 -42.40
N VAL A 1267 -52.55 -58.89 -42.68
CA VAL A 1267 -52.57 -59.47 -44.04
C VAL A 1267 -53.97 -60.02 -44.32
N THR A 1268 -54.45 -59.87 -45.56
CA THR A 1268 -55.76 -60.38 -45.98
C THR A 1268 -55.63 -61.21 -47.25
N LYS A 1269 -56.26 -62.38 -47.30
CA LYS A 1269 -56.24 -63.32 -48.42
C LYS A 1269 -57.64 -63.79 -48.78
N ARG A 1270 -57.87 -64.01 -50.08
CA ARG A 1270 -59.12 -64.57 -50.62
C ARG A 1270 -59.10 -66.10 -50.50
N VAL A 1271 -60.14 -66.68 -49.90
CA VAL A 1271 -60.39 -68.13 -49.84
C VAL A 1271 -61.62 -68.44 -50.69
N VAL A 1272 -61.54 -69.41 -51.58
CA VAL A 1272 -62.69 -69.87 -52.38
C VAL A 1272 -63.10 -71.24 -51.85
N VAL A 1273 -64.36 -71.43 -51.47
CA VAL A 1273 -64.92 -72.73 -51.08
C VAL A 1273 -65.70 -73.29 -52.27
N ALA A 1274 -65.30 -74.45 -52.76
CA ALA A 1274 -65.85 -75.10 -53.95
C ALA A 1274 -66.23 -76.56 -53.65
N GLN A 1275 -67.08 -77.13 -54.52
CA GLN A 1275 -67.59 -78.51 -54.43
C GLN A 1275 -66.47 -79.56 -54.50
#